data_AF-A0A935IRE4-F1
#
_entry.id   AF-A0A935IRE4-F1
#
_cell.length_a   1.000
_cell.length_b   1.000
_cell.length_c   1.000
_cell.angle_alpha   90.00
_cell.angle_beta   90.00
_cell.angle_gamma   90.00
#
_symmetry.space_group_name_H-M   'P 1'
#
loop_
_entity.id
_entity.type
_entity.pdbx_description
1 polymer ?
#
loop_
_entity_poly.entity_id
_entity_poly.type
_entity_poly.pdbx_seq_one_letter_code
_entity_poly.pdbx_strand_id
1 'polypeptide(L)'
;MDLTEVTDEEGIRYIKFDLPKELKTNDGLLNVMIDYNGSTESISRSIPIVLNKIELTLFPEGGDILNDVENVVAFKALNEFNKPADIEGVVLTEKGSKVASFSSFHQGMGSFKLNPQLGENYVVKITKPTGITQTYKLPETLERGYALHVEQTKPNEVEVAVNTTEKEELSLVAQVRGKIYYTTVLDVKPGSNKISFPTTNFPIGVSQITLFDSKGIPRCERLAFVNKDKQMNITVETEKEKYLPREKVKMTISVKDERGLPMPANLSMAVVNDQFLSFADDKSGNILSQLLLEQDIHGKVEEPPFYFNKKEAKADKALDYVLMTSGWRRFTWEKIIDEEMPVISFLNEKAIVSGIVYNSETGKPMDEVKIKVNNGTEISTDNTGKFLLKKLDLVDQVNLSFNYDGYYPQVQNVRDYNQNMVIYMYKKQNNYYGYKTKSSSNRRSKGELSPEMDVPASVAQGAGMANEKAEMFKAQPMKAKNVPVDNVAVNKHKEGVKNDNAPLKNAKGPKLEEQNKIVKDQKVLASVVGKKSLARMEDRRADKFAMDDELLGDLDQPNQVVQNVYYRARQYYAPKYDKQENVDNRTDFRNTIYWNPNVEVGFSGKKTIEFYASDDITSFRTTIEGIGNDGTIGRTEKNFFSQLPFAMSTKIPVEVATEDFVSIPLTLKNNTDGPLGGVISIIAPDGLKEVGIVPTVQTIMPGKAKVIYLDYKVLDKIGYGDFTISFKACGLGDAFTQTIRIVPKGFPVETSFSAQEVEKEYEFEINKLVNGSLKATFSAYPNVVNDLMKGVEGILQEPYGCFEQTSCTAYPNAMVMDYLKTTDSKDTKTLAKATDLLERGYKRLIGFEASQKGYEWFGSNPGHEGLTAYGLMEFNDMKKAGQAVDQTMLDRTSTWLMSHKDGKGGFAREKHAYHDFGRISDDILNAYIVYALAEAGYSDFKKEFNTSFDKAIASKDPYMLAMMANAAYSLKENTKGDEAMKVLMSKQQKDGGFNGLTHSITYSQGQSLLIETTSLAIMSMLKSNKQAGELTKAVQYLVSMRQGSGVFSSTQGTILALKALTEYAKASKKTSEDGTIAIYVDGKKVMEKEYKAGDKNAITAEGLEQFIKGEGKHTVKVKYIGVKTPLPYSLAINWSTSLPQSDAECNIDLKTKMAATTANVGETVRLTATISNKKNEEVPSTMAIIGVPAGFSIQPWQLKEMQEKGVFDYYEIKGNNLAVYYRGMASKAVKEINLDLKAEMPGEYDAPASTAYLYYTNEFKTWAGLSKITIKKAS
;
A
#
# COMPACT_ATOMS: atom_id res chain seq x y z
N MET A 1 -24.96 -21.18 12.03
CA MET A 1 -24.74 -22.25 13.02
C MET A 1 -24.37 -21.53 14.29
N ASP A 2 -25.27 -21.53 15.25
CA ASP A 2 -25.34 -20.42 16.19
C ASP A 2 -25.01 -20.99 17.58
N LEU A 3 -23.90 -20.50 18.15
CA LEU A 3 -23.30 -21.02 19.37
C LEU A 3 -23.10 -19.86 20.34
N THR A 4 -23.67 -19.97 21.54
CA THR A 4 -23.47 -19.00 22.63
C THR A 4 -22.54 -19.62 23.66
N GLU A 5 -21.41 -18.97 23.90
CA GLU A 5 -20.33 -19.47 24.74
C GLU A 5 -19.73 -18.36 25.60
N VAL A 6 -19.14 -18.71 26.74
CA VAL A 6 -18.49 -17.76 27.66
C VAL A 6 -16.98 -18.01 27.66
N THR A 7 -16.20 -16.93 27.57
CA THR A 7 -14.73 -16.95 27.66
C THR A 7 -14.26 -17.32 29.07
N ASP A 8 -13.03 -17.80 29.18
CA ASP A 8 -12.33 -17.95 30.46
C ASP A 8 -11.86 -16.60 31.05
N GLU A 9 -11.17 -16.65 32.19
CA GLU A 9 -10.63 -15.49 32.91
C GLU A 9 -9.53 -14.73 32.13
N GLU A 10 -8.91 -15.36 31.12
CA GLU A 10 -7.96 -14.70 30.20
C GLU A 10 -8.66 -14.10 28.96
N GLY A 11 -9.97 -14.31 28.82
CA GLY A 11 -10.77 -13.84 27.68
C GLY A 11 -10.74 -14.79 26.47
N ILE A 12 -10.31 -16.03 26.65
CA ILE A 12 -10.12 -17.01 25.57
C ILE A 12 -11.32 -17.96 25.47
N ARG A 13 -11.66 -18.40 24.25
CA ARG A 13 -12.59 -19.51 24.00
C ARG A 13 -12.26 -20.23 22.69
N TYR A 14 -12.25 -21.55 22.72
CA TYR A 14 -12.14 -22.39 21.52
C TYR A 14 -13.55 -22.75 21.02
N ILE A 15 -13.86 -22.37 19.78
CA ILE A 15 -15.14 -22.70 19.11
C ILE A 15 -14.90 -23.89 18.17
N LYS A 16 -15.81 -24.87 18.18
CA LYS A 16 -15.76 -26.03 17.27
C LYS A 16 -17.16 -26.35 16.74
N PHE A 17 -17.26 -26.58 15.44
CA PHE A 17 -18.47 -27.00 14.73
C PHE A 17 -18.09 -27.93 13.57
N ASP A 18 -19.04 -28.72 13.08
CA ASP A 18 -18.85 -29.59 11.92
C ASP A 18 -19.30 -28.90 10.64
N LEU A 19 -18.54 -29.05 9.55
CA LEU A 19 -18.95 -28.58 8.22
C LEU A 19 -20.02 -29.51 7.61
N PRO A 20 -20.89 -29.00 6.71
CA PRO A 20 -21.80 -29.83 5.92
C PRO A 20 -21.10 -30.99 5.19
N LYS A 21 -21.74 -32.16 5.15
CA LYS A 21 -21.19 -33.37 4.52
C LYS A 21 -20.95 -33.25 3.01
N GLU A 22 -21.69 -32.36 2.34
CA GLU A 22 -21.46 -31.95 0.96
C GLU A 22 -21.16 -30.46 0.93
N LEU A 23 -20.02 -30.09 0.37
CA LEU A 23 -19.61 -28.70 0.19
C LEU A 23 -19.66 -28.36 -1.29
N LYS A 24 -20.44 -27.33 -1.64
CA LYS A 24 -20.66 -26.87 -3.03
C LYS A 24 -19.96 -25.53 -3.33
N THR A 25 -19.37 -24.92 -2.30
CA THR A 25 -18.62 -23.68 -2.36
C THR A 25 -17.49 -23.70 -1.31
N ASN A 26 -16.41 -22.97 -1.57
CA ASN A 26 -15.34 -22.68 -0.62
C ASN A 26 -15.62 -21.40 0.21
N ASP A 27 -16.77 -20.78 -0.03
CA ASP A 27 -17.25 -19.57 0.61
C ASP A 27 -17.93 -19.89 1.95
N GLY A 28 -17.15 -19.81 3.03
CA GLY A 28 -17.62 -19.95 4.41
C GLY A 28 -17.15 -18.78 5.28
N LEU A 29 -18.03 -18.30 6.16
CA LEU A 29 -17.75 -17.18 7.06
C LEU A 29 -18.04 -17.59 8.51
N LEU A 30 -17.12 -17.25 9.41
CA LEU A 30 -17.34 -17.26 10.86
C LEU A 30 -17.53 -15.81 11.31
N ASN A 31 -18.72 -15.48 11.81
CA ASN A 31 -18.98 -14.22 12.53
C ASN A 31 -19.05 -14.52 14.03
N VAL A 32 -18.24 -13.84 14.84
CA VAL A 32 -18.26 -13.92 16.30
C VAL A 32 -18.76 -12.58 16.82
N MET A 33 -19.87 -12.60 17.57
CA MET A 33 -20.41 -11.44 18.27
C MET A 33 -20.01 -11.50 19.75
N ILE A 34 -19.64 -10.36 20.32
CA ILE A 34 -19.11 -10.24 21.68
C ILE A 34 -19.84 -9.08 22.37
N ASP A 35 -20.72 -9.43 23.30
CA ASP A 35 -21.44 -8.45 24.13
C ASP A 35 -20.59 -8.05 25.34
N TYR A 36 -20.07 -6.81 25.34
CA TYR A 36 -19.25 -6.30 26.42
C TYR A 36 -19.79 -4.97 26.95
N ASN A 37 -20.19 -4.95 28.23
CA ASN A 37 -20.75 -3.76 28.91
C ASN A 37 -21.92 -3.08 28.16
N GLY A 38 -22.77 -3.86 27.49
CA GLY A 38 -23.92 -3.34 26.72
C GLY A 38 -23.57 -2.80 25.34
N SER A 39 -22.36 -3.01 24.85
CA SER A 39 -21.99 -2.82 23.44
C SER A 39 -21.71 -4.18 22.81
N THR A 40 -22.48 -4.53 21.78
CA THR A 40 -22.20 -5.68 20.90
C THR A 40 -21.13 -5.26 19.89
N GLU A 41 -19.93 -5.83 19.98
CA GLU A 41 -18.98 -5.79 18.87
C GLU A 41 -18.98 -7.13 18.12
N SER A 42 -18.45 -7.12 16.90
CA SER A 42 -18.36 -8.34 16.10
C SER A 42 -17.16 -8.38 15.17
N ILE A 43 -16.64 -9.58 14.99
CA ILE A 43 -15.53 -9.90 14.10
C ILE A 43 -15.95 -11.04 13.16
N SER A 44 -15.88 -10.78 11.86
CA SER A 44 -16.04 -11.79 10.81
C SER A 44 -14.71 -12.16 10.19
N ARG A 45 -14.53 -13.45 9.85
CA ARG A 45 -13.40 -14.00 9.09
C ARG A 45 -13.85 -15.14 8.18
N SER A 46 -13.20 -15.26 7.03
CA SER A 46 -13.34 -16.38 6.11
C SER A 46 -12.84 -17.69 6.75
N ILE A 47 -13.60 -18.78 6.57
CA ILE A 47 -13.19 -20.14 6.92
C ILE A 47 -12.49 -20.74 5.69
N PRO A 48 -11.24 -21.24 5.81
CA PRO A 48 -10.53 -21.84 4.67
C PRO A 48 -11.12 -23.21 4.32
N ILE A 49 -12.16 -23.21 3.48
CA ILE A 49 -12.78 -24.43 2.94
C ILE A 49 -12.06 -24.84 1.65
N VAL A 50 -11.65 -26.10 1.56
CA VAL A 50 -11.06 -26.68 0.34
C VAL A 50 -12.01 -27.75 -0.21
N LEU A 51 -12.32 -27.65 -1.51
CA LEU A 51 -13.35 -28.48 -2.14
C LEU A 51 -12.81 -29.85 -2.59
N ASN A 52 -11.91 -29.87 -3.57
CA ASN A 52 -11.44 -31.13 -4.19
C ASN A 52 -10.00 -31.10 -4.75
N LYS A 53 -9.35 -29.92 -4.82
CA LYS A 53 -7.99 -29.79 -5.36
C LYS A 53 -7.00 -29.59 -4.21
N ILE A 54 -5.99 -30.44 -4.17
CA ILE A 54 -4.81 -30.27 -3.34
C ILE A 54 -3.57 -30.47 -4.21
N GLU A 55 -2.65 -29.52 -4.15
CA GLU A 55 -1.25 -29.75 -4.51
C GLU A 55 -0.52 -30.25 -3.26
N LEU A 56 -0.10 -31.51 -3.26
CA LEU A 56 0.65 -32.12 -2.16
C LEU A 56 2.09 -32.35 -2.60
N THR A 57 3.01 -31.55 -2.05
CA THR A 57 4.45 -31.76 -2.22
C THR A 57 5.00 -32.58 -1.05
N LEU A 58 5.88 -33.53 -1.34
CA LEU A 58 6.50 -34.46 -0.39
C LEU A 58 8.01 -34.21 -0.33
N PHE A 59 8.56 -34.12 0.88
CA PHE A 59 9.92 -33.68 1.17
C PHE A 59 10.62 -34.72 2.08
N PRO A 60 11.45 -35.63 1.51
CA PRO A 60 12.25 -36.58 2.29
C PRO A 60 13.25 -35.85 3.19
N GLU A 61 13.30 -36.16 4.48
CA GLU A 61 14.23 -35.50 5.41
C GLU A 61 15.68 -35.92 5.12
N GLY A 62 16.54 -34.95 4.81
CA GLY A 62 17.90 -35.18 4.31
C GLY A 62 18.03 -35.15 2.78
N GLY A 63 16.95 -35.39 2.02
CA GLY A 63 16.90 -35.20 0.56
C GLY A 63 16.36 -36.37 -0.26
N ASP A 64 16.55 -37.61 0.20
CA ASP A 64 16.16 -38.85 -0.48
C ASP A 64 15.47 -39.84 0.47
N ILE A 65 14.87 -40.91 -0.07
CA ILE A 65 14.23 -41.99 0.71
C ILE A 65 15.03 -43.29 0.52
N LEU A 66 15.29 -44.04 1.58
CA LEU A 66 16.02 -45.31 1.56
C LEU A 66 15.11 -46.52 1.83
N ASN A 67 15.36 -47.65 1.18
CA ASN A 67 14.71 -48.92 1.50
C ASN A 67 15.23 -49.53 2.82
N ASP A 68 14.38 -50.30 3.47
CA ASP A 68 14.63 -51.15 4.65
C ASP A 68 15.13 -50.44 5.93
N VAL A 69 15.09 -49.10 5.96
CA VAL A 69 15.34 -48.27 7.14
C VAL A 69 14.22 -47.26 7.39
N GLU A 70 14.16 -46.69 8.60
CA GLU A 70 13.19 -45.64 8.90
C GLU A 70 13.57 -44.33 8.21
N ASN A 71 12.59 -43.74 7.51
CA ASN A 71 12.67 -42.44 6.87
C ASN A 71 11.62 -41.51 7.47
N VAL A 72 11.88 -40.20 7.44
CA VAL A 72 10.87 -39.17 7.71
C VAL A 72 10.59 -38.46 6.39
N VAL A 73 9.30 -38.28 6.09
CA VAL A 73 8.84 -37.51 4.93
C VAL A 73 7.96 -36.39 5.44
N ALA A 74 8.43 -35.15 5.29
CA ALA A 74 7.59 -33.97 5.48
C ALA A 74 6.71 -33.75 4.25
N PHE A 75 5.64 -32.97 4.41
CA PHE A 75 4.76 -32.60 3.32
C PHE A 75 4.24 -31.18 3.49
N LYS A 76 3.85 -30.57 2.36
CA LYS A 76 3.14 -29.28 2.30
C LYS A 76 1.97 -29.42 1.33
N ALA A 77 0.78 -29.11 1.82
CA ALA A 77 -0.47 -29.16 1.07
C ALA A 77 -1.01 -27.74 0.81
N LEU A 78 -1.29 -27.44 -0.46
CA LEU A 78 -1.88 -26.18 -0.93
C LEU A 78 -3.21 -26.45 -1.64
N ASN A 79 -4.13 -25.49 -1.61
CA ASN A 79 -5.38 -25.52 -2.36
C ASN A 79 -5.24 -24.91 -3.78
N GLU A 80 -6.33 -24.84 -4.53
CA GLU A 80 -6.36 -24.28 -5.89
C GLU A 80 -6.02 -22.78 -6.02
N PHE A 81 -5.74 -22.08 -4.91
CA PHE A 81 -5.30 -20.68 -4.86
C PHE A 81 -3.85 -20.54 -4.35
N ASN A 82 -3.09 -21.63 -4.30
CA ASN A 82 -1.75 -21.72 -3.71
C ASN A 82 -1.69 -21.29 -2.23
N LYS A 83 -2.82 -21.29 -1.52
CA LYS A 83 -2.89 -21.04 -0.08
C LYS A 83 -2.79 -22.38 0.68
N PRO A 84 -2.25 -22.38 1.92
CA PRO A 84 -2.24 -23.56 2.79
C PRO A 84 -3.57 -24.31 2.92
N ALA A 85 -3.49 -25.64 3.02
CA ALA A 85 -4.65 -26.51 3.18
C ALA A 85 -4.37 -27.65 4.17
N ASP A 86 -5.03 -27.66 5.32
CA ASP A 86 -4.88 -28.77 6.28
C ASP A 86 -5.61 -30.04 5.79
N ILE A 87 -4.86 -31.15 5.76
CA ILE A 87 -5.29 -32.46 5.25
C ILE A 87 -5.02 -33.59 6.26
N GLU A 88 -5.76 -34.70 6.12
CA GLU A 88 -5.40 -36.01 6.68
C GLU A 88 -5.23 -37.03 5.56
N GLY A 89 -4.35 -38.02 5.73
CA GLY A 89 -4.15 -39.05 4.72
C GLY A 89 -3.48 -40.34 5.20
N VAL A 90 -3.26 -41.22 4.24
CA VAL A 90 -2.63 -42.54 4.39
C VAL A 90 -1.58 -42.77 3.31
N VAL A 91 -0.53 -43.51 3.66
CA VAL A 91 0.43 -44.08 2.69
C VAL A 91 0.05 -45.53 2.47
N LEU A 92 -0.09 -45.93 1.21
CA LEU A 92 -0.49 -47.27 0.77
C LEU A 92 0.62 -47.88 -0.10
N THR A 93 0.79 -49.20 -0.03
CA THR A 93 1.49 -49.96 -1.07
C THR A 93 0.68 -49.98 -2.37
N GLU A 94 1.31 -50.34 -3.49
CA GLU A 94 0.63 -50.66 -4.75
C GLU A 94 -0.47 -51.74 -4.60
N LYS A 95 -0.33 -52.64 -3.61
CA LYS A 95 -1.32 -53.66 -3.24
C LYS A 95 -2.48 -53.10 -2.37
N GLY A 96 -2.51 -51.79 -2.11
CA GLY A 96 -3.52 -51.11 -1.30
C GLY A 96 -3.36 -51.26 0.21
N SER A 97 -2.27 -51.88 0.69
CA SER A 97 -2.03 -52.07 2.13
C SER A 97 -1.54 -50.79 2.79
N LYS A 98 -2.17 -50.35 3.88
CA LYS A 98 -1.77 -49.14 4.62
C LYS A 98 -0.48 -49.37 5.41
N VAL A 99 0.52 -48.52 5.17
CA VAL A 99 1.82 -48.55 5.88
C VAL A 99 2.04 -47.35 6.81
N ALA A 100 1.42 -46.19 6.52
CA ALA A 100 1.47 -45.02 7.41
C ALA A 100 0.18 -44.20 7.37
N SER A 101 0.05 -43.27 8.32
CA SER A 101 -1.02 -42.25 8.40
C SER A 101 -0.40 -40.90 8.76
N PHE A 102 -1.01 -39.82 8.29
CA PHE A 102 -0.52 -38.47 8.55
C PHE A 102 -1.67 -37.46 8.63
N SER A 103 -1.39 -36.31 9.26
CA SER A 103 -2.28 -35.17 9.38
C SER A 103 -1.46 -33.88 9.39
N SER A 104 -1.99 -32.81 8.81
CA SER A 104 -1.37 -31.49 8.89
C SER A 104 -1.35 -30.99 10.33
N PHE A 105 -0.29 -30.30 10.70
CA PHE A 105 -0.08 -29.76 12.05
C PHE A 105 -0.36 -28.26 12.12
N HIS A 106 0.05 -27.53 11.08
CA HIS A 106 -0.11 -26.09 10.93
C HIS A 106 0.08 -25.71 9.45
N GLN A 107 -0.80 -24.87 8.90
CA GLN A 107 -0.69 -24.29 7.54
C GLN A 107 -0.37 -25.35 6.46
N GLY A 108 -1.11 -26.47 6.44
CA GLY A 108 -0.96 -27.55 5.46
C GLY A 108 0.35 -28.33 5.54
N MET A 109 1.20 -28.07 6.53
CA MET A 109 2.49 -28.74 6.72
C MET A 109 2.42 -29.80 7.82
N GLY A 110 3.21 -30.87 7.65
CA GLY A 110 3.39 -31.92 8.64
C GLY A 110 4.47 -32.91 8.20
N SER A 111 4.52 -34.08 8.86
CA SER A 111 5.39 -35.19 8.43
C SER A 111 4.80 -36.55 8.82
N PHE A 112 5.39 -37.62 8.28
CA PHE A 112 5.18 -38.99 8.74
C PHE A 112 6.47 -39.81 8.67
N LYS A 113 6.50 -40.91 9.41
CA LYS A 113 7.55 -41.94 9.34
C LYS A 113 7.13 -43.05 8.38
N LEU A 114 8.11 -43.59 7.65
CA LEU A 114 7.94 -44.69 6.69
C LEU A 114 9.18 -45.58 6.71
N ASN A 115 8.99 -46.90 6.68
CA ASN A 115 10.05 -47.86 6.36
C ASN A 115 9.63 -48.58 5.06
N PRO A 116 10.07 -48.12 3.88
CA PRO A 116 9.69 -48.71 2.61
C PRO A 116 10.49 -49.99 2.36
N GLN A 117 9.91 -50.94 1.63
CA GLN A 117 10.49 -52.25 1.36
C GLN A 117 11.03 -52.32 -0.06
N LEU A 118 12.17 -52.99 -0.23
CA LEU A 118 12.83 -53.15 -1.53
C LEU A 118 11.87 -53.75 -2.58
N GLY A 119 11.66 -53.00 -3.66
CA GLY A 119 10.80 -53.42 -4.78
C GLY A 119 9.29 -53.16 -4.59
N GLU A 120 8.87 -52.43 -3.55
CA GLU A 120 7.48 -51.95 -3.43
C GLU A 120 7.33 -50.47 -3.79
N ASN A 121 6.29 -50.14 -4.55
CA ASN A 121 5.88 -48.77 -4.83
C ASN A 121 4.86 -48.26 -3.78
N TYR A 122 4.98 -46.97 -3.43
CA TYR A 122 4.14 -46.32 -2.43
C TYR A 122 3.37 -45.12 -3.00
N VAL A 123 2.09 -45.03 -2.65
CA VAL A 123 1.21 -43.91 -3.02
C VAL A 123 0.56 -43.30 -1.79
N VAL A 124 0.50 -41.97 -1.78
CA VAL A 124 -0.22 -41.18 -0.80
C VAL A 124 -1.65 -40.97 -1.28
N LYS A 125 -2.62 -41.24 -0.39
CA LYS A 125 -4.03 -40.92 -0.59
C LYS A 125 -4.54 -40.03 0.54
N ILE A 126 -5.14 -38.90 0.17
CA ILE A 126 -5.78 -37.98 1.11
C ILE A 126 -7.13 -38.58 1.54
N THR A 127 -7.44 -38.51 2.82
CA THR A 127 -8.68 -38.99 3.44
C THR A 127 -9.56 -37.86 3.99
N LYS A 128 -8.99 -36.67 4.28
CA LYS A 128 -9.72 -35.43 4.54
C LYS A 128 -8.98 -34.23 3.89
N PRO A 129 -9.69 -33.25 3.30
CA PRO A 129 -11.15 -33.19 3.14
C PRO A 129 -11.70 -34.27 2.21
N THR A 130 -12.96 -34.64 2.42
CA THR A 130 -13.60 -35.75 1.72
C THR A 130 -14.03 -35.35 0.31
N GLY A 131 -13.56 -36.09 -0.70
CA GLY A 131 -13.85 -35.82 -2.11
C GLY A 131 -12.62 -35.95 -2.99
N ILE A 132 -11.44 -35.68 -2.42
CA ILE A 132 -10.15 -35.83 -3.09
C ILE A 132 -9.94 -37.30 -3.47
N THR A 133 -10.01 -37.57 -4.78
CA THR A 133 -9.75 -38.89 -5.38
C THR A 133 -8.32 -39.05 -5.89
N GLN A 134 -7.59 -37.94 -6.03
CA GLN A 134 -6.21 -37.90 -6.51
C GLN A 134 -5.27 -38.67 -5.57
N THR A 135 -4.40 -39.49 -6.18
CA THR A 135 -3.26 -40.13 -5.51
C THR A 135 -1.97 -39.40 -5.90
N TYR A 136 -1.02 -39.35 -4.97
CA TYR A 136 0.27 -38.70 -5.15
C TYR A 136 1.35 -39.78 -5.00
N LYS A 137 2.31 -39.83 -5.92
CA LYS A 137 3.43 -40.78 -5.80
C LYS A 137 4.39 -40.31 -4.72
N LEU A 138 4.93 -41.25 -3.96
CA LEU A 138 6.11 -41.00 -3.13
C LEU A 138 7.32 -40.72 -4.06
N PRO A 139 8.31 -39.91 -3.64
CA PRO A 139 9.63 -39.89 -4.30
C PRO A 139 10.25 -41.30 -4.39
N GLU A 140 11.07 -41.52 -5.41
CA GLU A 140 11.73 -42.81 -5.64
C GLU A 140 12.64 -43.21 -4.46
N THR A 141 12.69 -44.50 -4.14
CA THR A 141 13.48 -45.03 -3.04
C THR A 141 14.81 -45.60 -3.53
N LEU A 142 15.88 -45.32 -2.78
CA LEU A 142 17.23 -45.81 -3.05
C LEU A 142 17.50 -47.07 -2.24
N GLU A 143 18.15 -48.06 -2.85
CA GLU A 143 18.66 -49.24 -2.16
C GLU A 143 19.83 -48.91 -1.23
N ARG A 144 20.65 -47.91 -1.62
CA ARG A 144 21.98 -47.63 -1.06
C ARG A 144 22.15 -46.14 -0.84
N GLY A 145 22.39 -45.73 0.40
CA GLY A 145 22.58 -44.31 0.75
C GLY A 145 22.40 -44.02 2.24
N TYR A 146 22.15 -42.75 2.54
CA TYR A 146 22.04 -42.19 3.89
C TYR A 146 20.85 -41.23 3.93
N ALA A 147 20.21 -41.11 5.09
CA ALA A 147 19.13 -40.17 5.39
C ALA A 147 19.42 -39.50 6.74
N LEU A 148 19.10 -38.21 6.87
CA LEU A 148 19.45 -37.38 8.03
C LEU A 148 18.19 -36.83 8.68
N HIS A 149 17.93 -37.25 9.92
CA HIS A 149 16.79 -36.83 10.73
C HIS A 149 17.25 -35.99 11.93
N VAL A 150 16.62 -34.84 12.19
CA VAL A 150 16.77 -34.12 13.46
C VAL A 150 15.70 -34.63 14.43
N GLU A 151 16.12 -35.36 15.46
CA GLU A 151 15.20 -35.90 16.46
C GLU A 151 14.73 -34.81 17.42
N GLN A 152 15.66 -33.98 17.92
CA GLN A 152 15.34 -32.89 18.82
C GLN A 152 16.38 -31.75 18.72
N THR A 153 15.90 -30.51 18.78
CA THR A 153 16.72 -29.36 19.17
C THR A 153 16.35 -28.95 20.59
N LYS A 154 17.37 -28.74 21.43
CA LYS A 154 17.27 -28.32 22.83
C LYS A 154 18.06 -27.03 23.03
N PRO A 155 17.89 -26.30 24.15
CA PRO A 155 18.77 -25.18 24.48
C PRO A 155 20.22 -25.66 24.55
N ASN A 156 21.08 -25.14 23.67
CA ASN A 156 22.51 -25.45 23.56
C ASN A 156 22.89 -26.89 23.13
N GLU A 157 21.96 -27.70 22.60
CA GLU A 157 22.22 -29.08 22.12
C GLU A 157 21.30 -29.45 20.92
N VAL A 158 21.81 -30.18 19.94
CA VAL A 158 21.03 -30.77 18.83
C VAL A 158 21.31 -32.26 18.70
N GLU A 159 20.25 -33.06 18.61
CA GLU A 159 20.27 -34.51 18.44
C GLU A 159 19.81 -34.90 17.02
N VAL A 160 20.64 -35.66 16.32
CA VAL A 160 20.35 -36.17 14.97
C VAL A 160 20.55 -37.69 14.88
N ALA A 161 19.79 -38.31 13.98
CA ALA A 161 19.95 -39.70 13.57
C ALA A 161 20.37 -39.77 12.10
N VAL A 162 21.45 -40.49 11.82
CA VAL A 162 21.86 -40.90 10.48
C VAL A 162 21.38 -42.33 10.25
N ASN A 163 20.37 -42.47 9.40
CA ASN A 163 19.81 -43.75 8.99
C ASN A 163 20.45 -44.13 7.65
N THR A 164 20.95 -45.36 7.51
CA THR A 164 21.74 -45.77 6.33
C THR A 164 21.61 -47.26 6.06
N THR A 165 21.78 -47.67 4.82
CA THR A 165 21.95 -49.09 4.42
C THR A 165 23.43 -49.48 4.29
N GLU A 166 24.36 -48.52 4.39
CA GLU A 166 25.80 -48.71 4.23
C GLU A 166 26.58 -48.78 5.55
N LYS A 167 27.84 -49.22 5.47
CA LYS A 167 28.84 -49.09 6.53
C LYS A 167 30.02 -48.26 6.01
N GLU A 168 30.13 -47.01 6.46
CA GLU A 168 31.13 -46.05 5.97
C GLU A 168 31.56 -45.08 7.06
N GLU A 169 32.72 -44.43 6.87
CA GLU A 169 33.15 -43.27 7.65
C GLU A 169 32.54 -42.00 7.01
N LEU A 170 31.67 -41.31 7.75
CA LEU A 170 31.01 -40.08 7.29
C LEU A 170 31.47 -38.87 8.08
N SER A 171 31.52 -37.70 7.44
CA SER A 171 31.76 -36.42 8.12
C SER A 171 30.46 -35.63 8.24
N LEU A 172 30.09 -35.20 9.44
CA LEU A 172 28.97 -34.27 9.66
C LEU A 172 29.52 -32.88 9.94
N VAL A 173 28.99 -31.87 9.26
CA VAL A 173 29.30 -30.45 9.43
C VAL A 173 28.02 -29.69 9.78
N ALA A 174 28.07 -28.82 10.79
CA ALA A 174 26.99 -27.90 11.11
C ALA A 174 27.49 -26.46 11.07
N GLN A 175 26.81 -25.63 10.27
CA GLN A 175 27.12 -24.21 10.07
C GLN A 175 25.89 -23.33 10.30
N VAL A 176 26.10 -22.04 10.54
CA VAL A 176 25.05 -21.00 10.57
C VAL A 176 25.55 -19.84 9.72
N ARG A 177 24.73 -19.36 8.77
CA ARG A 177 25.07 -18.25 7.85
C ARG A 177 26.46 -18.40 7.21
N GLY A 178 26.80 -19.62 6.78
CA GLY A 178 28.07 -19.96 6.13
C GLY A 178 29.31 -20.08 7.03
N LYS A 179 29.19 -19.87 8.36
CA LYS A 179 30.29 -20.11 9.32
C LYS A 179 30.11 -21.47 10.00
N ILE A 180 31.11 -22.36 9.88
CA ILE A 180 31.10 -23.68 10.52
C ILE A 180 31.30 -23.51 12.03
N TYR A 181 30.43 -24.15 12.83
CA TYR A 181 30.50 -24.14 14.30
C TYR A 181 30.77 -25.53 14.89
N TYR A 182 30.46 -26.61 14.16
CA TYR A 182 30.74 -27.97 14.58
C TYR A 182 31.10 -28.86 13.38
N THR A 183 32.01 -29.80 13.60
CA THR A 183 32.33 -30.88 12.64
C THR A 183 32.73 -32.13 13.40
N THR A 184 32.40 -33.32 12.88
CA THR A 184 32.73 -34.60 13.51
C THR A 184 32.78 -35.74 12.48
N VAL A 185 33.25 -36.92 12.91
CA VAL A 185 33.27 -38.15 12.11
C VAL A 185 32.42 -39.24 12.76
N LEU A 186 31.78 -40.04 11.92
CA LEU A 186 30.84 -41.09 12.27
C LEU A 186 31.18 -42.39 11.51
N ASP A 187 31.66 -43.41 12.23
CA ASP A 187 31.66 -44.81 11.76
C ASP A 187 30.21 -45.33 11.76
N VAL A 188 29.45 -45.08 10.69
CA VAL A 188 28.05 -45.52 10.62
C VAL A 188 27.94 -47.00 10.26
N LYS A 189 26.85 -47.61 10.70
CA LYS A 189 26.47 -49.00 10.38
C LYS A 189 25.05 -49.02 9.79
N PRO A 190 24.69 -50.06 9.02
CA PRO A 190 23.33 -50.22 8.53
C PRO A 190 22.31 -50.18 9.67
N GLY A 191 21.22 -49.43 9.47
CA GLY A 191 20.28 -49.04 10.52
C GLY A 191 20.45 -47.58 10.96
N SER A 192 20.09 -47.27 12.21
CA SER A 192 20.07 -45.91 12.77
C SER A 192 21.26 -45.63 13.67
N ASN A 193 21.93 -44.50 13.43
CA ASN A 193 23.14 -44.07 14.13
C ASN A 193 22.90 -42.67 14.73
N LYS A 194 22.74 -42.57 16.05
CA LYS A 194 22.45 -41.30 16.73
C LYS A 194 23.72 -40.56 17.16
N ILE A 195 23.72 -39.23 17.02
CA ILE A 195 24.72 -38.34 17.60
C ILE A 195 24.05 -37.07 18.14
N SER A 196 24.54 -36.61 19.29
CA SER A 196 24.26 -35.27 19.82
C SER A 196 25.48 -34.36 19.67
N PHE A 197 25.27 -33.07 19.43
CA PHE A 197 26.34 -32.07 19.44
C PHE A 197 25.94 -30.75 20.13
N PRO A 198 26.88 -30.08 20.83
CA PRO A 198 26.58 -28.86 21.58
C PRO A 198 26.50 -27.63 20.67
N THR A 199 25.39 -26.91 20.74
CA THR A 199 25.20 -25.62 20.04
C THR A 199 25.57 -24.40 20.91
N THR A 200 26.23 -24.60 22.05
CA THR A 200 26.59 -23.51 22.99
C THR A 200 27.35 -22.36 22.35
N ASN A 201 28.21 -22.65 21.36
CA ASN A 201 29.00 -21.64 20.64
C ASN A 201 28.33 -21.10 19.36
N PHE A 202 27.18 -21.65 18.96
CA PHE A 202 26.44 -21.19 17.79
C PHE A 202 25.65 -19.91 18.15
N PRO A 203 25.38 -19.01 17.19
CA PRO A 203 24.41 -17.93 17.34
C PRO A 203 22.97 -18.47 17.41
N ILE A 204 21.99 -17.58 17.50
CA ILE A 204 20.58 -17.86 17.24
C ILE A 204 20.30 -17.79 15.73
N GLY A 205 19.48 -18.71 15.20
CA GLY A 205 19.06 -18.73 13.79
C GLY A 205 18.99 -20.15 13.20
N VAL A 206 18.91 -20.24 11.88
CA VAL A 206 18.91 -21.52 11.17
C VAL A 206 20.34 -22.07 11.05
N SER A 207 20.56 -23.30 11.52
CA SER A 207 21.76 -24.07 11.24
C SER A 207 21.52 -25.06 10.10
N GLN A 208 22.46 -25.08 9.15
CA GLN A 208 22.54 -26.03 8.06
C GLN A 208 23.44 -27.19 8.51
N ILE A 209 22.87 -28.39 8.59
CA ILE A 209 23.55 -29.63 8.98
C ILE A 209 23.71 -30.47 7.71
N THR A 210 24.95 -30.66 7.26
CA THR A 210 25.29 -31.36 6.02
C THR A 210 26.13 -32.60 6.32
N LEU A 211 25.76 -33.73 5.74
CA LEU A 211 26.42 -35.03 5.91
C LEU A 211 27.21 -35.36 4.64
N PHE A 212 28.49 -35.69 4.79
CA PHE A 212 29.42 -35.98 3.70
C PHE A 212 29.93 -37.43 3.75
N ASP A 213 30.12 -38.05 2.59
CA ASP A 213 30.74 -39.38 2.47
C ASP A 213 32.28 -39.36 2.59
N SER A 214 32.91 -40.54 2.55
CA SER A 214 34.37 -40.70 2.64
C SER A 214 35.18 -40.02 1.52
N LYS A 215 34.52 -39.51 0.47
CA LYS A 215 35.12 -38.77 -0.64
C LYS A 215 34.93 -37.25 -0.50
N GLY A 216 34.23 -36.80 0.56
CA GLY A 216 33.88 -35.39 0.78
C GLY A 216 32.71 -34.92 -0.07
N ILE A 217 31.83 -35.83 -0.51
CA ILE A 217 30.62 -35.50 -1.28
C ILE A 217 29.46 -35.25 -0.32
N PRO A 218 28.72 -34.13 -0.39
CA PRO A 218 27.50 -33.95 0.38
C PRO A 218 26.44 -34.96 -0.07
N ARG A 219 25.84 -35.66 0.90
CA ARG A 219 24.84 -36.72 0.71
C ARG A 219 23.48 -36.39 1.27
N CYS A 220 23.46 -35.74 2.45
CA CYS A 220 22.21 -35.30 3.06
C CYS A 220 22.36 -33.89 3.60
N GLU A 221 21.26 -33.15 3.65
CA GLU A 221 21.21 -31.86 4.33
C GLU A 221 19.88 -31.59 5.02
N ARG A 222 19.96 -30.97 6.19
CA ARG A 222 18.83 -30.60 7.02
C ARG A 222 19.06 -29.25 7.67
N LEU A 223 18.12 -28.33 7.50
CA LEU A 223 18.06 -27.07 8.24
C LEU A 223 17.37 -27.30 9.60
N ALA A 224 17.92 -26.75 10.68
CA ALA A 224 17.36 -26.80 12.04
C ALA A 224 17.52 -25.46 12.76
N PHE A 225 16.47 -24.95 13.42
CA PHE A 225 16.56 -23.69 14.15
C PHE A 225 17.24 -23.92 15.52
N VAL A 226 18.36 -23.24 15.78
CA VAL A 226 19.17 -23.42 16.99
C VAL A 226 19.12 -22.19 17.92
N ASN A 227 19.27 -22.45 19.22
CA ASN A 227 19.46 -21.45 20.27
C ASN A 227 18.39 -20.33 20.32
N LYS A 228 17.11 -20.68 20.16
CA LYS A 228 15.96 -19.74 20.22
C LYS A 228 15.86 -18.98 21.56
N ASP A 229 16.50 -19.50 22.59
CA ASP A 229 16.69 -18.91 23.92
C ASP A 229 17.63 -17.69 23.94
N LYS A 230 18.60 -17.59 23.01
CA LYS A 230 19.60 -16.50 22.95
C LYS A 230 19.06 -15.23 22.28
N GLN A 231 17.90 -14.77 22.74
CA GLN A 231 17.20 -13.59 22.24
C GLN A 231 17.34 -12.43 23.22
N MET A 232 17.57 -11.22 22.70
CA MET A 232 17.56 -10.00 23.51
C MET A 232 16.18 -9.79 24.15
N ASN A 233 16.14 -9.64 25.46
CA ASN A 233 14.91 -9.50 26.24
C ASN A 233 14.62 -8.02 26.50
N ILE A 234 13.55 -7.51 25.88
CA ILE A 234 13.08 -6.13 26.03
C ILE A 234 11.80 -6.14 26.88
N THR A 235 11.82 -5.48 28.05
CA THR A 235 10.62 -5.23 28.86
C THR A 235 10.23 -3.76 28.84
N VAL A 236 8.91 -3.49 28.92
CA VAL A 236 8.36 -2.13 28.82
C VAL A 236 7.38 -1.89 29.97
N GLU A 237 7.72 -0.92 30.80
CA GLU A 237 6.96 -0.49 31.97
C GLU A 237 6.44 0.94 31.75
N THR A 238 5.20 1.21 32.12
CA THR A 238 4.59 2.55 32.11
C THR A 238 4.23 2.95 33.53
N GLU A 239 4.32 4.23 33.88
CA GLU A 239 3.99 4.71 35.23
C GLU A 239 2.51 4.51 35.61
N LYS A 240 1.64 4.36 34.61
CA LYS A 240 0.24 3.99 34.76
C LYS A 240 -0.15 2.95 33.70
N GLU A 241 -1.20 2.18 33.96
CA GLU A 241 -1.90 1.41 32.91
C GLU A 241 -2.85 2.29 32.10
N LYS A 242 -3.49 3.26 32.78
CA LYS A 242 -4.51 4.16 32.25
C LYS A 242 -4.03 5.61 32.40
N TYR A 243 -4.08 6.34 31.29
CA TYR A 243 -3.73 7.75 31.19
C TYR A 243 -4.95 8.57 30.79
N LEU A 244 -4.99 9.84 31.17
CA LEU A 244 -5.98 10.78 30.63
C LEU A 244 -5.61 11.20 29.18
N PRO A 245 -6.59 11.64 28.37
CA PRO A 245 -6.35 12.43 27.17
C PRO A 245 -5.26 13.49 27.36
N ARG A 246 -4.32 13.59 26.42
CA ARG A 246 -3.14 14.47 26.45
C ARG A 246 -2.19 14.30 27.65
N GLU A 247 -2.39 13.31 28.52
CA GLU A 247 -1.46 13.08 29.63
C GLU A 247 -0.08 12.62 29.10
N LYS A 248 0.97 13.00 29.84
CA LYS A 248 2.34 12.61 29.50
C LYS A 248 2.56 11.14 29.84
N VAL A 249 2.65 10.30 28.83
CA VAL A 249 3.03 8.90 28.96
C VAL A 249 4.53 8.83 29.18
N LYS A 250 4.93 8.35 30.35
CA LYS A 250 6.32 8.09 30.72
C LYS A 250 6.54 6.59 30.80
N MET A 251 7.49 6.12 30.00
CA MET A 251 7.69 4.72 29.70
C MET A 251 9.17 4.35 29.89
N THR A 252 9.44 3.29 30.64
CA THR A 252 10.79 2.78 30.86
C THR A 252 10.97 1.46 30.11
N ILE A 253 11.88 1.50 29.16
CA ILE A 253 12.38 0.34 28.43
C ILE A 253 13.54 -0.23 29.25
N SER A 254 13.50 -1.53 29.53
CA SER A 254 14.66 -2.27 30.05
C SER A 254 15.09 -3.33 29.03
N VAL A 255 16.40 -3.49 28.84
CA VAL A 255 17.00 -4.40 27.85
C VAL A 255 18.02 -5.28 28.55
N LYS A 256 17.91 -6.59 28.33
CA LYS A 256 18.75 -7.61 28.94
C LYS A 256 19.18 -8.67 27.93
N ASP A 257 20.35 -9.26 28.19
CA ASP A 257 20.82 -10.45 27.49
C ASP A 257 20.05 -11.73 27.94
N GLU A 258 20.38 -12.87 27.35
CA GLU A 258 19.79 -14.18 27.68
C GLU A 258 20.09 -14.64 29.12
N ARG A 259 21.09 -14.03 29.77
CA ARG A 259 21.49 -14.29 31.17
C ARG A 259 20.77 -13.35 32.15
N GLY A 260 19.95 -12.42 31.64
CA GLY A 260 19.22 -11.43 32.43
C GLY A 260 20.05 -10.21 32.87
N LEU A 261 21.29 -10.07 32.37
CA LEU A 261 22.17 -8.93 32.64
C LEU A 261 21.79 -7.73 31.75
N PRO A 262 21.90 -6.48 32.24
CA PRO A 262 21.60 -5.30 31.43
C PRO A 262 22.59 -5.16 30.25
N MET A 263 22.09 -4.82 29.06
CA MET A 263 22.91 -4.67 27.86
C MET A 263 22.56 -3.41 27.05
N PRO A 264 23.52 -2.81 26.32
CA PRO A 264 23.25 -1.75 25.37
C PRO A 264 22.65 -2.29 24.06
N ALA A 265 21.76 -1.52 23.45
CA ALA A 265 21.07 -1.85 22.21
C ALA A 265 20.61 -0.60 21.45
N ASN A 266 20.37 -0.74 20.15
CA ASN A 266 19.65 0.25 19.35
C ASN A 266 18.30 -0.32 18.92
N LEU A 267 17.22 0.40 19.27
CA LEU A 267 15.84 -0.04 19.10
C LEU A 267 15.03 0.97 18.28
N SER A 268 14.08 0.50 17.50
CA SER A 268 12.99 1.31 16.97
C SER A 268 11.77 1.22 17.89
N MET A 269 10.94 2.27 17.93
CA MET A 269 9.75 2.35 18.78
C MET A 269 8.59 3.04 18.05
N ALA A 270 7.44 2.36 17.99
CA ALA A 270 6.17 2.88 17.49
C ALA A 270 5.11 2.85 18.59
N VAL A 271 4.21 3.83 18.64
CA VAL A 271 3.01 3.81 19.48
C VAL A 271 1.80 4.19 18.64
N VAL A 272 0.89 3.23 18.46
CA VAL A 272 -0.23 3.28 17.50
C VAL A 272 -1.54 2.89 18.17
N ASN A 273 -2.67 3.48 17.76
CA ASN A 273 -4.00 3.01 18.16
C ASN A 273 -4.17 1.54 17.73
N ASP A 274 -4.38 0.68 18.72
CA ASP A 274 -4.36 -0.79 18.62
C ASP A 274 -5.49 -1.33 17.73
N GLN A 275 -6.61 -0.59 17.63
CA GLN A 275 -7.74 -0.93 16.78
C GLN A 275 -7.36 -0.93 15.29
N PHE A 276 -6.54 0.03 14.84
CA PHE A 276 -6.08 0.11 13.45
C PHE A 276 -5.14 -1.04 13.08
N LEU A 277 -4.26 -1.45 13.99
CA LEU A 277 -3.40 -2.63 13.80
C LEU A 277 -4.24 -3.92 13.73
N SER A 278 -5.27 -4.01 14.58
CA SER A 278 -6.19 -5.16 14.62
C SER A 278 -7.09 -5.26 13.38
N PHE A 279 -7.44 -4.13 12.76
CA PHE A 279 -8.14 -4.11 11.47
C PHE A 279 -7.24 -4.39 10.26
N ALA A 280 -5.94 -4.14 10.35
CA ALA A 280 -5.01 -4.40 9.25
C ALA A 280 -4.77 -5.90 9.01
N ASP A 281 -4.91 -6.74 10.04
CA ASP A 281 -4.63 -8.19 10.04
C ASP A 281 -3.28 -8.48 9.35
N ASP A 282 -2.25 -7.75 9.79
CA ASP A 282 -0.94 -7.76 9.14
C ASP A 282 -0.14 -9.02 9.53
N LYS A 283 0.01 -9.90 8.53
CA LYS A 283 0.70 -11.19 8.61
C LYS A 283 2.09 -11.16 8.00
N SER A 284 2.66 -9.97 7.78
CA SER A 284 4.03 -9.77 7.29
C SER A 284 5.08 -10.17 8.34
N GLY A 285 6.33 -10.33 7.88
CA GLY A 285 7.47 -10.61 8.76
C GLY A 285 7.83 -9.43 9.65
N ASN A 286 8.35 -9.72 10.86
CA ASN A 286 8.94 -8.73 11.76
C ASN A 286 10.46 -8.96 11.87
N ILE A 287 11.18 -8.13 12.64
CA ILE A 287 12.65 -8.21 12.70
C ILE A 287 13.18 -9.60 13.09
N LEU A 288 12.42 -10.40 13.83
CA LEU A 288 12.80 -11.75 14.24
C LEU A 288 12.70 -12.71 13.06
N SER A 289 11.54 -12.80 12.42
CA SER A 289 11.35 -13.73 11.30
C SER A 289 12.20 -13.33 10.09
N GLN A 290 12.25 -12.04 9.79
CA GLN A 290 12.92 -11.53 8.60
C GLN A 290 14.45 -11.68 8.63
N LEU A 291 15.06 -11.69 9.83
CA LEU A 291 16.52 -11.84 10.01
C LEU A 291 16.96 -13.20 10.57
N LEU A 292 16.10 -13.96 11.25
CA LEU A 292 16.46 -15.28 11.82
C LEU A 292 15.95 -16.48 11.02
N LEU A 293 15.02 -16.29 10.07
CA LEU A 293 14.35 -17.38 9.35
C LEU A 293 14.22 -17.14 7.84
N GLU A 294 13.70 -15.99 7.43
CA GLU A 294 13.28 -15.77 6.02
C GLU A 294 14.48 -15.62 5.05
N GLN A 295 15.69 -15.30 5.54
CA GLN A 295 16.91 -15.27 4.72
C GLN A 295 17.41 -16.66 4.33
N ASP A 296 17.21 -17.65 5.20
CA ASP A 296 17.75 -19.00 5.04
C ASP A 296 16.80 -19.94 4.27
N ILE A 297 15.59 -19.46 3.94
CA ILE A 297 14.50 -20.20 3.30
C ILE A 297 14.30 -19.78 1.83
N HIS A 298 13.71 -20.67 1.02
CA HIS A 298 13.34 -20.34 -0.36
C HIS A 298 11.83 -20.41 -0.52
N GLY A 299 11.25 -19.34 -1.06
CA GLY A 299 9.80 -19.17 -1.19
C GLY A 299 9.13 -18.59 0.07
N LYS A 300 7.82 -18.34 -0.04
CA LYS A 300 7.05 -17.62 0.99
C LYS A 300 6.86 -18.46 2.27
N VAL A 301 7.19 -17.87 3.40
CA VAL A 301 6.76 -18.30 4.74
C VAL A 301 5.39 -17.69 5.03
N GLU A 302 4.43 -18.50 5.45
CA GLU A 302 3.10 -18.03 5.84
C GLU A 302 3.06 -17.71 7.35
N GLU A 303 2.49 -16.56 7.69
CA GLU A 303 2.43 -15.99 9.05
C GLU A 303 3.79 -16.00 9.80
N PRO A 304 4.88 -15.41 9.25
CA PRO A 304 6.22 -15.51 9.83
C PRO A 304 6.37 -15.13 11.32
N PRO A 305 5.60 -14.17 11.89
CA PRO A 305 5.61 -13.90 13.34
C PRO A 305 5.18 -15.09 14.23
N PHE A 306 4.35 -16.01 13.73
CA PHE A 306 3.81 -17.16 14.47
C PHE A 306 4.92 -17.99 15.12
N TYR A 307 5.96 -18.32 14.33
CA TYR A 307 7.07 -19.17 14.73
C TYR A 307 7.92 -18.59 15.88
N PHE A 308 7.79 -17.30 16.17
CA PHE A 308 8.52 -16.60 17.23
C PHE A 308 7.64 -16.21 18.43
N ASN A 309 6.33 -16.50 18.39
CA ASN A 309 5.40 -16.20 19.47
C ASN A 309 5.60 -17.18 20.65
N LYS A 310 6.15 -16.70 21.77
CA LYS A 310 6.39 -17.49 22.99
C LYS A 310 5.11 -17.93 23.73
N LYS A 311 3.93 -17.42 23.36
CA LYS A 311 2.63 -17.89 23.88
C LYS A 311 2.03 -19.05 23.09
N GLU A 312 2.56 -19.36 21.90
CA GLU A 312 1.97 -20.34 20.99
C GLU A 312 2.68 -21.70 21.12
N ALA A 313 1.97 -22.68 21.70
CA ALA A 313 2.51 -24.01 21.97
C ALA A 313 2.89 -24.81 20.71
N LYS A 314 2.32 -24.49 19.54
CA LYS A 314 2.70 -25.10 18.25
C LYS A 314 3.95 -24.48 17.62
N ALA A 315 4.40 -23.29 18.04
CA ALA A 315 5.35 -22.47 17.29
C ALA A 315 6.65 -23.19 16.94
N ASP A 316 7.27 -23.89 17.90
CA ASP A 316 8.55 -24.59 17.69
C ASP A 316 8.44 -25.77 16.73
N LYS A 317 7.37 -26.59 16.80
CA LYS A 317 7.21 -27.73 15.88
C LYS A 317 6.70 -27.31 14.51
N ALA A 318 5.96 -26.20 14.42
CA ALA A 318 5.59 -25.59 13.14
C ALA A 318 6.82 -24.98 12.44
N LEU A 319 7.74 -24.35 13.18
CA LEU A 319 9.01 -23.83 12.69
C LEU A 319 9.90 -24.94 12.10
N ASP A 320 9.96 -26.08 12.78
CA ASP A 320 10.63 -27.27 12.25
C ASP A 320 10.00 -27.76 10.93
N TYR A 321 8.68 -27.85 10.83
CA TYR A 321 8.01 -28.20 9.55
C TYR A 321 8.24 -27.18 8.43
N VAL A 322 8.36 -25.88 8.74
CA VAL A 322 8.74 -24.85 7.77
C VAL A 322 10.15 -25.11 7.22
N LEU A 323 11.10 -25.52 8.08
CA LEU A 323 12.45 -25.88 7.68
C LEU A 323 12.52 -27.22 6.92
N MET A 324 11.65 -28.18 7.22
CA MET A 324 11.53 -29.43 6.48
C MET A 324 10.86 -29.30 5.10
N THR A 325 10.20 -28.17 4.80
CA THR A 325 9.41 -27.98 3.57
C THR A 325 9.91 -26.79 2.74
N SER A 326 9.65 -25.55 3.15
CA SER A 326 10.16 -24.34 2.48
C SER A 326 11.70 -24.18 2.64
N GLY A 327 12.23 -24.70 3.74
CA GLY A 327 13.69 -24.81 3.98
C GLY A 327 14.35 -26.05 3.34
N TRP A 328 13.60 -26.92 2.66
CA TRP A 328 14.12 -28.19 2.16
C TRP A 328 15.22 -28.04 1.10
N ARG A 329 16.15 -28.99 1.05
CA ARG A 329 17.30 -29.04 0.13
C ARG A 329 17.54 -30.50 -0.29
N ARG A 330 17.96 -30.70 -1.54
CA ARG A 330 18.42 -31.99 -2.08
C ARG A 330 19.61 -31.73 -3.00
N PHE A 331 20.72 -32.45 -2.78
CA PHE A 331 21.92 -32.35 -3.61
C PHE A 331 21.79 -33.20 -4.87
N THR A 332 21.33 -32.58 -5.95
CA THR A 332 21.37 -33.17 -7.31
C THR A 332 22.72 -32.87 -7.96
N TRP A 333 23.33 -33.91 -8.54
CA TRP A 333 24.67 -33.81 -9.12
C TRP A 333 24.71 -33.11 -10.49
N GLU A 334 23.59 -33.12 -11.22
CA GLU A 334 23.48 -32.61 -12.59
C GLU A 334 24.09 -31.20 -12.74
N LYS A 335 23.65 -30.23 -11.93
CA LYS A 335 24.12 -28.84 -12.00
C LYS A 335 25.62 -28.63 -11.71
N ILE A 336 26.26 -29.57 -11.01
CA ILE A 336 27.70 -29.54 -10.72
C ILE A 336 28.49 -30.25 -11.82
N ILE A 337 27.87 -31.21 -12.52
CA ILE A 337 28.41 -31.89 -13.71
C ILE A 337 28.33 -30.97 -14.93
N ASP A 338 27.26 -30.20 -15.07
CA ASP A 338 27.02 -29.24 -16.17
C ASP A 338 27.77 -27.89 -16.00
N GLU A 339 28.66 -27.79 -15.01
CA GLU A 339 29.44 -26.59 -14.62
C GLU A 339 28.62 -25.31 -14.30
N GLU A 340 27.29 -25.41 -14.10
CA GLU A 340 26.40 -24.32 -13.67
C GLU A 340 26.66 -23.88 -12.22
N MET A 341 27.81 -23.26 -11.95
CA MET A 341 28.05 -22.57 -10.69
C MET A 341 27.10 -21.37 -10.54
N PRO A 342 26.42 -21.21 -9.39
CA PRO A 342 25.49 -20.11 -9.19
C PRO A 342 26.21 -18.76 -9.26
N VAL A 343 25.67 -17.85 -10.07
CA VAL A 343 26.18 -16.47 -10.15
C VAL A 343 26.06 -15.81 -8.77
N ILE A 344 27.18 -15.34 -8.24
CA ILE A 344 27.20 -14.57 -6.99
C ILE A 344 26.73 -13.15 -7.32
N SER A 345 25.40 -12.96 -7.39
CA SER A 345 24.75 -11.69 -7.76
C SER A 345 25.13 -10.52 -6.86
N PHE A 346 25.52 -10.80 -5.62
CA PHE A 346 25.94 -9.81 -4.63
C PHE A 346 27.19 -10.32 -3.91
N LEU A 347 28.30 -9.61 -4.04
CA LEU A 347 29.48 -9.78 -3.19
C LEU A 347 29.22 -9.11 -1.84
N ASN A 348 29.83 -9.64 -0.77
CA ASN A 348 29.81 -9.02 0.55
C ASN A 348 30.22 -7.54 0.46
N GLU A 349 29.39 -6.63 0.98
CA GLU A 349 29.79 -5.24 1.10
C GLU A 349 31.06 -5.14 1.97
N LYS A 350 32.07 -4.42 1.50
CA LYS A 350 33.34 -4.25 2.22
C LYS A 350 33.34 -2.90 2.94
N ALA A 351 33.64 -2.92 4.23
CA ALA A 351 33.42 -1.79 5.11
C ALA A 351 34.29 -0.57 4.76
N ILE A 352 33.70 0.59 5.05
CA ILE A 352 34.38 1.88 5.07
C ILE A 352 34.43 2.33 6.53
N VAL A 353 35.64 2.45 7.07
CA VAL A 353 35.89 2.84 8.46
C VAL A 353 36.71 4.12 8.48
N SER A 354 36.20 5.15 9.13
CA SER A 354 36.82 6.48 9.19
C SER A 354 36.58 7.17 10.53
N GLY A 355 37.38 8.19 10.79
CA GLY A 355 37.30 8.95 12.03
C GLY A 355 38.37 10.03 12.11
N ILE A 356 38.48 10.65 13.29
CA ILE A 356 39.42 11.72 13.61
C ILE A 356 40.22 11.34 14.86
N VAL A 357 41.55 11.53 14.80
CA VAL A 357 42.43 11.38 15.95
C VAL A 357 42.78 12.75 16.52
N TYR A 358 42.71 12.87 17.85
CA TYR A 358 42.98 14.09 18.62
C TYR A 358 44.06 13.86 19.68
N ASN A 359 44.78 14.92 20.04
CA ASN A 359 45.69 14.95 21.18
C ASN A 359 44.88 15.17 22.48
N SER A 360 44.95 14.23 23.43
CA SER A 360 44.19 14.30 24.69
C SER A 360 44.50 15.54 25.55
N GLU A 361 45.72 16.09 25.45
CA GLU A 361 46.20 17.21 26.28
C GLU A 361 45.82 18.58 25.71
N THR A 362 45.54 18.67 24.41
CA THR A 362 45.34 19.97 23.71
C THR A 362 44.04 20.06 22.93
N GLY A 363 43.29 18.96 22.76
CA GLY A 363 42.03 18.91 22.01
C GLY A 363 42.17 19.16 20.50
N LYS A 364 43.40 19.25 19.97
CA LYS A 364 43.67 19.48 18.55
C LYS A 364 43.77 18.16 17.78
N PRO A 365 43.34 18.12 16.50
CA PRO A 365 43.56 16.95 15.64
C PRO A 365 45.05 16.61 15.48
N MET A 366 45.35 15.35 15.16
CA MET A 366 46.72 14.84 14.99
C MET A 366 46.95 14.27 13.59
N ASP A 367 47.85 14.91 12.85
CA ASP A 367 48.40 14.44 11.56
C ASP A 367 49.33 13.22 11.75
N GLU A 368 49.62 12.52 10.65
CA GLU A 368 50.56 11.39 10.52
C GLU A 368 50.38 10.17 11.46
N VAL A 369 49.33 10.11 12.30
CA VAL A 369 49.06 8.99 13.22
C VAL A 369 48.89 7.69 12.44
N LYS A 370 49.83 6.75 12.63
CA LYS A 370 49.88 5.46 11.93
C LYS A 370 48.82 4.52 12.47
N ILE A 371 47.92 4.10 11.59
CA ILE A 371 46.80 3.20 11.88
C ILE A 371 47.08 1.88 11.19
N LYS A 372 47.46 0.87 11.99
CA LYS A 372 47.76 -0.47 11.50
C LYS A 372 46.58 -1.40 11.75
N VAL A 373 46.15 -2.06 10.68
CA VAL A 373 45.11 -3.09 10.66
C VAL A 373 45.75 -4.45 10.92
N ASN A 374 45.07 -5.35 11.65
CA ASN A 374 45.54 -6.73 11.88
C ASN A 374 45.92 -7.50 10.60
N ASN A 375 45.31 -7.17 9.44
CA ASN A 375 45.61 -7.80 8.14
C ASN A 375 46.89 -7.28 7.46
N GLY A 376 47.65 -6.39 8.10
CA GLY A 376 48.90 -5.82 7.59
C GLY A 376 48.75 -4.45 6.92
N THR A 377 47.54 -4.01 6.58
CA THR A 377 47.29 -2.67 6.02
C THR A 377 47.71 -1.58 7.00
N GLU A 378 48.42 -0.55 6.53
CA GLU A 378 48.83 0.59 7.33
C GLU A 378 48.52 1.89 6.57
N ILE A 379 47.83 2.82 7.23
CA ILE A 379 47.58 4.19 6.74
C ILE A 379 48.02 5.19 7.80
N SER A 380 48.07 6.48 7.47
CA SER A 380 48.20 7.57 8.46
C SER A 380 46.95 8.47 8.43
N THR A 381 46.77 9.27 9.48
CA THR A 381 45.84 10.41 9.45
C THR A 381 46.33 11.52 8.53
N ASP A 382 45.42 12.39 8.09
CA ASP A 382 45.69 13.64 7.39
C ASP A 382 45.86 14.84 8.36
N ASN A 383 46.17 16.02 7.79
CA ASN A 383 46.37 17.27 8.53
C ASN A 383 45.11 17.83 9.24
N THR A 384 43.94 17.23 9.03
CA THR A 384 42.71 17.48 9.81
C THR A 384 42.47 16.41 10.88
N GLY A 385 43.43 15.51 11.06
CA GLY A 385 43.41 14.34 11.94
C GLY A 385 42.59 13.17 11.41
N LYS A 386 42.11 13.21 10.15
CA LYS A 386 41.18 12.21 9.63
C LYS A 386 41.87 11.00 9.06
N PHE A 387 41.23 9.83 9.17
CA PHE A 387 41.65 8.61 8.49
C PHE A 387 40.47 7.96 7.75
N LEU A 388 40.78 7.15 6.73
CA LEU A 388 39.80 6.47 5.89
C LEU A 388 40.32 5.13 5.39
N LEU A 389 39.88 4.04 6.02
CA LEU A 389 40.06 2.66 5.55
C LEU A 389 38.90 2.31 4.63
N LYS A 390 39.19 2.00 3.35
CA LYS A 390 38.21 1.51 2.38
C LYS A 390 38.41 0.01 2.15
N LYS A 391 37.33 -0.68 1.78
CA LYS A 391 37.32 -2.12 1.45
C LYS A 391 37.79 -3.03 2.61
N LEU A 392 37.54 -2.63 3.86
CA LEU A 392 37.92 -3.42 5.03
C LEU A 392 36.99 -4.63 5.18
N ASP A 393 37.56 -5.82 5.37
CA ASP A 393 36.77 -7.03 5.65
C ASP A 393 36.53 -7.14 7.16
N LEU A 394 35.28 -7.38 7.55
CA LEU A 394 34.81 -7.43 8.95
C LEU A 394 34.14 -8.77 9.30
N VAL A 395 34.36 -9.83 8.51
CA VAL A 395 33.87 -11.21 8.80
C VAL A 395 34.37 -11.75 10.15
N ASP A 396 35.49 -11.23 10.65
CA ASP A 396 35.99 -11.42 12.02
C ASP A 396 36.47 -10.08 12.59
N GLN A 397 36.69 -10.01 13.91
CA GLN A 397 37.07 -8.75 14.59
C GLN A 397 38.39 -8.17 14.06
N VAL A 398 38.32 -6.94 13.57
CA VAL A 398 39.50 -6.16 13.19
C VAL A 398 39.90 -5.22 14.31
N ASN A 399 41.16 -5.28 14.72
CA ASN A 399 41.75 -4.28 15.61
C ASN A 399 42.48 -3.24 14.76
N LEU A 400 42.28 -1.96 15.08
CA LEU A 400 42.99 -0.82 14.53
C LEU A 400 43.94 -0.29 15.61
N SER A 401 45.26 -0.38 15.35
CA SER A 401 46.30 0.11 16.27
C SER A 401 46.78 1.49 15.82
N PHE A 402 46.43 2.51 16.61
CA PHE A 402 46.80 3.91 16.41
C PHE A 402 48.13 4.18 17.12
N ASN A 403 49.14 4.58 16.37
CA ASN A 403 50.52 4.73 16.83
C ASN A 403 51.05 6.10 16.41
N TYR A 404 51.59 6.84 17.37
CA TYR A 404 52.26 8.12 17.14
C TYR A 404 53.39 8.26 18.17
N ASP A 405 54.54 8.78 17.77
CA ASP A 405 55.72 8.74 18.63
C ASP A 405 55.64 9.74 19.79
N GLY A 406 56.16 9.34 20.96
CA GLY A 406 55.94 10.03 22.23
C GLY A 406 54.56 9.80 22.88
N TYR A 407 53.65 9.06 22.24
CA TYR A 407 52.31 8.77 22.76
C TYR A 407 52.10 7.27 23.03
N TYR A 408 51.15 6.93 23.89
CA TYR A 408 50.71 5.55 24.14
C TYR A 408 49.91 5.04 22.94
N PRO A 409 50.25 3.87 22.35
CA PRO A 409 49.43 3.25 21.32
C PRO A 409 47.99 3.02 21.81
N GLN A 410 47.01 3.41 21.00
CA GLN A 410 45.62 3.05 21.24
C GLN A 410 45.25 1.87 20.34
N VAL A 411 44.39 0.98 20.82
CA VAL A 411 43.87 -0.14 20.01
C VAL A 411 42.36 -0.10 20.09
N GLN A 412 41.71 0.17 18.97
CA GLN A 412 40.26 0.15 18.87
C GLN A 412 39.81 -1.09 18.10
N ASN A 413 38.89 -1.84 18.69
CA ASN A 413 38.26 -2.98 18.04
C ASN A 413 37.08 -2.46 17.18
N VAL A 414 36.99 -2.93 15.95
CA VAL A 414 35.92 -2.57 15.00
C VAL A 414 35.27 -3.87 14.50
N ARG A 415 33.93 -3.86 14.42
CA ARG A 415 33.10 -5.00 13.97
C ARG A 415 31.96 -4.55 13.04
N ASP A 416 31.93 -3.26 12.70
CA ASP A 416 30.79 -2.53 12.15
C ASP A 416 31.24 -1.39 11.22
N TYR A 417 30.29 -0.83 10.47
CA TYR A 417 30.50 0.33 9.59
C TYR A 417 30.57 1.63 10.40
N ASN A 418 31.77 2.02 10.82
CA ASN A 418 31.95 3.23 11.63
C ASN A 418 32.71 4.32 10.87
N GLN A 419 31.98 5.36 10.44
CA GLN A 419 32.54 6.46 9.64
C GLN A 419 32.97 7.70 10.47
N ASN A 420 32.66 7.73 11.77
CA ASN A 420 32.82 8.89 12.66
C ASN A 420 33.57 8.55 13.96
N MET A 421 34.56 7.65 13.91
CA MET A 421 35.34 7.27 15.09
C MET A 421 36.08 8.50 15.66
N VAL A 422 36.16 8.63 16.99
CA VAL A 422 36.95 9.68 17.66
C VAL A 422 37.94 9.02 18.60
N ILE A 423 39.24 9.20 18.34
CA ILE A 423 40.33 8.58 19.11
C ILE A 423 41.17 9.66 19.77
N TYR A 424 41.50 9.49 21.05
CA TYR A 424 42.40 10.39 21.78
C TYR A 424 43.75 9.71 22.04
N MET A 425 44.84 10.31 21.56
CA MET A 425 46.19 9.86 21.86
C MET A 425 46.68 10.52 23.15
N TYR A 426 47.13 9.71 24.11
CA TYR A 426 47.66 10.14 25.40
C TYR A 426 49.19 10.14 25.40
N LYS A 427 49.81 11.20 25.90
CA LYS A 427 51.27 11.38 25.86
C LYS A 427 51.99 10.55 26.93
N LYS A 428 53.17 10.04 26.60
CA LYS A 428 54.04 9.32 27.55
C LYS A 428 54.74 10.34 28.46
N GLN A 429 54.29 10.45 29.70
CA GLN A 429 54.91 11.33 30.70
C GLN A 429 56.27 10.77 31.17
N ASN A 430 57.24 11.66 31.37
CA ASN A 430 58.51 11.33 32.01
C ASN A 430 58.42 11.51 33.54
N ASN A 431 59.11 10.63 34.26
CA ASN A 431 59.41 10.61 35.70
C ASN A 431 58.31 10.11 36.68
N TYR A 432 58.47 8.82 36.98
CA TYR A 432 58.34 8.13 38.26
C TYR A 432 58.35 9.00 39.54
N TYR A 433 57.35 8.79 40.42
CA TYR A 433 57.48 8.81 41.88
C TYR A 433 56.49 7.79 42.46
N GLY A 434 56.83 7.14 43.58
CA GLY A 434 55.97 6.12 44.17
C GLY A 434 56.22 5.93 45.67
N TYR A 435 55.32 5.21 46.34
CA TYR A 435 55.46 4.86 47.76
C TYR A 435 55.07 3.41 48.04
N LYS A 436 55.64 2.83 49.11
CA LYS A 436 55.58 1.40 49.41
C LYS A 436 54.35 1.01 50.24
N THR A 437 53.92 -0.23 50.06
CA THR A 437 52.91 -0.90 50.88
C THR A 437 53.39 -1.21 52.30
N LYS A 438 52.46 -1.26 53.26
CA LYS A 438 52.54 -2.12 54.45
C LYS A 438 51.16 -2.73 54.72
N SER A 439 51.17 -3.94 55.27
CA SER A 439 50.03 -4.84 55.42
C SER A 439 49.43 -4.85 56.83
N SER A 440 48.15 -5.19 56.93
CA SER A 440 47.58 -5.89 58.10
C SER A 440 46.51 -6.90 57.65
N SER A 441 46.19 -7.87 58.51
CA SER A 441 45.44 -9.08 58.15
C SER A 441 44.15 -9.27 58.96
N ASN A 442 43.22 -10.04 58.41
CA ASN A 442 41.94 -10.47 59.04
C ASN A 442 42.01 -10.80 60.54
N ARG A 443 41.01 -10.32 61.32
CA ARG A 443 39.99 -11.15 62.02
C ARG A 443 39.09 -10.38 63.02
N ARG A 444 37.76 -10.61 62.90
CA ARG A 444 36.73 -10.68 64.00
C ARG A 444 36.48 -9.40 64.85
N SER A 445 35.29 -9.16 65.45
CA SER A 445 33.93 -9.72 65.30
C SER A 445 32.91 -8.97 66.21
N LYS A 446 31.61 -9.02 65.89
CA LYS A 446 30.45 -8.47 66.65
C LYS A 446 30.37 -6.93 66.67
N GLY A 447 29.19 -6.33 66.83
CA GLY A 447 27.83 -6.88 66.97
C GLY A 447 26.73 -5.82 66.77
N GLU A 448 25.47 -6.24 66.84
CA GLU A 448 24.29 -5.36 66.68
C GLU A 448 24.04 -4.48 67.92
N LEU A 449 23.42 -3.31 67.74
CA LEU A 449 22.12 -2.92 68.36
C LEU A 449 21.78 -1.42 68.15
N SER A 450 20.64 -1.17 67.51
CA SER A 450 19.73 -0.03 67.75
C SER A 450 18.76 -0.41 68.89
N PRO A 451 18.11 0.51 69.64
CA PRO A 451 17.12 1.50 69.14
C PRO A 451 17.37 2.92 69.75
N GLU A 452 16.48 3.92 69.85
CA GLU A 452 15.00 4.12 69.86
C GLU A 452 14.68 5.49 69.20
N MET A 453 13.60 5.64 68.39
CA MET A 453 12.29 6.27 68.70
C MET A 453 12.33 7.73 69.24
N ASP A 454 11.47 8.69 68.90
CA ASP A 454 10.36 8.91 67.92
C ASP A 454 9.91 10.41 68.08
N VAL A 455 9.00 11.14 67.39
CA VAL A 455 8.04 11.10 66.23
C VAL A 455 7.54 12.58 66.00
N PRO A 456 6.71 12.98 65.01
CA PRO A 456 6.47 12.53 63.61
C PRO A 456 6.41 13.73 62.59
N ALA A 457 5.90 13.47 61.37
CA ALA A 457 5.03 14.27 60.46
C ALA A 457 4.65 15.76 60.80
N SER A 458 4.33 16.67 59.86
CA SER A 458 4.34 16.70 58.36
C SER A 458 3.78 18.05 57.83
N VAL A 459 4.13 18.48 56.60
CA VAL A 459 3.31 19.28 55.62
C VAL A 459 2.75 20.65 56.11
N ALA A 460 2.95 21.80 55.43
CA ALA A 460 2.13 22.19 54.26
C ALA A 460 2.55 23.54 53.59
N GLN A 461 1.87 23.83 52.46
CA GLN A 461 1.60 25.16 51.86
C GLN A 461 2.73 25.92 51.12
N GLY A 462 2.27 26.91 50.33
CA GLY A 462 3.02 27.80 49.46
C GLY A 462 2.07 28.82 48.81
N ALA A 463 2.43 29.34 47.63
CA ALA A 463 1.73 30.35 46.82
C ALA A 463 1.74 31.81 47.35
N GLY A 464 1.88 32.76 46.41
CA GLY A 464 1.94 34.21 46.62
C GLY A 464 2.38 34.90 45.31
N MET A 465 1.73 36.00 44.92
CA MET A 465 1.88 36.60 43.58
C MET A 465 2.59 37.96 43.57
N ALA A 466 3.31 38.22 42.47
CA ALA A 466 3.66 39.53 41.91
C ALA A 466 4.59 40.45 42.77
N ASN A 467 5.19 41.53 42.26
CA ASN A 467 5.07 42.20 40.95
C ASN A 467 6.38 42.95 40.57
N GLU A 468 6.34 43.71 39.46
CA GLU A 468 7.24 44.82 39.06
C GLU A 468 8.52 44.52 38.23
N LYS A 469 8.33 44.64 36.91
CA LYS A 469 9.11 45.46 35.93
C LYS A 469 10.54 45.06 35.50
N ALA A 470 10.77 45.29 34.21
CA ALA A 470 12.05 45.25 33.52
C ALA A 470 12.10 46.33 32.41
N GLU A 471 13.30 46.77 32.05
CA GLU A 471 13.74 47.34 30.77
C GLU A 471 15.29 47.47 30.87
N MET A 472 16.14 47.47 29.84
CA MET A 472 16.09 47.61 28.37
C MET A 472 17.25 46.73 27.79
N PHE A 473 17.45 46.43 26.49
CA PHE A 473 17.11 47.09 25.22
C PHE A 473 16.81 46.05 24.09
N LYS A 474 16.73 46.49 22.83
CA LYS A 474 16.11 45.81 21.66
C LYS A 474 17.11 45.08 20.73
N ALA A 475 16.59 44.36 19.73
CA ALA A 475 17.35 43.49 18.81
C ALA A 475 17.09 43.77 17.31
N GLN A 476 17.83 43.07 16.42
CA GLN A 476 17.66 42.91 14.96
C GLN A 476 17.96 44.12 14.04
N PRO A 477 18.14 43.93 12.70
CA PRO A 477 18.60 42.76 11.90
C PRO A 477 19.71 43.12 10.87
N MET A 478 20.16 42.17 10.01
CA MET A 478 20.25 42.34 8.54
C MET A 478 20.70 41.06 7.76
N LYS A 479 20.83 41.15 6.41
CA LYS A 479 20.83 40.05 5.42
C LYS A 479 22.20 39.77 4.74
N ALA A 480 22.27 38.59 4.11
CA ALA A 480 23.38 37.94 3.39
C ALA A 480 24.12 38.70 2.27
N LYS A 481 25.35 38.25 1.93
CA LYS A 481 25.96 38.28 0.57
C LYS A 481 27.19 37.33 0.41
N ASN A 482 27.72 37.25 -0.82
CA ASN A 482 28.49 36.13 -1.41
C ASN A 482 30.03 36.11 -1.17
N VAL A 483 30.63 34.89 -1.25
CA VAL A 483 31.77 34.44 -2.14
C VAL A 483 32.83 35.49 -2.54
N PRO A 484 34.17 35.27 -2.32
CA PRO A 484 34.96 34.35 -3.17
C PRO A 484 36.23 33.62 -2.61
N VAL A 485 36.53 32.44 -3.18
CA VAL A 485 37.76 32.02 -3.96
C VAL A 485 39.09 32.77 -3.62
N ASP A 486 40.26 32.16 -3.36
CA ASP A 486 41.00 31.20 -4.22
C ASP A 486 42.28 30.50 -3.62
N ASN A 487 42.73 29.42 -4.29
CA ASN A 487 44.09 28.85 -4.57
C ASN A 487 45.32 28.75 -3.60
N VAL A 488 46.06 27.62 -3.77
CA VAL A 488 47.54 27.38 -3.70
C VAL A 488 48.30 27.54 -2.34
N ALA A 489 49.39 26.82 -1.99
CA ALA A 489 49.85 25.40 -2.03
C ALA A 489 51.38 25.34 -1.68
N VAL A 490 52.04 24.15 -1.75
CA VAL A 490 53.51 23.92 -1.99
C VAL A 490 54.51 23.85 -0.78
N ASN A 491 54.90 22.61 -0.40
CA ASN A 491 56.27 22.12 -0.03
C ASN A 491 56.99 22.61 1.29
N LYS A 492 58.03 21.96 1.88
CA LYS A 492 58.84 20.72 1.60
C LYS A 492 59.70 20.26 2.81
N HIS A 493 60.01 18.94 2.91
CA HIS A 493 61.28 18.31 3.43
C HIS A 493 61.75 18.55 4.89
N LYS A 494 62.61 17.75 5.56
CA LYS A 494 63.27 16.41 5.38
C LYS A 494 63.89 15.94 6.73
N GLU A 495 64.15 14.62 6.88
CA GLU A 495 65.26 13.90 7.62
C GLU A 495 65.83 14.47 8.96
N GLY A 496 66.17 13.74 10.05
CA GLY A 496 66.34 12.31 10.42
C GLY A 496 67.03 12.25 11.84
N VAL A 497 67.73 11.22 12.37
CA VAL A 497 67.94 9.78 12.04
C VAL A 497 68.70 9.06 13.21
N LYS A 498 68.40 7.77 13.53
CA LYS A 498 69.22 6.79 14.35
C LYS A 498 69.50 7.09 15.87
N ASN A 499 69.92 6.18 16.78
CA ASN A 499 70.17 4.70 16.75
C ASN A 499 70.11 4.01 18.15
N ASP A 500 69.80 2.69 18.15
CA ASP A 500 70.24 1.53 18.97
C ASP A 500 70.80 1.63 20.42
N ASN A 501 70.31 0.78 21.35
CA ASN A 501 71.01 -0.48 21.78
C ASN A 501 70.28 -1.33 22.87
N ALA A 502 70.67 -2.60 23.02
CA ALA A 502 70.22 -3.59 24.05
C ALA A 502 71.40 -3.92 25.05
N PRO A 503 71.51 -5.00 25.89
CA PRO A 503 70.80 -6.31 25.91
C PRO A 503 70.56 -7.10 27.27
N LEU A 504 69.59 -8.05 27.28
CA LEU A 504 69.55 -9.34 28.07
C LEU A 504 69.48 -9.28 29.64
N LYS A 505 69.15 -10.31 30.48
CA LYS A 505 68.84 -11.77 30.34
C LYS A 505 68.09 -12.37 31.59
N ASN A 506 67.35 -13.48 31.41
CA ASN A 506 66.96 -14.53 32.42
C ASN A 506 65.99 -14.19 33.60
N ALA A 507 65.16 -15.09 34.18
CA ALA A 507 64.65 -16.44 33.76
C ALA A 507 63.45 -16.92 34.65
N LYS A 508 62.59 -17.84 34.11
CA LYS A 508 61.67 -18.88 34.72
C LYS A 508 60.99 -18.62 36.10
N GLY A 509 59.70 -18.91 36.37
CA GLY A 509 58.58 -19.50 35.58
C GLY A 509 57.88 -20.69 36.30
N PRO A 510 56.54 -20.85 36.21
CA PRO A 510 55.94 -22.20 36.20
C PRO A 510 54.86 -22.45 35.12
N LYS A 511 54.96 -23.65 34.52
CA LYS A 511 54.04 -24.48 33.70
C LYS A 511 52.75 -23.91 33.06
N LEU A 512 52.60 -24.24 31.77
CA LEU A 512 51.33 -24.38 31.04
C LEU A 512 50.68 -25.74 31.38
N GLU A 513 49.34 -25.84 31.29
CA GLU A 513 48.68 -27.14 31.05
C GLU A 513 47.40 -27.05 30.20
N GLU A 514 46.63 -25.95 30.24
CA GLU A 514 45.36 -25.82 29.46
C GLU A 514 45.53 -25.57 27.95
N GLN A 515 46.59 -24.90 27.49
CA GLN A 515 46.78 -24.54 26.08
C GLN A 515 47.01 -25.75 25.14
N ASN A 516 47.28 -26.94 25.67
CA ASN A 516 47.58 -28.15 24.88
C ASN A 516 46.33 -28.90 24.36
N LYS A 517 45.10 -28.46 24.65
CA LYS A 517 43.89 -29.01 24.01
C LYS A 517 43.67 -28.45 22.60
N ILE A 518 43.61 -27.12 22.46
CA ILE A 518 43.20 -26.43 21.22
C ILE A 518 44.10 -26.80 20.01
N VAL A 519 45.41 -26.96 20.23
CA VAL A 519 46.39 -27.35 19.19
C VAL A 519 46.25 -28.83 18.78
N LYS A 520 45.58 -29.66 19.59
CA LYS A 520 45.28 -31.06 19.28
C LYS A 520 44.06 -31.17 18.38
N ASP A 521 43.03 -30.37 18.64
CA ASP A 521 41.76 -30.41 17.91
C ASP A 521 41.91 -29.88 16.46
N GLN A 522 42.75 -28.86 16.23
CA GLN A 522 43.13 -28.42 14.87
C GLN A 522 43.86 -29.50 14.05
N LYS A 523 44.50 -30.50 14.68
CA LYS A 523 45.09 -31.62 13.94
C LYS A 523 44.08 -32.70 13.54
N VAL A 524 42.90 -32.75 14.16
CA VAL A 524 41.81 -33.66 13.77
C VAL A 524 41.13 -33.14 12.50
N LEU A 525 40.85 -31.84 12.42
CA LEU A 525 40.33 -31.17 11.21
C LEU A 525 41.13 -31.52 9.94
N ALA A 526 42.47 -31.54 10.05
CA ALA A 526 43.38 -31.84 8.94
C ALA A 526 43.61 -33.35 8.65
N SER A 527 43.01 -34.26 9.43
CA SER A 527 43.02 -35.71 9.17
C SER A 527 41.68 -36.26 8.67
N VAL A 528 40.58 -35.57 8.99
CA VAL A 528 39.21 -35.96 8.61
C VAL A 528 38.90 -35.58 7.16
N VAL A 529 39.05 -34.30 6.82
CA VAL A 529 38.79 -33.82 5.47
C VAL A 529 40.06 -33.99 4.65
N GLY A 530 40.12 -35.08 3.88
CA GLY A 530 41.31 -35.48 3.12
C GLY A 530 41.87 -34.32 2.27
N LYS A 531 43.18 -34.06 2.39
CA LYS A 531 43.89 -32.84 1.89
C LYS A 531 43.68 -32.43 0.42
N LYS A 532 42.99 -33.23 -0.40
CA LYS A 532 42.63 -32.91 -1.79
C LYS A 532 41.24 -32.27 -1.96
N SER A 533 40.35 -32.28 -0.95
CA SER A 533 39.03 -31.63 -1.04
C SER A 533 39.04 -30.19 -0.53
N LEU A 534 39.60 -29.92 0.65
CA LEU A 534 39.84 -28.56 1.16
C LEU A 534 40.65 -27.72 0.17
N ALA A 535 41.81 -28.25 -0.26
CA ALA A 535 42.62 -27.62 -1.30
C ALA A 535 41.83 -27.38 -2.60
N ARG A 536 40.96 -28.31 -3.04
CA ARG A 536 40.12 -28.09 -4.23
C ARG A 536 39.00 -27.05 -4.05
N MET A 537 38.65 -26.65 -2.83
CA MET A 537 37.71 -25.54 -2.58
C MET A 537 38.43 -24.19 -2.42
N GLU A 538 39.67 -24.20 -1.93
CA GLU A 538 40.50 -23.00 -1.80
C GLU A 538 41.24 -22.68 -3.12
N ASP A 539 41.92 -23.65 -3.74
CA ASP A 539 42.63 -23.50 -5.03
C ASP A 539 41.66 -23.19 -6.18
N ARG A 540 40.45 -23.79 -6.25
CA ARG A 540 39.45 -23.40 -7.27
C ARG A 540 38.90 -21.99 -7.09
N ARG A 541 39.15 -21.33 -5.95
CA ARG A 541 38.97 -19.88 -5.80
C ARG A 541 40.26 -19.14 -6.16
N ALA A 542 41.42 -19.58 -5.69
CA ALA A 542 42.71 -18.93 -5.96
C ALA A 542 43.09 -18.92 -7.46
N ASP A 543 43.05 -20.06 -8.14
CA ASP A 543 43.40 -20.19 -9.57
C ASP A 543 42.45 -19.38 -10.46
N LYS A 544 41.14 -19.33 -10.11
CA LYS A 544 40.16 -18.47 -10.80
C LYS A 544 40.23 -17.00 -10.40
N PHE A 545 41.10 -16.63 -9.47
CA PHE A 545 41.52 -15.24 -9.20
C PHE A 545 42.94 -14.95 -9.74
N ALA A 546 43.60 -15.90 -10.41
CA ALA A 546 44.93 -15.75 -11.00
C ALA A 546 44.93 -15.67 -12.54
N MET A 547 43.78 -15.87 -13.20
CA MET A 547 43.62 -15.81 -14.66
C MET A 547 42.45 -14.91 -15.09
N ASP A 548 42.47 -13.64 -14.68
CA ASP A 548 41.62 -12.58 -15.27
C ASP A 548 42.24 -11.16 -15.19
N ASP A 549 43.49 -11.03 -14.72
CA ASP A 549 44.18 -9.73 -14.52
C ASP A 549 44.68 -9.09 -15.85
N GLU A 550 44.48 -9.77 -16.99
CA GLU A 550 44.88 -9.34 -18.34
C GLU A 550 43.68 -8.94 -19.22
N LEU A 551 42.45 -8.98 -18.70
CA LEU A 551 41.21 -8.60 -19.39
C LEU A 551 40.52 -7.34 -18.84
N LEU A 552 41.18 -6.60 -17.95
CA LEU A 552 40.71 -5.31 -17.40
C LEU A 552 41.26 -4.08 -18.16
N GLY A 553 41.45 -4.22 -19.48
CA GLY A 553 41.54 -3.10 -20.41
C GLY A 553 40.14 -2.69 -20.90
N ASP A 554 39.91 -1.38 -21.06
CA ASP A 554 38.72 -0.78 -21.70
C ASP A 554 37.34 -1.15 -21.13
N LEU A 555 37.11 -0.78 -19.85
CA LEU A 555 35.75 -0.50 -19.32
C LEU A 555 35.64 0.92 -18.73
N ASP A 556 36.02 1.93 -19.51
CA ASP A 556 35.68 3.33 -19.22
C ASP A 556 34.25 3.65 -19.67
N GLN A 557 33.26 3.29 -18.85
CA GLN A 557 31.86 3.72 -19.00
C GLN A 557 31.34 4.36 -17.70
N PRO A 558 31.07 5.69 -17.69
CA PRO A 558 30.45 6.35 -16.55
C PRO A 558 28.94 6.05 -16.47
N ASN A 559 28.38 6.19 -15.26
CA ASN A 559 26.95 6.16 -14.94
C ASN A 559 26.22 4.80 -14.99
N GLN A 560 26.65 3.84 -14.17
CA GLN A 560 25.66 3.14 -13.34
C GLN A 560 25.47 3.91 -12.03
N VAL A 561 24.43 4.74 -11.98
CA VAL A 561 23.98 5.37 -10.74
C VAL A 561 23.26 4.32 -9.92
N VAL A 562 23.99 3.64 -9.03
CA VAL A 562 23.39 2.87 -7.94
C VAL A 562 22.62 3.87 -7.07
N GLN A 563 21.29 3.89 -7.22
CA GLN A 563 20.45 4.64 -6.30
C GLN A 563 20.50 3.96 -4.95
N ASN A 564 21.28 4.52 -4.02
CA ASN A 564 21.18 4.20 -2.60
C ASN A 564 19.84 4.73 -2.09
N VAL A 565 18.76 3.94 -2.24
CA VAL A 565 17.40 4.25 -1.79
C VAL A 565 17.31 4.11 -0.26
N TYR A 566 18.07 4.94 0.46
CA TYR A 566 17.87 5.14 1.88
C TYR A 566 16.53 5.84 2.08
N TYR A 567 15.51 5.07 2.47
CA TYR A 567 14.19 5.59 2.81
C TYR A 567 14.33 6.67 3.88
N ARG A 568 13.99 7.92 3.50
CA ARG A 568 14.01 9.06 4.44
C ARG A 568 12.85 8.90 5.42
N ALA A 569 13.15 8.28 6.56
CA ALA A 569 12.18 7.92 7.59
C ALA A 569 11.16 9.04 7.85
N ARG A 570 9.88 8.72 7.67
CA ARG A 570 8.77 9.66 7.84
C ARG A 570 8.78 10.22 9.26
N GLN A 571 8.95 11.54 9.39
CA GLN A 571 8.87 12.22 10.68
C GLN A 571 7.41 12.44 11.04
N TYR A 572 6.99 11.91 12.18
CA TYR A 572 5.65 12.09 12.72
C TYR A 572 5.67 13.28 13.69
N TYR A 573 4.67 14.16 13.60
CA TYR A 573 4.58 15.30 14.50
C TYR A 573 4.17 14.85 15.91
N ALA A 574 5.05 15.09 16.87
CA ALA A 574 4.78 14.96 18.29
C ALA A 574 4.42 16.34 18.86
N PRO A 575 3.14 16.60 19.22
CA PRO A 575 2.76 17.85 19.86
C PRO A 575 3.42 17.97 21.24
N LYS A 576 3.64 19.21 21.67
CA LYS A 576 3.92 19.54 23.07
C LYS A 576 2.66 20.20 23.63
N TYR A 577 2.15 19.66 24.73
CA TYR A 577 1.05 20.28 25.46
C TYR A 577 1.64 21.07 26.63
N ASP A 578 1.54 22.40 26.54
CA ASP A 578 2.11 23.34 27.51
C ASP A 578 1.42 23.28 28.89
N LYS A 579 0.22 22.67 28.95
CA LYS A 579 -0.53 22.39 30.17
C LYS A 579 -1.34 21.08 30.03
N GLN A 580 -1.58 20.44 31.16
CA GLN A 580 -2.58 19.37 31.32
C GLN A 580 -3.91 20.00 31.78
N GLU A 581 -4.54 20.79 30.92
CA GLU A 581 -5.88 21.35 31.17
C GLU A 581 -6.97 20.32 30.85
N ASN A 582 -8.12 20.41 31.54
CA ASN A 582 -9.30 19.62 31.19
C ASN A 582 -9.71 19.94 29.74
N VAL A 583 -9.77 18.90 28.91
CA VAL A 583 -10.00 19.05 27.46
C VAL A 583 -11.50 19.20 27.18
N ASP A 584 -12.02 20.43 27.32
CA ASP A 584 -13.42 20.77 27.00
C ASP A 584 -13.80 20.48 25.53
N ASN A 585 -12.82 20.42 24.62
CA ASN A 585 -12.98 20.02 23.22
C ASN A 585 -11.81 19.14 22.76
N ARG A 586 -12.10 17.89 22.41
CA ARG A 586 -11.15 16.90 21.90
C ARG A 586 -10.80 17.20 20.43
N THR A 587 -9.51 17.27 20.09
CA THR A 587 -9.02 17.69 18.75
C THR A 587 -7.81 16.90 18.21
N ASP A 588 -7.03 16.20 19.04
CA ASP A 588 -5.94 15.33 18.61
C ASP A 588 -6.41 13.87 18.48
N PHE A 589 -6.66 13.42 17.26
CA PHE A 589 -7.02 12.03 16.93
C PHE A 589 -5.93 11.35 16.07
N ARG A 590 -4.64 11.59 16.38
CA ARG A 590 -3.52 10.94 15.68
C ARG A 590 -3.47 9.43 15.99
N ASN A 591 -3.67 8.60 14.97
CA ASN A 591 -3.53 7.14 15.10
C ASN A 591 -2.10 6.68 15.46
N THR A 592 -1.06 7.44 15.10
CA THR A 592 0.33 7.21 15.53
C THR A 592 0.75 8.36 16.42
N ILE A 593 0.78 8.14 17.74
CA ILE A 593 1.04 9.21 18.72
C ILE A 593 2.54 9.43 18.98
N TYR A 594 3.36 8.39 18.78
CA TYR A 594 4.82 8.45 18.87
C TYR A 594 5.48 7.52 17.86
N TRP A 595 6.60 7.96 17.28
CA TRP A 595 7.49 7.17 16.44
C TRP A 595 8.93 7.65 16.64
N ASN A 596 9.84 6.72 16.92
CA ASN A 596 11.28 6.99 16.96
C ASN A 596 12.05 5.79 16.39
N PRO A 597 12.77 5.94 15.26
CA PRO A 597 13.52 4.85 14.66
C PRO A 597 14.88 4.57 15.32
N ASN A 598 15.32 5.40 16.29
CA ASN A 598 16.64 5.29 16.93
C ASN A 598 16.55 5.61 18.43
N VAL A 599 16.23 4.58 19.21
CA VAL A 599 16.16 4.57 20.68
C VAL A 599 17.40 3.85 21.22
N GLU A 600 18.47 4.62 21.39
CA GLU A 600 19.72 4.12 21.98
C GLU A 600 19.55 3.81 23.48
N VAL A 601 19.79 2.56 23.87
CA VAL A 601 19.86 2.09 25.24
C VAL A 601 21.33 1.87 25.61
N GLY A 602 21.78 2.52 26.69
CA GLY A 602 23.17 2.41 27.15
C GLY A 602 23.45 1.15 27.99
N PHE A 603 24.70 1.00 28.46
CA PHE A 603 25.16 -0.13 29.28
C PHE A 603 24.40 -0.34 30.61
N SER A 604 23.56 0.61 31.03
CA SER A 604 22.59 0.43 32.12
C SER A 604 21.47 -0.56 31.79
N GLY A 605 21.31 -0.93 30.51
CA GLY A 605 20.15 -1.67 29.99
C GLY A 605 18.82 -1.01 30.30
N LYS A 606 18.78 0.32 30.47
CA LYS A 606 17.56 1.09 30.77
C LYS A 606 17.51 2.42 30.04
N LYS A 607 16.34 2.76 29.51
CA LYS A 607 16.03 4.04 28.85
C LYS A 607 14.60 4.45 29.18
N THR A 608 14.42 5.66 29.70
CA THR A 608 13.09 6.27 29.85
C THR A 608 12.79 7.15 28.64
N ILE A 609 11.59 7.02 28.10
CA ILE A 609 11.04 7.79 26.98
C ILE A 609 9.76 8.47 27.48
N GLU A 610 9.54 9.70 27.04
CA GLU A 610 8.36 10.50 27.40
C GLU A 610 7.71 11.04 26.13
N PHE A 611 6.39 10.88 26.03
CA PHE A 611 5.55 11.39 24.96
C PHE A 611 4.16 11.74 25.51
N TYR A 612 3.26 12.25 24.68
CA TYR A 612 1.89 12.58 25.10
C TYR A 612 0.89 11.63 24.44
N ALA A 613 -0.13 11.23 25.20
CA ALA A 613 -1.34 10.63 24.64
C ALA A 613 -2.06 11.62 23.70
N SER A 614 -2.91 11.11 22.83
CA SER A 614 -3.87 11.89 22.04
C SER A 614 -5.14 12.20 22.85
N ASP A 615 -6.15 12.78 22.21
CA ASP A 615 -7.51 12.89 22.77
C ASP A 615 -8.38 11.64 22.54
N ASP A 616 -7.93 10.70 21.71
CA ASP A 616 -8.61 9.43 21.49
C ASP A 616 -8.72 8.59 22.79
N ILE A 617 -9.80 7.84 22.95
CA ILE A 617 -10.13 7.02 24.14
C ILE A 617 -10.12 5.56 23.69
N THR A 618 -8.94 4.96 23.73
CA THR A 618 -8.61 3.68 23.07
C THR A 618 -7.42 3.00 23.77
N SER A 619 -7.11 1.76 23.37
CA SER A 619 -5.80 1.14 23.64
C SER A 619 -4.75 1.62 22.64
N PHE A 620 -3.55 1.90 23.14
CA PHE A 620 -2.37 2.18 22.34
C PHE A 620 -1.39 1.03 22.46
N ARG A 621 -1.07 0.40 21.33
CA ARG A 621 -0.02 -0.61 21.24
C ARG A 621 1.32 0.06 21.01
N THR A 622 2.22 -0.16 21.95
CA THR A 622 3.65 0.12 21.78
C THR A 622 4.30 -1.09 21.14
N THR A 623 5.03 -0.90 20.04
CA THR A 623 5.93 -1.89 19.43
C THR A 623 7.35 -1.40 19.59
N ILE A 624 8.25 -2.25 20.11
CA ILE A 624 9.69 -1.94 20.21
C ILE A 624 10.49 -3.11 19.65
N GLU A 625 11.37 -2.85 18.68
CA GLU A 625 12.19 -3.90 18.06
C GLU A 625 13.53 -3.38 17.55
N GLY A 626 14.59 -4.19 17.64
CA GLY A 626 15.94 -3.80 17.27
C GLY A 626 17.02 -4.80 17.68
N ILE A 627 18.26 -4.30 17.79
CA ILE A 627 19.48 -5.13 17.86
C ILE A 627 20.40 -4.67 19.01
N GLY A 628 20.91 -5.61 19.79
CA GLY A 628 21.92 -5.41 20.83
C GLY A 628 23.33 -5.21 20.25
N ASN A 629 24.24 -4.61 21.02
CA ASN A 629 25.62 -4.34 20.54
C ASN A 629 26.47 -5.60 20.27
N ASP A 630 25.96 -6.79 20.57
CA ASP A 630 26.54 -8.10 20.26
C ASP A 630 25.90 -8.79 19.04
N GLY A 631 24.88 -8.18 18.42
CA GLY A 631 24.12 -8.73 17.29
C GLY A 631 22.90 -9.57 17.69
N THR A 632 22.57 -9.68 18.98
CA THR A 632 21.30 -10.27 19.42
C THR A 632 20.11 -9.41 18.98
N ILE A 633 18.99 -10.05 18.61
CA ILE A 633 17.79 -9.36 18.09
C ILE A 633 16.66 -9.51 19.10
N GLY A 634 15.86 -8.45 19.30
CA GLY A 634 14.74 -8.45 20.22
C GLY A 634 13.53 -7.68 19.68
N ARG A 635 12.32 -8.15 20.02
CA ARG A 635 11.04 -7.48 19.79
C ARG A 635 10.15 -7.66 21.02
N THR A 636 9.36 -6.64 21.35
CA THR A 636 8.33 -6.69 22.39
C THR A 636 7.16 -5.77 22.04
N GLU A 637 5.97 -6.09 22.55
CA GLU A 637 4.76 -5.29 22.39
C GLU A 637 4.12 -5.03 23.77
N LYS A 638 3.63 -3.82 23.99
CA LYS A 638 3.03 -3.39 25.26
C LYS A 638 1.86 -2.42 25.05
N ASN A 639 0.69 -2.81 25.50
CA ASN A 639 -0.49 -1.95 25.51
C ASN A 639 -0.54 -1.07 26.78
N PHE A 640 -1.11 0.13 26.60
CA PHE A 640 -1.66 0.98 27.66
C PHE A 640 -2.95 1.65 27.15
N PHE A 641 -3.72 2.30 28.02
CA PHE A 641 -5.04 2.85 27.68
C PHE A 641 -5.10 4.38 27.88
N SER A 642 -5.82 5.06 26.99
CA SER A 642 -6.33 6.42 27.21
C SER A 642 -7.79 6.33 27.66
N GLN A 643 -8.13 6.86 28.84
CA GLN A 643 -9.44 6.67 29.46
C GLN A 643 -9.85 7.87 30.32
N LEU A 644 -11.02 8.46 30.06
CA LEU A 644 -11.63 9.47 30.94
C LEU A 644 -12.35 8.84 32.15
N PRO A 645 -12.48 9.54 33.29
CA PRO A 645 -13.26 9.09 34.45
C PRO A 645 -14.76 8.90 34.12
N PHE A 646 -15.28 9.75 33.25
CA PHE A 646 -16.56 9.57 32.56
C PHE A 646 -16.31 9.75 31.06
N ALA A 647 -16.88 8.87 30.22
CA ALA A 647 -16.74 8.96 28.77
C ALA A 647 -18.08 8.73 28.06
N MET A 648 -18.31 9.47 27.00
CA MET A 648 -19.31 9.16 25.99
C MET A 648 -18.66 8.52 24.76
N SER A 649 -19.43 7.66 24.09
CA SER A 649 -19.05 7.12 22.77
C SER A 649 -20.32 6.88 21.96
N THR A 650 -20.22 7.08 20.65
CA THR A 650 -21.31 6.85 19.69
C THR A 650 -20.75 6.57 18.31
N LYS A 651 -21.58 6.05 17.41
CA LYS A 651 -21.34 6.08 15.97
C LYS A 651 -22.42 6.98 15.36
N ILE A 652 -22.01 8.04 14.68
CA ILE A 652 -22.87 8.94 13.90
C ILE A 652 -22.50 8.73 12.42
N PRO A 653 -23.48 8.59 11.51
CA PRO A 653 -23.19 8.43 10.09
C PRO A 653 -22.64 9.74 9.50
N VAL A 654 -21.61 9.65 8.66
CA VAL A 654 -21.07 10.82 7.94
C VAL A 654 -22.02 11.34 6.85
N GLU A 655 -22.90 10.47 6.35
CA GLU A 655 -23.87 10.75 5.29
C GLU A 655 -25.17 9.99 5.52
N VAL A 656 -26.32 10.64 5.31
CA VAL A 656 -27.68 10.06 5.42
C VAL A 656 -28.56 10.55 4.27
N ALA A 657 -29.50 9.72 3.81
CA ALA A 657 -30.42 10.11 2.74
C ALA A 657 -31.72 10.72 3.29
N THR A 658 -32.30 11.66 2.55
CA THR A 658 -33.66 12.17 2.81
C THR A 658 -34.65 11.00 2.99
N GLU A 659 -35.57 11.10 3.96
CA GLU A 659 -36.53 10.05 4.37
C GLU A 659 -36.00 8.90 5.24
N ASP A 660 -34.68 8.71 5.40
CA ASP A 660 -34.14 7.63 6.24
C ASP A 660 -34.63 7.73 7.70
N PHE A 661 -34.66 6.59 8.39
CA PHE A 661 -34.85 6.51 9.84
C PHE A 661 -33.59 5.96 10.49
N VAL A 662 -32.95 6.77 11.33
CA VAL A 662 -31.63 6.50 11.91
C VAL A 662 -31.72 6.52 13.43
N SER A 663 -31.21 5.47 14.07
CA SER A 663 -31.08 5.39 15.52
C SER A 663 -29.61 5.46 15.91
N ILE A 664 -29.20 6.57 16.53
CA ILE A 664 -27.82 6.83 16.94
C ILE A 664 -27.61 6.24 18.34
N PRO A 665 -26.75 5.21 18.53
CA PRO A 665 -26.49 4.62 19.84
C PRO A 665 -25.47 5.48 20.61
N LEU A 666 -25.88 6.08 21.72
CA LEU A 666 -25.02 6.84 22.62
C LEU A 666 -24.75 6.03 23.89
N THR A 667 -23.50 5.63 24.08
CA THR A 667 -23.02 4.89 25.25
C THR A 667 -22.39 5.85 26.26
N LEU A 668 -23.01 5.97 27.44
CA LEU A 668 -22.50 6.71 28.60
C LEU A 668 -21.77 5.74 29.52
N LYS A 669 -20.46 5.93 29.76
CA LYS A 669 -19.62 5.03 30.58
C LYS A 669 -19.06 5.74 31.81
N ASN A 670 -19.37 5.21 32.99
CA ASN A 670 -18.82 5.64 34.27
C ASN A 670 -17.62 4.74 34.65
N ASN A 671 -16.42 5.32 34.69
CA ASN A 671 -15.19 4.65 35.09
C ASN A 671 -14.72 5.06 36.50
N THR A 672 -15.57 5.75 37.27
CA THR A 672 -15.33 6.12 38.68
C THR A 672 -15.95 5.11 39.65
N ASP A 673 -15.49 5.15 40.90
CA ASP A 673 -15.98 4.29 41.98
C ASP A 673 -17.34 4.75 42.57
N GLY A 674 -17.86 5.90 42.14
CA GLY A 674 -19.12 6.49 42.62
C GLY A 674 -20.20 6.55 41.53
N PRO A 675 -21.51 6.53 41.89
CA PRO A 675 -22.57 6.72 40.91
C PRO A 675 -22.57 8.16 40.38
N LEU A 676 -22.57 8.32 39.05
CA LEU A 676 -22.60 9.63 38.41
C LEU A 676 -24.02 9.96 37.94
N GLY A 677 -24.58 11.05 38.45
CA GLY A 677 -25.82 11.67 37.98
C GLY A 677 -25.51 12.94 37.19
N GLY A 678 -26.12 13.11 36.01
CA GLY A 678 -25.85 14.25 35.13
C GLY A 678 -26.92 14.54 34.10
N VAL A 679 -26.65 15.58 33.31
CA VAL A 679 -27.58 16.14 32.31
C VAL A 679 -26.99 15.98 30.91
N ILE A 680 -27.77 15.41 29.98
CA ILE A 680 -27.45 15.35 28.55
C ILE A 680 -28.02 16.57 27.81
N SER A 681 -27.29 17.12 26.85
CA SER A 681 -27.78 18.10 25.90
C SER A 681 -27.37 17.70 24.49
N ILE A 682 -28.33 17.71 23.56
CA ILE A 682 -28.18 17.30 22.16
C ILE A 682 -28.61 18.47 21.27
N ILE A 683 -27.83 18.76 20.24
CA ILE A 683 -28.18 19.71 19.18
C ILE A 683 -28.05 18.95 17.86
N ALA A 684 -29.19 18.66 17.24
CA ALA A 684 -29.24 18.02 15.93
C ALA A 684 -29.36 19.06 14.81
N PRO A 685 -28.84 18.80 13.60
CA PRO A 685 -28.95 19.71 12.48
C PRO A 685 -30.38 19.81 11.95
N ASP A 686 -30.67 20.93 11.28
CA ASP A 686 -31.99 21.41 10.85
C ASP A 686 -32.81 20.44 9.96
N GLY A 687 -32.14 19.42 9.40
CA GLY A 687 -32.72 18.35 8.57
C GLY A 687 -32.92 17.00 9.29
N LEU A 688 -32.64 16.89 10.59
CA LEU A 688 -32.96 15.72 11.40
C LEU A 688 -34.05 16.05 12.41
N LYS A 689 -35.16 15.30 12.37
CA LYS A 689 -36.28 15.44 13.31
C LYS A 689 -36.30 14.31 14.32
N GLU A 690 -36.21 14.63 15.61
CA GLU A 690 -36.28 13.64 16.70
C GLU A 690 -37.63 12.90 16.70
N VAL A 691 -37.59 11.60 17.01
CA VAL A 691 -38.73 10.67 17.02
C VAL A 691 -38.82 9.98 18.38
N GLY A 692 -38.99 10.79 19.43
CA GLY A 692 -39.10 10.32 20.81
C GLY A 692 -38.98 11.45 21.81
N ILE A 693 -38.74 11.09 23.08
CA ILE A 693 -38.23 12.00 24.11
C ILE A 693 -37.14 11.25 24.86
N VAL A 694 -35.90 11.70 24.72
CA VAL A 694 -34.77 11.17 25.52
C VAL A 694 -34.75 11.87 26.89
N PRO A 695 -34.80 11.13 28.02
CA PRO A 695 -34.75 11.75 29.34
C PRO A 695 -33.46 12.54 29.56
N THR A 696 -33.58 13.84 29.85
CA THR A 696 -32.47 14.79 29.94
C THR A 696 -31.54 14.52 31.14
N VAL A 697 -32.03 13.83 32.18
CA VAL A 697 -31.26 13.42 33.35
C VAL A 697 -30.92 11.94 33.27
N GLN A 698 -29.66 11.58 33.48
CA GLN A 698 -29.18 10.20 33.45
C GLN A 698 -28.28 9.90 34.66
N THR A 699 -28.42 8.69 35.20
CA THR A 699 -27.57 8.16 36.28
C THR A 699 -26.89 6.88 35.81
N ILE A 700 -25.58 6.78 36.01
CA ILE A 700 -24.75 5.62 35.64
C ILE A 700 -23.97 5.12 36.87
N MET A 701 -24.13 3.84 37.19
CA MET A 701 -23.50 3.19 38.36
C MET A 701 -21.98 3.01 38.19
N PRO A 702 -21.21 2.84 39.29
CA PRO A 702 -19.76 2.63 39.24
C PRO A 702 -19.36 1.49 38.29
N GLY A 703 -18.35 1.73 37.46
CA GLY A 703 -17.81 0.74 36.51
C GLY A 703 -18.82 0.22 35.47
N LYS A 704 -19.98 0.87 35.28
CA LYS A 704 -21.00 0.47 34.29
C LYS A 704 -21.07 1.44 33.12
N ALA A 705 -21.59 0.92 32.01
CA ALA A 705 -22.05 1.72 30.88
C ALA A 705 -23.58 1.62 30.75
N LYS A 706 -24.16 2.61 30.05
CA LYS A 706 -25.58 2.67 29.70
C LYS A 706 -25.71 3.17 28.27
N VAL A 707 -26.40 2.41 27.41
CA VAL A 707 -26.71 2.84 26.04
C VAL A 707 -28.06 3.57 26.03
N ILE A 708 -28.13 4.63 25.23
CA ILE A 708 -29.33 5.42 24.94
C ILE A 708 -29.42 5.53 23.42
N TYR A 709 -30.58 5.22 22.86
CA TYR A 709 -30.82 5.35 21.42
C TYR A 709 -31.47 6.70 21.12
N LEU A 710 -30.86 7.48 20.23
CA LEU A 710 -31.37 8.77 19.76
C LEU A 710 -32.01 8.56 18.38
N ASP A 711 -33.33 8.52 18.32
CA ASP A 711 -34.09 8.16 17.11
C ASP A 711 -34.44 9.42 16.30
N TYR A 712 -34.06 9.45 15.02
CA TYR A 712 -34.29 10.58 14.11
C TYR A 712 -34.87 10.13 12.75
N LYS A 713 -35.75 10.96 12.19
CA LYS A 713 -36.14 10.91 10.78
C LYS A 713 -35.42 12.01 9.99
N VAL A 714 -34.85 11.65 8.85
CA VAL A 714 -34.20 12.60 7.93
C VAL A 714 -35.26 13.31 7.08
N LEU A 715 -35.16 14.64 7.01
CA LEU A 715 -36.01 15.52 6.21
C LEU A 715 -35.41 15.80 4.83
N ASP A 716 -36.10 16.59 4.02
CA ASP A 716 -35.77 17.01 2.65
C ASP A 716 -34.70 18.12 2.55
N LYS A 717 -34.10 18.55 3.68
CA LYS A 717 -33.04 19.57 3.72
C LYS A 717 -31.66 18.99 3.39
N ILE A 718 -31.35 18.93 2.10
CA ILE A 718 -30.03 18.58 1.56
C ILE A 718 -28.96 19.58 2.04
N GLY A 719 -27.79 19.11 2.47
CA GLY A 719 -26.67 19.97 2.87
C GLY A 719 -25.68 19.31 3.82
N TYR A 720 -25.03 20.14 4.64
CA TYR A 720 -24.23 19.73 5.79
C TYR A 720 -24.80 20.39 7.05
N GLY A 721 -24.70 19.70 8.19
CA GLY A 721 -25.04 20.29 9.48
C GLY A 721 -24.42 19.53 10.65
N ASP A 722 -24.10 20.25 11.71
CA ASP A 722 -23.39 19.70 12.86
C ASP A 722 -24.34 19.04 13.86
N PHE A 723 -23.98 17.83 14.28
CA PHE A 723 -24.64 17.08 15.35
C PHE A 723 -23.76 17.13 16.60
N THR A 724 -24.23 17.77 17.67
CA THR A 724 -23.48 17.93 18.93
C THR A 724 -24.16 17.17 20.06
N ILE A 725 -23.37 16.42 20.83
CA ILE A 725 -23.81 15.76 22.07
C ILE A 725 -22.87 16.21 23.20
N SER A 726 -23.44 16.56 24.35
CA SER A 726 -22.70 16.87 25.57
C SER A 726 -23.37 16.27 26.79
N PHE A 727 -22.57 15.89 27.80
CA PHE A 727 -23.07 15.44 29.10
C PHE A 727 -22.25 16.06 30.23
N LYS A 728 -22.91 16.47 31.31
CA LYS A 728 -22.27 17.07 32.49
C LYS A 728 -22.78 16.44 33.79
N ALA A 729 -21.87 15.93 34.61
CA ALA A 729 -22.15 15.21 35.85
C ALA A 729 -21.10 15.53 36.93
N CYS A 730 -21.50 16.04 38.10
CA CYS A 730 -20.65 16.18 39.29
C CYS A 730 -19.28 16.89 39.06
N GLY A 731 -19.19 17.82 38.11
CA GLY A 731 -17.95 18.52 37.74
C GLY A 731 -17.11 17.83 36.65
N LEU A 732 -17.48 16.61 36.26
CA LEU A 732 -17.03 15.96 35.03
C LEU A 732 -17.94 16.37 33.86
N GLY A 733 -17.39 16.32 32.65
CA GLY A 733 -18.16 16.45 31.42
C GLY A 733 -17.43 15.84 30.24
N ASP A 734 -18.18 15.53 29.20
CA ASP A 734 -17.68 15.11 27.89
C ASP A 734 -18.58 15.74 26.81
N ALA A 735 -18.02 16.05 25.65
CA ALA A 735 -18.72 16.66 24.53
C ALA A 735 -18.01 16.39 23.21
N PHE A 736 -18.80 16.23 22.15
CA PHE A 736 -18.30 16.12 20.78
C PHE A 736 -19.32 16.66 19.79
N THR A 737 -18.80 17.08 18.63
CA THR A 737 -19.58 17.53 17.48
C THR A 737 -19.10 16.79 16.24
N GLN A 738 -20.03 16.27 15.44
CA GLN A 738 -19.74 15.64 14.16
C GLN A 738 -20.65 16.21 13.08
N THR A 739 -20.07 16.69 11.97
CA THR A 739 -20.83 17.15 10.80
C THR A 739 -21.44 15.95 10.08
N ILE A 740 -22.75 16.01 9.82
CA ILE A 740 -23.50 15.03 9.02
C ILE A 740 -23.81 15.67 7.66
N ARG A 741 -23.61 14.93 6.57
CA ARG A 741 -24.08 15.29 5.23
C ARG A 741 -25.47 14.69 4.98
N ILE A 742 -26.43 15.52 4.60
CA ILE A 742 -27.76 15.07 4.16
C ILE A 742 -27.79 15.13 2.64
N VAL A 743 -28.02 13.98 1.99
CA VAL A 743 -28.07 13.84 0.53
C VAL A 743 -29.49 13.50 0.05
N PRO A 744 -29.89 13.92 -1.17
CA PRO A 744 -31.15 13.45 -1.74
C PRO A 744 -31.09 11.94 -1.91
N LYS A 745 -32.22 11.29 -1.65
CA LYS A 745 -32.45 9.88 -1.98
C LYS A 745 -32.42 9.68 -3.51
N GLY A 746 -32.01 8.51 -3.97
CA GLY A 746 -32.00 8.15 -5.39
C GLY A 746 -30.88 8.77 -6.23
N PHE A 747 -30.84 8.42 -7.51
CA PHE A 747 -29.81 8.78 -8.48
C PHE A 747 -30.24 9.98 -9.30
N PRO A 748 -29.35 10.95 -9.54
CA PRO A 748 -29.63 12.03 -10.46
C PRO A 748 -29.86 11.48 -11.88
N VAL A 749 -31.01 11.81 -12.44
CA VAL A 749 -31.34 11.70 -13.86
C VAL A 749 -31.38 13.11 -14.41
N GLU A 750 -30.70 13.33 -15.52
CA GLU A 750 -30.71 14.59 -16.25
C GLU A 750 -31.25 14.34 -17.66
N THR A 751 -32.35 14.99 -18.01
CA THR A 751 -32.86 15.03 -19.38
C THR A 751 -32.63 16.43 -19.93
N SER A 752 -31.91 16.55 -21.04
CA SER A 752 -31.55 17.83 -21.64
C SER A 752 -31.91 17.90 -23.11
N PHE A 753 -32.51 19.02 -23.50
CA PHE A 753 -32.93 19.30 -24.86
C PHE A 753 -32.30 20.60 -25.37
N SER A 754 -31.71 20.57 -26.56
CA SER A 754 -31.05 21.73 -27.18
C SER A 754 -31.49 21.90 -28.63
N ALA A 755 -31.81 23.12 -29.05
CA ALA A 755 -32.15 23.43 -30.44
C ALA A 755 -31.95 24.92 -30.79
N GLN A 756 -32.10 25.22 -32.08
CA GLN A 756 -32.14 26.58 -32.63
C GLN A 756 -33.29 26.68 -33.66
N GLU A 757 -34.51 26.35 -33.21
CA GLU A 757 -35.72 26.29 -34.04
C GLU A 757 -36.78 27.29 -33.55
N VAL A 758 -37.65 27.76 -34.45
CA VAL A 758 -38.65 28.80 -34.13
C VAL A 758 -39.77 28.26 -33.23
N GLU A 759 -40.13 26.98 -33.35
CA GLU A 759 -41.03 26.30 -32.43
C GLU A 759 -40.67 24.82 -32.37
N LYS A 760 -40.42 24.28 -31.17
CA LYS A 760 -40.11 22.86 -30.97
C LYS A 760 -40.61 22.34 -29.62
N GLU A 761 -41.21 21.17 -29.67
CA GLU A 761 -41.84 20.47 -28.54
C GLU A 761 -41.03 19.20 -28.21
N TYR A 762 -40.89 18.89 -26.93
CA TYR A 762 -40.13 17.76 -26.41
C TYR A 762 -41.01 16.95 -25.45
N GLU A 763 -40.92 15.63 -25.53
CA GLU A 763 -41.56 14.69 -24.61
C GLU A 763 -40.49 14.04 -23.71
N PHE A 764 -40.81 13.84 -22.43
CA PHE A 764 -39.98 13.13 -21.46
C PHE A 764 -40.86 12.39 -20.45
N GLU A 765 -40.30 11.40 -19.76
CA GLU A 765 -41.03 10.57 -18.81
C GLU A 765 -40.31 10.54 -17.46
N ILE A 766 -41.01 10.94 -16.39
CA ILE A 766 -40.49 10.92 -15.02
C ILE A 766 -41.02 9.66 -14.33
N ASN A 767 -40.12 8.80 -13.86
CA ASN A 767 -40.46 7.55 -13.15
C ASN A 767 -39.74 7.44 -11.80
N LYS A 768 -40.47 6.99 -10.77
CA LYS A 768 -40.02 6.84 -9.36
C LYS A 768 -39.38 8.11 -8.79
N LEU A 769 -40.10 9.23 -8.89
CA LEU A 769 -39.62 10.54 -8.52
C LEU A 769 -39.37 10.65 -7.01
N VAL A 770 -38.17 11.06 -6.62
CA VAL A 770 -37.88 11.42 -5.24
C VAL A 770 -38.41 12.82 -4.96
N ASN A 771 -39.18 12.97 -3.88
CA ASN A 771 -39.82 14.22 -3.48
C ASN A 771 -38.80 15.39 -3.38
N GLY A 772 -39.18 16.55 -3.90
CA GLY A 772 -38.34 17.77 -3.88
C GLY A 772 -37.12 17.76 -4.81
N SER A 773 -36.83 16.66 -5.53
CA SER A 773 -35.63 16.56 -6.38
C SER A 773 -35.77 17.15 -7.78
N LEU A 774 -37.01 17.33 -8.28
CA LEU A 774 -37.26 17.83 -9.63
C LEU A 774 -36.92 19.32 -9.76
N LYS A 775 -36.05 19.66 -10.70
CA LYS A 775 -35.69 21.02 -11.09
C LYS A 775 -35.66 21.15 -12.61
N ALA A 776 -36.30 22.16 -13.17
CA ALA A 776 -36.34 22.40 -14.61
C ALA A 776 -35.90 23.83 -14.93
N THR A 777 -34.89 23.95 -15.78
CA THR A 777 -34.24 25.22 -16.11
C THR A 777 -34.13 25.38 -17.62
N PHE A 778 -34.45 26.59 -18.10
CA PHE A 778 -34.31 26.97 -19.49
C PHE A 778 -33.28 28.08 -19.62
N SER A 779 -32.48 28.04 -20.68
CA SER A 779 -31.54 29.10 -21.03
C SER A 779 -31.45 29.26 -22.55
N ALA A 780 -31.68 30.47 -23.06
CA ALA A 780 -31.37 30.84 -24.44
C ALA A 780 -30.13 31.73 -24.49
N TYR A 781 -29.31 31.58 -25.53
CA TYR A 781 -27.94 32.08 -25.51
C TYR A 781 -27.64 32.98 -26.72
N PRO A 782 -27.33 34.27 -26.50
CA PRO A 782 -26.83 35.20 -27.52
C PRO A 782 -25.62 34.75 -28.35
N ASN A 783 -24.88 33.75 -27.86
CA ASN A 783 -23.74 33.13 -28.50
C ASN A 783 -23.54 31.72 -27.92
N VAL A 784 -22.80 30.86 -28.63
CA VAL A 784 -22.44 29.50 -28.16
C VAL A 784 -21.59 29.55 -26.87
N VAL A 785 -21.00 30.70 -26.56
CA VAL A 785 -20.11 30.94 -25.42
C VAL A 785 -20.87 30.89 -24.08
N ASN A 786 -21.99 31.61 -23.99
CA ASN A 786 -22.79 31.63 -22.77
C ASN A 786 -23.47 30.28 -22.49
N ASP A 787 -23.64 29.44 -23.52
CA ASP A 787 -24.17 28.08 -23.39
C ASP A 787 -23.22 27.16 -22.63
N LEU A 788 -21.96 27.09 -23.06
CA LEU A 788 -20.92 26.33 -22.35
C LEU A 788 -20.80 26.81 -20.90
N MET A 789 -20.75 28.14 -20.69
CA MET A 789 -20.57 28.75 -19.37
C MET A 789 -21.54 28.29 -18.28
N LYS A 790 -22.78 27.89 -18.62
CA LYS A 790 -23.75 27.42 -17.62
C LYS A 790 -23.61 25.94 -17.21
N GLY A 791 -22.90 25.11 -17.99
CA GLY A 791 -22.71 23.69 -17.67
C GLY A 791 -21.32 23.33 -17.14
N VAL A 792 -20.31 24.16 -17.39
CA VAL A 792 -18.91 23.84 -17.04
C VAL A 792 -18.64 23.62 -15.54
N GLU A 793 -19.43 24.15 -14.60
CA GLU A 793 -19.26 23.83 -13.16
C GLU A 793 -19.59 22.35 -12.87
N GLY A 794 -20.52 21.73 -13.62
CA GLY A 794 -20.89 20.31 -13.52
C GLY A 794 -19.84 19.35 -14.10
N ILE A 795 -19.00 19.83 -15.01
CA ILE A 795 -17.87 19.08 -15.58
C ILE A 795 -16.70 18.99 -14.59
N LEU A 796 -16.60 19.91 -13.62
CA LEU A 796 -15.46 19.98 -12.69
C LEU A 796 -15.47 18.87 -11.63
N GLN A 797 -14.60 17.88 -11.80
CA GLN A 797 -14.52 16.67 -10.97
C GLN A 797 -13.16 16.48 -10.26
N GLU A 798 -13.23 15.84 -9.10
CA GLU A 798 -12.08 15.45 -8.26
C GLU A 798 -11.24 14.33 -8.90
N PRO A 799 -9.90 14.49 -9.08
CA PRO A 799 -9.06 13.45 -9.67
C PRO A 799 -8.83 12.22 -8.79
N TYR A 800 -9.01 11.01 -9.37
CA TYR A 800 -8.93 9.72 -8.67
C TYR A 800 -8.34 8.61 -9.57
N GLY A 801 -8.09 7.42 -9.00
CA GLY A 801 -7.78 6.22 -9.77
C GLY A 801 -6.41 6.19 -10.47
N CYS A 802 -6.25 5.31 -11.46
CA CYS A 802 -5.08 5.18 -12.34
C CYS A 802 -4.84 6.41 -13.25
N PHE A 803 -3.82 6.40 -14.11
CA PHE A 803 -3.57 7.48 -15.08
C PHE A 803 -4.82 7.85 -15.87
N GLU A 804 -5.49 6.85 -16.45
CA GLU A 804 -6.70 7.02 -17.27
C GLU A 804 -7.85 7.65 -16.48
N GLN A 805 -8.17 7.13 -15.28
CA GLN A 805 -9.21 7.67 -14.40
C GLN A 805 -8.89 9.10 -13.91
N THR A 806 -7.59 9.38 -13.68
CA THR A 806 -7.10 10.71 -13.32
C THR A 806 -7.25 11.67 -14.49
N SER A 807 -6.95 11.22 -15.71
CA SER A 807 -7.07 11.99 -16.95
C SER A 807 -8.53 12.26 -17.32
N CYS A 808 -9.41 11.27 -17.12
CA CYS A 808 -10.87 11.37 -17.29
C CYS A 808 -11.53 12.46 -16.42
N THR A 809 -10.81 13.02 -15.46
CA THR A 809 -11.27 14.14 -14.61
C THR A 809 -10.39 15.38 -14.78
N ALA A 810 -9.06 15.22 -14.79
CA ALA A 810 -8.11 16.32 -14.94
C ALA A 810 -8.12 16.99 -16.33
N TYR A 811 -8.28 16.24 -17.41
CA TYR A 811 -8.31 16.80 -18.77
C TYR A 811 -9.62 17.61 -19.02
N PRO A 812 -10.83 17.14 -18.63
CA PRO A 812 -12.01 18.00 -18.61
C PRO A 812 -11.85 19.26 -17.74
N ASN A 813 -11.21 19.16 -16.56
CA ASN A 813 -10.88 20.34 -15.74
C ASN A 813 -9.98 21.34 -16.49
N ALA A 814 -9.00 20.85 -17.26
CA ALA A 814 -8.12 21.66 -18.09
C ALA A 814 -8.89 22.38 -19.22
N MET A 815 -9.84 21.70 -19.86
CA MET A 815 -10.68 22.30 -20.90
C MET A 815 -11.65 23.34 -20.33
N VAL A 816 -12.24 23.12 -19.15
CA VAL A 816 -13.00 24.14 -18.43
C VAL A 816 -12.13 25.36 -18.09
N MET A 817 -10.87 25.13 -17.70
CA MET A 817 -9.92 26.21 -17.37
C MET A 817 -9.50 27.04 -18.58
N ASP A 818 -9.09 26.41 -19.69
CA ASP A 818 -8.72 27.10 -20.94
C ASP A 818 -9.90 27.93 -21.46
N TYR A 819 -11.10 27.36 -21.36
CA TYR A 819 -12.35 27.99 -21.72
C TYR A 819 -12.68 29.23 -20.88
N LEU A 820 -12.67 29.12 -19.55
CA LEU A 820 -12.92 30.24 -18.63
C LEU A 820 -11.95 31.41 -18.85
N LYS A 821 -10.68 31.11 -19.14
CA LYS A 821 -9.63 32.11 -19.43
C LYS A 821 -9.80 32.72 -20.82
N THR A 822 -10.08 31.91 -21.84
CA THR A 822 -10.36 32.34 -23.22
C THR A 822 -11.52 33.35 -23.29
N THR A 823 -12.52 33.20 -22.42
CA THR A 823 -13.79 33.95 -22.51
C THR A 823 -13.84 35.21 -21.63
N ASP A 824 -12.75 35.58 -20.93
CA ASP A 824 -12.73 36.66 -19.93
C ASP A 824 -13.82 36.49 -18.86
N SER A 825 -14.00 35.24 -18.39
CA SER A 825 -15.02 34.91 -17.40
C SER A 825 -14.72 35.52 -16.03
N LYS A 826 -15.74 36.10 -15.41
CA LYS A 826 -15.66 36.73 -14.08
C LYS A 826 -16.00 35.79 -12.91
N ASP A 827 -16.21 34.50 -13.19
CA ASP A 827 -16.46 33.51 -12.15
C ASP A 827 -15.15 33.07 -11.45
N THR A 828 -14.74 33.88 -10.47
CA THR A 828 -13.55 33.63 -9.65
C THR A 828 -13.67 32.38 -8.78
N LYS A 829 -14.88 31.94 -8.42
CA LYS A 829 -15.12 30.74 -7.59
C LYS A 829 -14.85 29.48 -8.41
N THR A 830 -15.47 29.37 -9.58
CA THR A 830 -15.29 28.22 -10.47
C THR A 830 -13.87 28.16 -11.03
N LEU A 831 -13.26 29.32 -11.33
CA LEU A 831 -11.85 29.39 -11.76
C LEU A 831 -10.89 28.97 -10.62
N ALA A 832 -11.14 29.36 -9.37
CA ALA A 832 -10.34 28.88 -8.23
C ALA A 832 -10.49 27.36 -8.02
N LYS A 833 -11.72 26.83 -8.04
CA LYS A 833 -12.01 25.38 -7.96
C LYS A 833 -11.28 24.62 -9.08
N ALA A 834 -11.38 25.09 -10.33
CA ALA A 834 -10.73 24.48 -11.48
C ALA A 834 -9.19 24.52 -11.36
N THR A 835 -8.60 25.56 -10.74
CA THR A 835 -7.15 25.68 -10.56
C THR A 835 -6.62 24.62 -9.61
N ASP A 836 -7.24 24.47 -8.43
CA ASP A 836 -6.85 23.46 -7.43
C ASP A 836 -7.03 22.03 -7.96
N LEU A 837 -8.17 21.74 -8.59
CA LEU A 837 -8.43 20.45 -9.22
C LEU A 837 -7.40 20.11 -10.30
N LEU A 838 -7.02 21.08 -11.13
CA LEU A 838 -6.05 20.91 -12.21
C LEU A 838 -4.62 20.73 -11.68
N GLU A 839 -4.22 21.46 -10.64
CA GLU A 839 -2.91 21.28 -10.00
C GLU A 839 -2.80 19.90 -9.33
N ARG A 840 -3.86 19.44 -8.65
CA ARG A 840 -3.92 18.11 -8.03
C ARG A 840 -3.96 16.99 -9.07
N GLY A 841 -4.67 17.18 -10.18
CA GLY A 841 -4.67 16.27 -11.34
C GLY A 841 -3.29 16.14 -11.97
N TYR A 842 -2.65 17.26 -12.32
CA TYR A 842 -1.30 17.30 -12.90
C TYR A 842 -0.27 16.59 -12.01
N LYS A 843 -0.25 16.88 -10.70
CA LYS A 843 0.65 16.23 -9.73
C LYS A 843 0.45 14.71 -9.64
N ARG A 844 -0.77 14.22 -9.84
CA ARG A 844 -1.08 12.78 -9.86
C ARG A 844 -0.64 12.13 -11.18
N LEU A 845 -0.95 12.76 -12.32
CA LEU A 845 -0.61 12.24 -13.65
C LEU A 845 0.89 12.05 -13.86
N ILE A 846 1.72 13.03 -13.46
CA ILE A 846 3.18 12.91 -13.57
C ILE A 846 3.77 11.79 -12.68
N GLY A 847 3.02 11.33 -11.68
CA GLY A 847 3.40 10.20 -10.82
C GLY A 847 3.31 8.83 -11.49
N PHE A 848 2.70 8.74 -12.68
CA PHE A 848 2.61 7.52 -13.48
C PHE A 848 3.62 7.49 -14.66
N GLU A 849 4.64 8.36 -14.67
CA GLU A 849 5.76 8.24 -15.61
C GLU A 849 6.57 6.98 -15.25
N ALA A 850 6.69 6.04 -16.20
CA ALA A 850 7.43 4.81 -16.02
C ALA A 850 8.93 5.07 -15.80
N SER A 851 9.67 4.17 -15.14
CA SER A 851 11.11 4.40 -14.90
C SER A 851 11.95 4.34 -16.18
N GLN A 852 11.51 3.59 -17.19
CA GLN A 852 12.02 3.62 -18.58
C GLN A 852 11.43 4.74 -19.45
N LYS A 853 10.61 5.62 -18.85
CA LYS A 853 9.86 6.71 -19.50
C LYS A 853 8.72 6.21 -20.40
N GLY A 854 7.93 7.15 -20.88
CA GLY A 854 6.54 6.89 -21.28
C GLY A 854 5.61 6.80 -20.07
N TYR A 855 4.32 6.60 -20.32
CA TYR A 855 3.26 6.50 -19.32
C TYR A 855 2.57 5.13 -19.38
N GLU A 856 2.20 4.64 -18.19
CA GLU A 856 1.46 3.40 -17.95
C GLU A 856 0.38 3.71 -16.91
N TRP A 857 -0.70 2.92 -16.83
CA TRP A 857 -1.84 3.19 -15.93
C TRP A 857 -1.44 3.34 -14.46
N PHE A 858 -0.40 2.64 -14.02
CA PHE A 858 0.09 2.65 -12.63
C PHE A 858 1.58 3.03 -12.49
N GLY A 859 2.24 3.46 -13.58
CA GLY A 859 3.66 3.84 -13.61
C GLY A 859 4.65 2.66 -13.74
N SER A 860 4.19 1.49 -14.17
CA SER A 860 5.02 0.31 -14.44
C SER A 860 5.79 0.44 -15.75
N ASN A 861 6.83 -0.39 -15.95
CA ASN A 861 7.46 -0.57 -17.26
C ASN A 861 6.83 -1.78 -17.99
N PRO A 862 6.78 -1.78 -19.34
CA PRO A 862 7.08 -0.65 -20.22
C PRO A 862 5.94 0.39 -20.26
N GLY A 863 6.25 1.62 -20.67
CA GLY A 863 5.23 2.62 -21.01
C GLY A 863 4.50 2.25 -22.31
N HIS A 864 3.26 2.71 -22.48
CA HIS A 864 2.42 2.41 -23.64
C HIS A 864 2.33 3.62 -24.59
N GLU A 865 2.49 3.42 -25.89
CA GLU A 865 2.63 4.52 -26.87
C GLU A 865 1.36 5.36 -27.01
N GLY A 866 0.20 4.71 -27.17
CA GLY A 866 -1.10 5.39 -27.21
C GLY A 866 -1.40 6.23 -25.95
N LEU A 867 -1.17 5.67 -24.76
CA LEU A 867 -1.36 6.37 -23.48
C LEU A 867 -0.36 7.53 -23.32
N THR A 868 0.89 7.34 -23.75
CA THR A 868 1.94 8.36 -23.72
C THR A 868 1.66 9.52 -24.67
N ALA A 869 1.12 9.25 -25.88
CA ALA A 869 0.68 10.28 -26.81
C ALA A 869 -0.57 11.03 -26.31
N TYR A 870 -1.48 10.33 -25.65
CA TYR A 870 -2.64 10.93 -25.00
C TYR A 870 -2.21 11.87 -23.87
N GLY A 871 -1.29 11.42 -23.01
CA GLY A 871 -0.68 12.24 -21.96
C GLY A 871 0.09 13.45 -22.51
N LEU A 872 0.83 13.30 -23.62
CA LEU A 872 1.50 14.43 -24.29
C LEU A 872 0.50 15.50 -24.74
N MET A 873 -0.65 15.10 -25.30
CA MET A 873 -1.73 16.02 -25.67
C MET A 873 -2.35 16.68 -24.44
N GLU A 874 -2.66 15.90 -23.39
CA GLU A 874 -3.22 16.39 -22.13
C GLU A 874 -2.30 17.44 -21.49
N PHE A 875 -1.03 17.12 -21.23
CA PHE A 875 -0.09 18.04 -20.59
C PHE A 875 0.16 19.31 -21.43
N ASN A 876 0.18 19.20 -22.76
CA ASN A 876 0.26 20.34 -23.67
C ASN A 876 -0.98 21.24 -23.59
N ASP A 877 -2.18 20.66 -23.50
CA ASP A 877 -3.43 21.41 -23.35
C ASP A 877 -3.61 21.99 -21.93
N MET A 878 -3.16 21.29 -20.88
CA MET A 878 -3.04 21.83 -19.52
C MET A 878 -2.14 23.07 -19.48
N LYS A 879 -1.02 23.04 -20.21
CA LYS A 879 -0.11 24.18 -20.34
C LYS A 879 -0.79 25.37 -21.02
N LYS A 880 -1.61 25.15 -22.06
CA LYS A 880 -2.43 26.21 -22.71
C LYS A 880 -3.46 26.79 -21.75
N ALA A 881 -4.14 25.92 -20.99
CA ALA A 881 -5.02 26.29 -19.89
C ALA A 881 -4.29 27.03 -18.73
N GLY A 882 -2.97 27.21 -18.80
CA GLY A 882 -2.17 27.95 -17.84
C GLY A 882 -1.85 27.20 -16.55
N GLN A 883 -1.83 25.86 -16.59
CA GLN A 883 -1.19 25.04 -15.56
C GLN A 883 0.34 25.13 -15.70
N ALA A 884 1.06 25.10 -14.57
CA ALA A 884 2.51 25.08 -14.53
C ALA A 884 3.08 23.70 -14.89
N VAL A 885 3.07 23.37 -16.19
CA VAL A 885 3.59 22.12 -16.76
C VAL A 885 5.09 22.25 -17.07
N ASP A 886 5.89 21.24 -16.70
CA ASP A 886 7.32 21.18 -17.00
C ASP A 886 7.57 20.88 -18.48
N GLN A 887 8.26 21.80 -19.17
CA GLN A 887 8.67 21.58 -20.56
C GLN A 887 9.65 20.41 -20.70
N THR A 888 10.53 20.19 -19.73
CA THR A 888 11.51 19.09 -19.74
C THR A 888 10.85 17.71 -19.73
N MET A 889 9.65 17.62 -19.14
CA MET A 889 8.81 16.42 -19.18
C MET A 889 8.10 16.27 -20.54
N LEU A 890 7.58 17.36 -21.14
CA LEU A 890 7.00 17.33 -22.48
C LEU A 890 8.04 16.93 -23.56
N ASP A 891 9.24 17.50 -23.49
CA ASP A 891 10.36 17.21 -24.41
C ASP A 891 10.82 15.75 -24.26
N ARG A 892 10.86 15.24 -23.03
CA ARG A 892 11.20 13.83 -22.75
C ARG A 892 10.10 12.86 -23.23
N THR A 893 8.84 13.21 -23.04
CA THR A 893 7.67 12.41 -23.45
C THR A 893 7.59 12.29 -24.98
N SER A 894 7.78 13.40 -25.69
CA SER A 894 7.85 13.40 -27.15
C SER A 894 9.11 12.69 -27.68
N THR A 895 10.27 12.86 -27.04
CA THR A 895 11.50 12.13 -27.37
C THR A 895 11.31 10.62 -27.23
N TRP A 896 10.63 10.16 -26.17
CA TRP A 896 10.31 8.74 -25.97
C TRP A 896 9.42 8.20 -27.09
N LEU A 897 8.34 8.90 -27.45
CA LEU A 897 7.49 8.53 -28.60
C LEU A 897 8.28 8.49 -29.92
N MET A 898 9.16 9.47 -30.15
CA MET A 898 10.01 9.51 -31.35
C MET A 898 11.07 8.40 -31.38
N SER A 899 11.52 7.88 -30.22
CA SER A 899 12.40 6.71 -30.16
C SER A 899 11.69 5.40 -30.53
N HIS A 900 10.36 5.36 -30.45
CA HIS A 900 9.54 4.20 -30.84
C HIS A 900 9.11 4.22 -32.32
N LYS A 901 9.69 5.06 -33.20
CA LYS A 901 9.40 5.02 -34.65
C LYS A 901 9.86 3.68 -35.26
N ASP A 902 8.99 3.03 -36.05
CA ASP A 902 9.21 1.67 -36.57
C ASP A 902 10.17 1.59 -37.78
N GLY A 903 10.64 2.75 -38.25
CA GLY A 903 11.51 2.90 -39.43
C GLY A 903 10.79 2.73 -40.78
N LYS A 904 9.53 2.29 -40.81
CA LYS A 904 8.73 2.07 -42.04
C LYS A 904 7.73 3.20 -42.29
N GLY A 905 7.33 3.92 -41.24
CA GLY A 905 6.40 5.06 -41.32
C GLY A 905 5.28 5.01 -40.27
N GLY A 906 5.44 4.21 -39.23
CA GLY A 906 4.60 4.24 -38.04
C GLY A 906 5.44 4.16 -36.78
N PHE A 907 4.82 3.70 -35.70
CA PHE A 907 5.44 3.47 -34.40
C PHE A 907 5.39 1.98 -34.08
N ALA A 908 6.42 1.51 -33.39
CA ALA A 908 6.39 0.28 -32.63
C ALA A 908 5.27 0.35 -31.58
N ARG A 909 4.84 -0.82 -31.13
CA ARG A 909 3.73 -0.97 -30.20
C ARG A 909 4.02 -2.11 -29.23
N GLU A 910 3.93 -1.85 -27.94
CA GLU A 910 3.94 -2.92 -26.95
C GLU A 910 2.70 -3.82 -27.12
N LYS A 911 2.91 -5.14 -27.14
CA LYS A 911 1.88 -6.15 -27.42
C LYS A 911 1.21 -6.71 -26.18
N HIS A 912 1.78 -6.50 -24.98
CA HIS A 912 1.19 -6.92 -23.69
C HIS A 912 0.04 -6.01 -23.22
N ALA A 913 -0.66 -5.33 -24.13
CA ALA A 913 -1.66 -4.33 -23.84
C ALA A 913 -3.05 -4.96 -23.63
N TYR A 914 -3.35 -5.39 -22.40
CA TYR A 914 -4.63 -6.00 -21.98
C TYR A 914 -5.86 -5.07 -22.05
N HIS A 915 -5.70 -3.82 -22.49
CA HIS A 915 -6.67 -2.72 -22.39
C HIS A 915 -7.02 -2.16 -23.78
N ASP A 916 -7.98 -1.23 -23.86
CA ASP A 916 -8.52 -0.70 -25.12
C ASP A 916 -7.47 0.01 -26.00
N PHE A 917 -6.49 0.68 -25.40
CA PHE A 917 -5.33 1.23 -26.12
C PHE A 917 -4.47 0.16 -26.83
N GLY A 918 -4.57 -1.11 -26.39
CA GLY A 918 -4.00 -2.29 -27.04
C GLY A 918 -4.84 -2.87 -28.18
N ARG A 919 -6.11 -2.46 -28.30
CA ARG A 919 -7.09 -2.98 -29.28
C ARG A 919 -7.33 -2.05 -30.47
N ILE A 920 -6.94 -0.77 -30.37
CA ILE A 920 -6.91 0.21 -31.47
C ILE A 920 -6.24 -0.39 -32.71
N SER A 921 -6.79 -0.18 -33.91
CA SER A 921 -6.04 -0.43 -35.16
C SER A 921 -4.75 0.40 -35.24
N ASP A 922 -3.68 -0.18 -35.78
CA ASP A 922 -2.39 0.52 -35.90
C ASP A 922 -2.50 1.81 -36.73
N ASP A 923 -3.42 1.86 -37.70
CA ASP A 923 -3.66 3.04 -38.54
C ASP A 923 -4.17 4.25 -37.73
N ILE A 924 -5.09 4.02 -36.79
CA ILE A 924 -5.61 5.07 -35.90
C ILE A 924 -4.59 5.44 -34.83
N LEU A 925 -3.87 4.46 -34.27
CA LEU A 925 -2.79 4.70 -33.31
C LEU A 925 -1.69 5.60 -33.93
N ASN A 926 -1.21 5.25 -35.13
CA ASN A 926 -0.21 6.03 -35.86
C ASN A 926 -0.70 7.43 -36.22
N ALA A 927 -1.95 7.57 -36.66
CA ALA A 927 -2.56 8.87 -36.95
C ALA A 927 -2.68 9.75 -35.69
N TYR A 928 -3.05 9.17 -34.54
CA TYR A 928 -3.17 9.91 -33.30
C TYR A 928 -1.81 10.34 -32.72
N ILE A 929 -0.78 9.48 -32.75
CA ILE A 929 0.57 9.84 -32.29
C ILE A 929 1.13 11.02 -33.11
N VAL A 930 0.98 10.96 -34.44
CA VAL A 930 1.34 12.08 -35.35
C VAL A 930 0.57 13.36 -35.01
N TYR A 931 -0.73 13.27 -34.74
CA TYR A 931 -1.57 14.41 -34.36
C TYR A 931 -1.15 15.00 -33.00
N ALA A 932 -0.89 14.17 -31.98
CA ALA A 932 -0.44 14.62 -30.67
C ALA A 932 0.93 15.32 -30.71
N LEU A 933 1.89 14.75 -31.44
CA LEU A 933 3.21 15.37 -31.62
C LEU A 933 3.10 16.73 -32.36
N ALA A 934 2.24 16.83 -33.37
CA ALA A 934 2.01 18.06 -34.14
C ALA A 934 1.30 19.16 -33.32
N GLU A 935 0.25 18.83 -32.57
CA GLU A 935 -0.44 19.79 -31.68
C GLU A 935 0.42 20.23 -30.49
N ALA A 936 1.44 19.45 -30.11
CA ALA A 936 2.45 19.80 -29.11
C ALA A 936 3.67 20.55 -29.69
N GLY A 937 3.71 20.77 -31.02
CA GLY A 937 4.70 21.63 -31.68
C GLY A 937 5.99 20.95 -32.12
N TYR A 938 6.08 19.62 -32.04
CA TYR A 938 7.22 18.85 -32.57
C TYR A 938 7.03 18.59 -34.08
N SER A 939 8.11 18.24 -34.79
CA SER A 939 8.03 18.00 -36.26
C SER A 939 8.91 16.88 -36.83
N ASP A 940 9.75 16.22 -36.04
CA ASP A 940 10.74 15.23 -36.48
C ASP A 940 10.16 13.83 -36.78
N PHE A 941 9.01 13.79 -37.46
CA PHE A 941 8.25 12.59 -37.82
C PHE A 941 7.58 12.72 -39.21
N LYS A 942 8.24 13.43 -40.14
CA LYS A 942 7.66 13.73 -41.47
C LYS A 942 7.36 12.48 -42.32
N LYS A 943 8.07 11.37 -42.10
CA LYS A 943 7.78 10.09 -42.78
C LYS A 943 6.48 9.46 -42.24
N GLU A 944 6.31 9.52 -40.93
CA GLU A 944 5.17 8.97 -40.20
C GLU A 944 3.92 9.82 -40.49
N PHE A 945 4.05 11.15 -40.51
CA PHE A 945 3.00 12.07 -40.97
C PHE A 945 2.55 11.76 -42.40
N ASN A 946 3.49 11.61 -43.35
CA ASN A 946 3.13 11.26 -44.72
C ASN A 946 2.40 9.91 -44.80
N THR A 947 2.90 8.89 -44.10
CA THR A 947 2.32 7.54 -44.12
C THR A 947 0.90 7.52 -43.53
N SER A 948 0.67 8.19 -42.40
CA SER A 948 -0.65 8.33 -41.78
C SER A 948 -1.60 9.20 -42.62
N PHE A 949 -1.10 10.23 -43.28
CA PHE A 949 -1.87 11.08 -44.20
C PHE A 949 -2.36 10.27 -45.41
N ASP A 950 -1.45 9.57 -46.09
CA ASP A 950 -1.75 8.82 -47.31
C ASP A 950 -2.74 7.67 -46.98
N LYS A 951 -2.62 7.04 -45.80
CA LYS A 951 -3.62 6.10 -45.25
C LYS A 951 -4.99 6.75 -45.01
N ALA A 952 -5.06 7.95 -44.42
CA ALA A 952 -6.33 8.65 -44.18
C ALA A 952 -7.06 9.02 -45.49
N ILE A 953 -6.32 9.44 -46.52
CA ILE A 953 -6.86 9.70 -47.86
C ILE A 953 -7.37 8.40 -48.52
N ALA A 954 -6.67 7.28 -48.33
CA ALA A 954 -7.05 5.98 -48.88
C ALA A 954 -8.30 5.39 -48.19
N SER A 955 -8.34 5.36 -46.85
CA SER A 955 -9.47 4.84 -46.07
C SER A 955 -10.71 5.72 -46.18
N LYS A 956 -10.52 7.04 -46.32
CA LYS A 956 -11.55 8.07 -46.31
C LYS A 956 -12.36 8.09 -45.01
N ASP A 957 -11.78 7.60 -43.91
CA ASP A 957 -12.36 7.66 -42.57
C ASP A 957 -12.33 9.12 -42.07
N PRO A 958 -13.49 9.74 -41.78
CA PRO A 958 -13.54 11.11 -41.28
C PRO A 958 -12.73 11.36 -40.00
N TYR A 959 -12.57 10.36 -39.13
CA TYR A 959 -11.77 10.49 -37.90
C TYR A 959 -10.28 10.67 -38.23
N MET A 960 -9.73 9.80 -39.08
CA MET A 960 -8.35 9.91 -39.55
C MET A 960 -8.12 11.18 -40.39
N LEU A 961 -9.04 11.51 -41.29
CA LEU A 961 -8.98 12.72 -42.12
C LEU A 961 -8.95 13.99 -41.27
N ALA A 962 -9.78 14.08 -40.23
CA ALA A 962 -9.81 15.24 -39.35
C ALA A 962 -8.55 15.36 -38.48
N MET A 963 -8.01 14.25 -37.96
CA MET A 963 -6.70 14.27 -37.27
C MET A 963 -5.57 14.71 -38.20
N MET A 964 -5.50 14.17 -39.42
CA MET A 964 -4.46 14.50 -40.39
C MET A 964 -4.58 15.90 -40.98
N ALA A 965 -5.79 16.43 -41.14
CA ALA A 965 -6.00 17.84 -41.50
C ALA A 965 -5.51 18.78 -40.38
N ASN A 966 -5.85 18.51 -39.12
CA ASN A 966 -5.33 19.29 -37.99
C ASN A 966 -3.79 19.24 -37.91
N ALA A 967 -3.20 18.04 -37.99
CA ALA A 967 -1.76 17.85 -37.96
C ALA A 967 -1.06 18.59 -39.12
N ALA A 968 -1.62 18.53 -40.34
CA ALA A 968 -1.07 19.22 -41.50
C ALA A 968 -1.05 20.74 -41.32
N TYR A 969 -2.12 21.36 -40.81
CA TYR A 969 -2.14 22.80 -40.54
C TYR A 969 -1.18 23.19 -39.41
N SER A 970 -1.08 22.39 -38.34
CA SER A 970 -0.13 22.62 -37.24
C SER A 970 1.34 22.51 -37.70
N LEU A 971 1.64 21.58 -38.60
CA LEU A 971 2.93 21.43 -39.29
C LEU A 971 3.14 22.44 -40.44
N LYS A 972 2.15 23.29 -40.75
CA LYS A 972 2.12 24.27 -41.85
C LYS A 972 2.17 23.66 -43.27
N GLU A 973 1.91 22.37 -43.39
CA GLU A 973 1.73 21.62 -44.64
C GLU A 973 0.34 21.89 -45.26
N ASN A 974 0.01 23.18 -45.44
CA ASN A 974 -1.34 23.66 -45.71
C ASN A 974 -1.98 23.04 -46.96
N THR A 975 -1.20 22.67 -47.98
CA THR A 975 -1.69 22.00 -49.19
C THR A 975 -2.24 20.60 -48.88
N LYS A 976 -1.56 19.83 -48.02
CA LYS A 976 -2.08 18.54 -47.51
C LYS A 976 -3.28 18.76 -46.59
N GLY A 977 -3.27 19.82 -45.77
CA GLY A 977 -4.43 20.23 -44.97
C GLY A 977 -5.69 20.49 -45.81
N ASP A 978 -5.56 21.28 -46.87
CA ASP A 978 -6.65 21.58 -47.82
C ASP A 978 -7.14 20.33 -48.58
N GLU A 979 -6.24 19.39 -48.90
CA GLU A 979 -6.58 18.11 -49.55
C GLU A 979 -7.40 17.20 -48.63
N ALA A 980 -6.92 16.93 -47.41
CA ALA A 980 -7.66 16.14 -46.43
C ALA A 980 -9.00 16.80 -46.06
N MET A 981 -9.02 18.13 -45.92
CA MET A 981 -10.23 18.93 -45.72
C MET A 981 -11.24 18.71 -46.85
N LYS A 982 -10.82 18.75 -48.12
CA LYS A 982 -11.69 18.54 -49.28
C LYS A 982 -12.34 17.15 -49.27
N VAL A 983 -11.61 16.10 -48.87
CA VAL A 983 -12.18 14.75 -48.69
C VAL A 983 -13.13 14.72 -47.50
N LEU A 984 -12.75 15.32 -46.35
CA LEU A 984 -13.55 15.37 -45.14
C LEU A 984 -14.90 16.06 -45.36
N MET A 985 -14.95 17.21 -46.03
CA MET A 985 -16.22 17.91 -46.31
C MET A 985 -17.19 17.08 -47.17
N SER A 986 -16.69 16.16 -48.01
CA SER A 986 -17.55 15.22 -48.76
C SER A 986 -18.23 14.14 -47.89
N LYS A 987 -17.95 14.13 -46.58
CA LYS A 987 -18.45 13.17 -45.59
C LYS A 987 -19.37 13.80 -44.54
N GLN A 988 -19.64 15.11 -44.62
CA GLN A 988 -20.54 15.78 -43.70
C GLN A 988 -21.99 15.31 -43.91
N GLN A 989 -22.69 15.06 -42.82
CA GLN A 989 -24.10 14.68 -42.81
C GLN A 989 -25.01 15.91 -42.93
N LYS A 990 -26.29 15.71 -43.27
CA LYS A 990 -27.24 16.80 -43.55
C LYS A 990 -27.53 17.71 -42.36
N ASP A 991 -27.39 17.16 -41.16
CA ASP A 991 -27.52 17.82 -39.86
C ASP A 991 -26.25 18.57 -39.42
N GLY A 992 -25.12 18.34 -40.11
CA GLY A 992 -23.82 18.94 -39.84
C GLY A 992 -22.77 17.98 -39.25
N GLY A 993 -23.16 16.77 -38.82
CA GLY A 993 -22.27 15.82 -38.15
C GLY A 993 -21.27 15.10 -39.07
N PHE A 994 -20.25 14.50 -38.47
CA PHE A 994 -19.25 13.64 -39.14
C PHE A 994 -19.10 12.34 -38.36
N ASN A 995 -19.21 11.19 -39.03
CA ASN A 995 -19.09 9.87 -38.40
C ASN A 995 -17.79 9.16 -38.82
N GLY A 996 -17.00 8.69 -37.85
CA GLY A 996 -15.87 7.79 -38.10
C GLY A 996 -16.35 6.42 -38.62
N LEU A 997 -15.47 5.65 -39.27
CA LEU A 997 -15.86 4.37 -39.89
C LEU A 997 -15.63 3.14 -39.00
N THR A 998 -14.84 3.27 -37.93
CA THR A 998 -14.36 2.13 -37.14
C THR A 998 -14.47 2.34 -35.63
N HIS A 999 -13.48 2.99 -35.00
CA HIS A 999 -13.42 3.29 -33.57
C HIS A 999 -12.55 4.54 -33.34
N SER A 1000 -12.46 5.04 -32.11
CA SER A 1000 -11.60 6.17 -31.75
C SER A 1000 -10.26 5.75 -31.14
N ILE A 1001 -9.42 6.70 -30.69
CA ILE A 1001 -8.22 6.40 -29.89
C ILE A 1001 -8.57 5.72 -28.55
N THR A 1002 -9.69 6.11 -27.92
CA THR A 1002 -10.23 5.46 -26.71
C THR A 1002 -11.13 4.26 -27.03
N TYR A 1003 -10.95 3.67 -28.23
CA TYR A 1003 -11.77 2.61 -28.83
C TYR A 1003 -13.29 2.92 -28.86
N SER A 1004 -13.67 4.19 -28.73
CA SER A 1004 -15.07 4.61 -28.66
C SER A 1004 -15.76 4.42 -30.01
N GLN A 1005 -17.05 4.09 -29.96
CA GLN A 1005 -17.91 3.85 -31.13
C GLN A 1005 -19.18 4.71 -31.01
N GLY A 1006 -20.18 4.47 -31.87
CA GLY A 1006 -21.52 5.05 -31.75
C GLY A 1006 -21.54 6.57 -31.61
N GLN A 1007 -22.30 7.07 -30.62
CA GLN A 1007 -22.47 8.50 -30.39
C GLN A 1007 -21.15 9.18 -30.00
N SER A 1008 -20.33 8.55 -29.16
CA SER A 1008 -19.02 9.06 -28.76
C SER A 1008 -18.08 9.28 -29.94
N LEU A 1009 -17.90 8.28 -30.82
CA LEU A 1009 -17.04 8.39 -32.01
C LEU A 1009 -17.49 9.55 -32.92
N LEU A 1010 -18.80 9.72 -33.10
CA LEU A 1010 -19.38 10.77 -33.94
C LEU A 1010 -19.15 12.17 -33.35
N ILE A 1011 -19.27 12.33 -32.02
CA ILE A 1011 -18.93 13.56 -31.28
C ILE A 1011 -17.44 13.88 -31.42
N GLU A 1012 -16.53 12.93 -31.17
CA GLU A 1012 -15.09 13.13 -31.34
C GLU A 1012 -14.74 13.57 -32.77
N THR A 1013 -15.26 12.84 -33.77
CA THR A 1013 -15.02 13.08 -35.19
C THR A 1013 -15.50 14.46 -35.63
N THR A 1014 -16.72 14.85 -35.22
CA THR A 1014 -17.29 16.17 -35.53
C THR A 1014 -16.47 17.29 -34.87
N SER A 1015 -15.99 17.08 -33.65
CA SER A 1015 -15.16 18.04 -32.92
C SER A 1015 -13.79 18.24 -33.58
N LEU A 1016 -13.13 17.16 -34.01
CA LEU A 1016 -11.88 17.21 -34.79
C LEU A 1016 -12.09 17.94 -36.13
N ALA A 1017 -13.22 17.69 -36.80
CA ALA A 1017 -13.57 18.36 -38.05
C ALA A 1017 -13.72 19.89 -37.85
N ILE A 1018 -14.46 20.33 -36.84
CA ILE A 1018 -14.62 21.76 -36.47
C ILE A 1018 -13.26 22.44 -36.23
N MET A 1019 -12.36 21.82 -35.46
CA MET A 1019 -11.02 22.36 -35.23
C MET A 1019 -10.22 22.51 -36.54
N SER A 1020 -10.30 21.53 -37.45
CA SER A 1020 -9.62 21.62 -38.74
C SER A 1020 -10.23 22.69 -39.66
N MET A 1021 -11.55 22.90 -39.64
CA MET A 1021 -12.22 23.97 -40.39
C MET A 1021 -11.74 25.34 -39.92
N LEU A 1022 -11.73 25.55 -38.59
CA LEU A 1022 -11.28 26.78 -37.94
C LEU A 1022 -9.83 27.13 -38.30
N LYS A 1023 -8.91 26.14 -38.29
CA LYS A 1023 -7.52 26.32 -38.73
C LYS A 1023 -7.38 26.70 -40.20
N SER A 1024 -8.31 26.27 -41.06
CA SER A 1024 -8.26 26.54 -42.51
C SER A 1024 -8.92 27.85 -42.96
N ASN A 1025 -9.84 28.40 -42.15
CA ASN A 1025 -10.51 29.69 -42.33
C ASN A 1025 -11.26 29.87 -43.68
N LYS A 1026 -11.86 28.79 -44.23
CA LYS A 1026 -12.46 28.79 -45.60
C LYS A 1026 -13.94 28.35 -45.70
N GLN A 1027 -14.58 27.82 -44.65
CA GLN A 1027 -15.87 27.11 -44.74
C GLN A 1027 -16.92 27.55 -43.71
N ALA A 1028 -17.15 28.87 -43.57
CA ALA A 1028 -18.00 29.44 -42.51
C ALA A 1028 -19.40 28.79 -42.38
N GLY A 1029 -20.11 28.51 -43.48
CA GLY A 1029 -21.47 27.95 -43.44
C GLY A 1029 -21.54 26.50 -42.95
N GLU A 1030 -20.60 25.65 -43.37
CA GLU A 1030 -20.55 24.24 -42.96
C GLU A 1030 -19.99 24.07 -41.53
N LEU A 1031 -19.11 24.98 -41.12
CA LEU A 1031 -18.66 25.14 -39.74
C LEU A 1031 -19.83 25.47 -38.81
N THR A 1032 -20.73 26.39 -39.19
CA THR A 1032 -21.92 26.70 -38.39
C THR A 1032 -22.81 25.48 -38.18
N LYS A 1033 -23.07 24.67 -39.22
CA LYS A 1033 -23.85 23.42 -39.08
C LYS A 1033 -23.16 22.41 -38.15
N ALA A 1034 -21.85 22.19 -38.33
CA ALA A 1034 -21.11 21.27 -37.48
C ALA A 1034 -21.13 21.68 -36.00
N VAL A 1035 -21.01 22.98 -35.72
CA VAL A 1035 -21.12 23.53 -34.35
C VAL A 1035 -22.54 23.41 -33.79
N GLN A 1036 -23.57 23.71 -34.59
CA GLN A 1036 -24.98 23.50 -34.20
C GLN A 1036 -25.25 22.03 -33.86
N TYR A 1037 -24.76 21.10 -34.69
CA TYR A 1037 -24.83 19.67 -34.44
C TYR A 1037 -24.14 19.30 -33.12
N LEU A 1038 -22.88 19.70 -32.93
CA LEU A 1038 -22.12 19.38 -31.73
C LEU A 1038 -22.79 19.90 -30.46
N VAL A 1039 -23.32 21.13 -30.46
CA VAL A 1039 -24.07 21.71 -29.34
C VAL A 1039 -25.37 20.92 -29.06
N SER A 1040 -26.03 20.37 -30.08
CA SER A 1040 -27.22 19.54 -29.88
C SER A 1040 -26.95 18.18 -29.21
N MET A 1041 -25.69 17.72 -29.20
CA MET A 1041 -25.26 16.45 -28.60
C MET A 1041 -24.83 16.57 -27.12
N ARG A 1042 -25.06 17.73 -26.51
CA ARG A 1042 -24.64 18.06 -25.13
C ARG A 1042 -25.69 17.63 -24.10
N GLN A 1043 -25.23 17.01 -23.02
CA GLN A 1043 -26.05 16.55 -21.89
C GLN A 1043 -26.23 17.63 -20.81
N GLY A 1044 -27.16 17.44 -19.86
CA GLY A 1044 -27.57 18.45 -18.87
C GLY A 1044 -26.44 19.00 -18.00
N SER A 1045 -25.57 18.12 -17.50
CA SER A 1045 -24.32 18.42 -16.78
C SER A 1045 -23.22 19.06 -17.64
N GLY A 1046 -23.48 19.31 -18.93
CA GLY A 1046 -22.56 19.92 -19.89
C GLY A 1046 -21.61 18.96 -20.60
N VAL A 1047 -21.69 17.66 -20.28
CA VAL A 1047 -20.87 16.55 -20.82
C VAL A 1047 -21.34 16.15 -22.23
N PHE A 1048 -20.45 15.57 -23.04
CA PHE A 1048 -20.74 15.11 -24.42
C PHE A 1048 -20.46 13.61 -24.58
N SER A 1049 -21.38 12.77 -24.08
CA SER A 1049 -21.31 11.30 -24.06
C SER A 1049 -20.13 10.74 -23.24
N SER A 1050 -18.91 10.72 -23.78
CA SER A 1050 -17.71 10.18 -23.10
C SER A 1050 -16.72 11.27 -22.68
N THR A 1051 -15.70 10.87 -21.91
CA THR A 1051 -14.52 11.68 -21.60
C THR A 1051 -13.93 12.36 -22.84
N GLN A 1052 -13.57 11.56 -23.85
CA GLN A 1052 -12.86 12.05 -25.03
C GLN A 1052 -13.77 12.87 -25.95
N GLY A 1053 -15.05 12.49 -26.07
CA GLY A 1053 -16.08 13.32 -26.70
C GLY A 1053 -16.18 14.70 -26.03
N THR A 1054 -16.18 14.75 -24.69
CA THR A 1054 -16.26 15.99 -23.90
C THR A 1054 -15.02 16.86 -24.05
N ILE A 1055 -13.81 16.28 -23.99
CA ILE A 1055 -12.55 17.00 -24.16
C ILE A 1055 -12.49 17.65 -25.56
N LEU A 1056 -12.73 16.86 -26.60
CA LEU A 1056 -12.67 17.36 -27.98
C LEU A 1056 -13.79 18.36 -28.27
N ALA A 1057 -15.00 18.16 -27.74
CA ALA A 1057 -16.11 19.08 -27.90
C ALA A 1057 -15.84 20.43 -27.22
N LEU A 1058 -15.38 20.42 -25.96
CA LEU A 1058 -14.99 21.66 -25.27
C LEU A 1058 -13.87 22.38 -26.04
N LYS A 1059 -12.84 21.67 -26.51
CA LYS A 1059 -11.73 22.24 -27.29
C LYS A 1059 -12.20 22.89 -28.60
N ALA A 1060 -13.04 22.19 -29.37
CA ALA A 1060 -13.63 22.69 -30.61
C ALA A 1060 -14.52 23.92 -30.40
N LEU A 1061 -15.34 23.91 -29.35
CA LEU A 1061 -16.25 25.02 -29.01
C LEU A 1061 -15.52 26.20 -28.35
N THR A 1062 -14.37 25.96 -27.70
CA THR A 1062 -13.46 27.01 -27.21
C THR A 1062 -12.79 27.76 -28.35
N GLU A 1063 -12.31 27.06 -29.37
CA GLU A 1063 -11.76 27.70 -30.57
C GLU A 1063 -12.86 28.43 -31.38
N TYR A 1064 -14.08 27.88 -31.48
CA TYR A 1064 -15.21 28.59 -32.10
C TYR A 1064 -15.63 29.84 -31.30
N ALA A 1065 -15.56 29.80 -29.96
CA ALA A 1065 -15.87 30.94 -29.09
C ALA A 1065 -14.97 32.15 -29.36
N LYS A 1066 -13.69 31.92 -29.74
CA LYS A 1066 -12.74 32.97 -30.13
C LYS A 1066 -13.15 33.71 -31.42
N ALA A 1067 -14.03 33.11 -32.25
CA ALA A 1067 -14.45 33.65 -33.54
C ALA A 1067 -15.87 34.28 -33.56
N SER A 1068 -16.79 33.85 -32.69
CA SER A 1068 -18.22 34.21 -32.77
C SER A 1068 -18.57 35.58 -32.14
N LYS A 1069 -19.56 36.30 -32.72
CA LYS A 1069 -20.06 37.61 -32.22
C LYS A 1069 -21.54 37.55 -31.76
N LYS A 1070 -22.10 38.70 -31.39
CA LYS A 1070 -23.34 38.94 -30.59
C LYS A 1070 -24.67 38.63 -31.33
N THR A 1071 -25.81 38.76 -30.64
CA THR A 1071 -27.16 38.76 -31.26
C THR A 1071 -27.32 39.81 -32.35
N SER A 1072 -28.15 39.49 -33.34
CA SER A 1072 -28.42 40.28 -34.56
C SER A 1072 -29.80 40.93 -34.62
N GLU A 1073 -30.79 40.47 -33.86
CA GLU A 1073 -32.19 40.95 -33.88
C GLU A 1073 -32.84 40.89 -32.48
N ASP A 1074 -33.91 41.68 -32.30
CA ASP A 1074 -34.78 41.70 -31.10
C ASP A 1074 -35.80 40.56 -31.16
N GLY A 1075 -36.20 39.96 -30.03
CA GLY A 1075 -37.15 38.86 -30.03
C GLY A 1075 -37.79 38.50 -28.69
N THR A 1076 -38.79 37.63 -28.74
CA THR A 1076 -39.48 37.09 -27.55
C THR A 1076 -39.48 35.56 -27.56
N ILE A 1077 -39.33 34.96 -26.39
CA ILE A 1077 -39.36 33.51 -26.12
C ILE A 1077 -40.56 33.20 -25.25
N ALA A 1078 -41.41 32.28 -25.67
CA ALA A 1078 -42.51 31.73 -24.88
C ALA A 1078 -42.26 30.24 -24.59
N ILE A 1079 -42.49 29.81 -23.35
CA ILE A 1079 -42.38 28.41 -22.93
C ILE A 1079 -43.74 27.90 -22.47
N TYR A 1080 -44.05 26.69 -22.90
CA TYR A 1080 -45.26 25.95 -22.58
C TYR A 1080 -44.87 24.64 -21.86
N VAL A 1081 -45.59 24.29 -20.80
CA VAL A 1081 -45.49 22.99 -20.11
C VAL A 1081 -46.88 22.37 -20.19
N ASP A 1082 -46.97 21.12 -20.67
CA ASP A 1082 -48.22 20.38 -20.86
C ASP A 1082 -49.30 21.22 -21.56
N GLY A 1083 -48.91 21.79 -22.71
CA GLY A 1083 -49.72 22.66 -23.57
C GLY A 1083 -50.00 24.07 -23.05
N LYS A 1084 -49.74 24.38 -21.78
CA LYS A 1084 -50.04 25.67 -21.14
C LYS A 1084 -48.84 26.60 -21.19
N LYS A 1085 -48.98 27.85 -21.68
CA LYS A 1085 -47.91 28.87 -21.56
C LYS A 1085 -47.65 29.17 -20.08
N VAL A 1086 -46.40 28.99 -19.64
CA VAL A 1086 -45.97 29.20 -18.25
C VAL A 1086 -45.06 30.42 -18.08
N MET A 1087 -44.30 30.80 -19.12
CA MET A 1087 -43.25 31.81 -19.02
C MET A 1087 -43.02 32.50 -20.37
N GLU A 1088 -42.64 33.78 -20.34
CA GLU A 1088 -42.37 34.59 -21.53
C GLU A 1088 -41.24 35.61 -21.25
N LYS A 1089 -40.28 35.77 -22.17
CA LYS A 1089 -39.14 36.69 -22.03
C LYS A 1089 -38.72 37.35 -23.34
N GLU A 1090 -38.45 38.65 -23.27
CA GLU A 1090 -37.92 39.48 -24.37
C GLU A 1090 -36.39 39.61 -24.31
N TYR A 1091 -35.77 39.85 -25.46
CA TYR A 1091 -34.33 40.15 -25.63
C TYR A 1091 -34.07 41.07 -26.82
N LYS A 1092 -32.87 41.65 -26.90
CA LYS A 1092 -32.52 42.68 -27.89
C LYS A 1092 -31.27 42.38 -28.73
N ALA A 1093 -31.19 43.02 -29.89
CA ALA A 1093 -30.02 43.04 -30.75
C ALA A 1093 -28.82 43.67 -30.03
N GLY A 1094 -27.69 42.96 -30.02
CA GLY A 1094 -26.48 43.34 -29.29
C GLY A 1094 -26.41 42.86 -27.83
N ASP A 1095 -27.44 42.21 -27.28
CA ASP A 1095 -27.40 41.56 -25.96
C ASP A 1095 -26.26 40.53 -25.88
N LYS A 1096 -25.73 40.36 -24.67
CA LYS A 1096 -24.54 39.55 -24.38
C LYS A 1096 -24.72 38.50 -23.29
N ASN A 1097 -25.88 38.41 -22.65
CA ASN A 1097 -26.10 37.56 -21.47
C ASN A 1097 -27.11 36.44 -21.78
N ALA A 1098 -26.97 35.27 -21.16
CA ALA A 1098 -27.97 34.21 -21.28
C ALA A 1098 -29.35 34.67 -20.77
N ILE A 1099 -30.40 34.40 -21.54
CA ILE A 1099 -31.79 34.70 -21.22
C ILE A 1099 -32.36 33.44 -20.54
N THR A 1100 -32.50 33.46 -19.22
CA THR A 1100 -32.76 32.22 -18.47
C THR A 1100 -34.01 32.27 -17.61
N ALA A 1101 -34.65 31.12 -17.43
CA ALA A 1101 -35.83 30.92 -16.61
C ALA A 1101 -35.65 29.69 -15.71
N GLU A 1102 -36.05 29.85 -14.46
CA GLU A 1102 -35.95 28.87 -13.38
C GLU A 1102 -37.32 28.75 -12.71
N GLY A 1103 -37.58 27.68 -11.96
CA GLY A 1103 -38.92 27.43 -11.43
C GLY A 1103 -39.89 26.92 -12.49
N LEU A 1104 -39.42 26.19 -13.51
CA LEU A 1104 -40.32 25.50 -14.45
C LEU A 1104 -40.88 24.21 -13.81
N GLU A 1105 -40.17 23.64 -12.84
CA GLU A 1105 -40.54 22.44 -12.07
C GLU A 1105 -41.91 22.56 -11.39
N GLN A 1106 -42.33 23.75 -10.95
CA GLN A 1106 -43.64 23.94 -10.29
C GLN A 1106 -44.85 23.66 -11.21
N PHE A 1107 -44.62 23.57 -12.52
CA PHE A 1107 -45.63 23.29 -13.54
C PHE A 1107 -45.62 21.82 -14.00
N ILE A 1108 -44.52 21.08 -13.77
CA ILE A 1108 -44.38 19.66 -14.10
C ILE A 1108 -44.87 18.86 -12.88
N LYS A 1109 -45.94 18.06 -13.03
CA LYS A 1109 -46.66 17.49 -11.88
C LYS A 1109 -46.71 15.97 -11.87
N GLY A 1110 -45.80 15.37 -11.12
CA GLY A 1110 -45.86 13.97 -10.69
C GLY A 1110 -44.93 13.05 -11.48
N GLU A 1111 -45.40 11.83 -11.72
CA GLU A 1111 -44.76 10.82 -12.56
C GLU A 1111 -45.58 10.58 -13.82
N GLY A 1112 -44.92 10.07 -14.86
CA GLY A 1112 -45.48 9.83 -16.19
C GLY A 1112 -44.91 10.77 -17.25
N LYS A 1113 -45.61 10.87 -18.37
CA LYS A 1113 -45.19 11.63 -19.55
C LYS A 1113 -45.57 13.10 -19.44
N HIS A 1114 -44.60 13.95 -19.75
CA HIS A 1114 -44.74 15.40 -19.78
C HIS A 1114 -44.17 15.98 -21.08
N THR A 1115 -44.62 17.18 -21.42
CA THR A 1115 -44.23 17.91 -22.61
C THR A 1115 -43.76 19.32 -22.28
N VAL A 1116 -42.67 19.76 -22.91
CA VAL A 1116 -42.26 21.17 -22.89
C VAL A 1116 -42.04 21.66 -24.32
N LYS A 1117 -42.65 22.80 -24.64
CA LYS A 1117 -42.46 23.49 -25.93
C LYS A 1117 -41.86 24.87 -25.75
N VAL A 1118 -40.87 25.15 -26.57
CA VAL A 1118 -40.23 26.47 -26.70
C VAL A 1118 -40.65 27.08 -28.04
N LYS A 1119 -41.08 28.34 -28.01
CA LYS A 1119 -41.52 29.08 -29.21
C LYS A 1119 -40.92 30.49 -29.22
N TYR A 1120 -40.25 30.83 -30.31
CA TYR A 1120 -39.79 32.18 -30.61
C TYR A 1120 -40.87 32.99 -31.32
N ILE A 1121 -40.93 34.29 -31.03
CA ILE A 1121 -41.88 35.24 -31.59
C ILE A 1121 -41.07 36.47 -32.05
N GLY A 1122 -41.39 36.97 -33.25
CA GLY A 1122 -40.81 38.21 -33.81
C GLY A 1122 -39.50 38.07 -34.61
N VAL A 1123 -38.81 36.93 -34.52
CA VAL A 1123 -37.46 36.73 -35.12
C VAL A 1123 -37.44 35.85 -36.37
N LYS A 1124 -36.40 36.04 -37.18
CA LYS A 1124 -36.02 35.13 -38.28
C LYS A 1124 -34.97 34.11 -37.85
N THR A 1125 -34.05 34.52 -36.98
CA THR A 1125 -32.94 33.70 -36.48
C THR A 1125 -33.16 33.45 -34.98
N PRO A 1126 -33.82 32.35 -34.58
CA PRO A 1126 -33.97 32.02 -33.17
C PRO A 1126 -32.58 31.83 -32.52
N LEU A 1127 -32.48 32.13 -31.23
CA LEU A 1127 -31.25 31.87 -30.47
C LEU A 1127 -31.12 30.37 -30.18
N PRO A 1128 -29.90 29.82 -30.13
CA PRO A 1128 -29.69 28.49 -29.57
C PRO A 1128 -30.11 28.49 -28.10
N TYR A 1129 -30.78 27.43 -27.66
CA TYR A 1129 -31.22 27.29 -26.28
C TYR A 1129 -30.99 25.88 -25.76
N SER A 1130 -30.89 25.76 -24.44
CA SER A 1130 -30.96 24.50 -23.70
C SER A 1130 -32.14 24.52 -22.71
N LEU A 1131 -32.66 23.33 -22.45
CA LEU A 1131 -33.69 23.04 -21.46
C LEU A 1131 -33.22 21.79 -20.70
N ALA A 1132 -32.86 21.94 -19.43
CA ALA A 1132 -32.45 20.84 -18.57
C ALA A 1132 -33.52 20.54 -17.52
N ILE A 1133 -33.92 19.28 -17.42
CA ILE A 1133 -34.93 18.74 -16.51
C ILE A 1133 -34.25 17.63 -15.71
N ASN A 1134 -33.93 17.94 -14.46
CA ASN A 1134 -33.13 17.10 -13.59
C ASN A 1134 -33.98 16.63 -12.40
N TRP A 1135 -33.91 15.37 -12.02
CA TRP A 1135 -34.58 14.82 -10.83
C TRP A 1135 -33.77 13.67 -10.24
N SER A 1136 -34.16 13.18 -9.06
CA SER A 1136 -33.61 11.94 -8.50
C SER A 1136 -34.63 10.79 -8.59
N THR A 1137 -34.15 9.59 -8.93
CA THR A 1137 -34.98 8.37 -9.01
C THR A 1137 -34.43 7.24 -8.14
N SER A 1138 -35.29 6.47 -7.47
CA SER A 1138 -34.84 5.39 -6.58
C SER A 1138 -34.23 4.18 -7.30
N LEU A 1139 -34.58 3.97 -8.58
CA LEU A 1139 -33.98 2.97 -9.45
C LEU A 1139 -34.09 3.42 -10.90
N PRO A 1140 -32.99 3.86 -11.55
CA PRO A 1140 -32.99 4.23 -12.95
C PRO A 1140 -33.39 3.08 -13.88
N GLN A 1141 -33.86 3.44 -15.08
CA GLN A 1141 -34.15 2.46 -16.12
C GLN A 1141 -32.86 1.84 -16.65
N SER A 1142 -32.86 0.52 -16.84
CA SER A 1142 -31.76 -0.18 -17.51
C SER A 1142 -31.87 -0.03 -19.03
N ASP A 1143 -30.75 0.23 -19.67
CA ASP A 1143 -30.64 0.26 -21.12
C ASP A 1143 -30.60 -1.16 -21.71
N ALA A 1144 -31.29 -1.37 -22.83
CA ALA A 1144 -31.37 -2.65 -23.53
C ALA A 1144 -30.10 -2.95 -24.36
N GLU A 1145 -29.39 -1.94 -24.83
CA GLU A 1145 -28.14 -2.06 -25.60
C GLU A 1145 -26.92 -2.29 -24.69
N CYS A 1146 -27.06 -2.11 -23.37
CA CYS A 1146 -25.99 -2.35 -22.39
C CYS A 1146 -25.45 -3.80 -22.49
N ASN A 1147 -24.17 -3.94 -22.85
CA ASN A 1147 -23.51 -5.24 -23.05
C ASN A 1147 -23.36 -6.10 -21.78
N ILE A 1148 -23.53 -5.49 -20.61
CA ILE A 1148 -23.40 -6.12 -19.29
C ILE A 1148 -24.76 -6.25 -18.62
N ASP A 1149 -25.01 -7.37 -17.95
CA ASP A 1149 -26.13 -7.58 -17.05
C ASP A 1149 -25.67 -7.49 -15.59
N LEU A 1150 -26.52 -6.93 -14.73
CA LEU A 1150 -26.27 -6.84 -13.28
C LEU A 1150 -27.52 -7.24 -12.51
N LYS A 1151 -27.33 -8.09 -11.50
CA LYS A 1151 -28.35 -8.42 -10.51
C LYS A 1151 -27.74 -8.31 -9.11
N THR A 1152 -28.51 -7.79 -8.15
CA THR A 1152 -28.10 -7.68 -6.76
C THR A 1152 -29.15 -8.27 -5.82
N LYS A 1153 -28.72 -8.86 -4.71
CA LYS A 1153 -29.60 -9.50 -3.73
C LYS A 1153 -29.00 -9.45 -2.32
N MET A 1154 -29.80 -9.02 -1.34
CA MET A 1154 -29.50 -9.25 0.08
C MET A 1154 -29.96 -10.65 0.51
N ALA A 1155 -29.17 -11.32 1.35
CA ALA A 1155 -29.54 -12.62 1.94
C ALA A 1155 -30.66 -12.50 2.98
N ALA A 1156 -30.77 -11.36 3.66
CA ALA A 1156 -31.84 -11.03 4.59
C ALA A 1156 -32.25 -9.55 4.45
N THR A 1157 -33.51 -9.23 4.71
CA THR A 1157 -34.03 -7.84 4.78
C THR A 1157 -34.12 -7.32 6.21
N THR A 1158 -33.53 -8.04 7.17
CA THR A 1158 -33.48 -7.64 8.58
C THR A 1158 -32.20 -8.19 9.21
N ALA A 1159 -31.58 -7.39 10.09
CA ALA A 1159 -30.41 -7.77 10.90
C ALA A 1159 -30.56 -7.20 12.32
N ASN A 1160 -29.74 -7.67 13.26
CA ASN A 1160 -29.42 -6.99 14.52
C ASN A 1160 -28.06 -6.27 14.39
N VAL A 1161 -27.81 -5.22 15.19
CA VAL A 1161 -26.47 -4.58 15.25
C VAL A 1161 -25.41 -5.63 15.59
N GLY A 1162 -24.29 -5.62 14.86
CA GLY A 1162 -23.20 -6.61 14.98
C GLY A 1162 -23.34 -7.85 14.09
N GLU A 1163 -24.54 -8.15 13.58
CA GLU A 1163 -24.70 -9.22 12.59
C GLU A 1163 -24.07 -8.86 11.25
N THR A 1164 -23.83 -9.88 10.43
CA THR A 1164 -23.26 -9.72 9.09
C THR A 1164 -24.25 -10.27 8.07
N VAL A 1165 -24.65 -9.45 7.09
CA VAL A 1165 -25.61 -9.82 6.03
C VAL A 1165 -24.93 -9.77 4.67
N ARG A 1166 -25.10 -10.86 3.92
CA ARG A 1166 -24.53 -10.97 2.57
C ARG A 1166 -25.31 -10.17 1.54
N LEU A 1167 -24.59 -9.38 0.74
CA LEU A 1167 -25.02 -8.77 -0.51
C LEU A 1167 -24.30 -9.51 -1.65
N THR A 1168 -25.06 -10.29 -2.42
CA THR A 1168 -24.57 -10.93 -3.66
C THR A 1168 -24.81 -9.99 -4.83
N ALA A 1169 -23.76 -9.67 -5.58
CA ALA A 1169 -23.84 -8.99 -6.87
C ALA A 1169 -23.35 -9.92 -7.99
N THR A 1170 -24.20 -10.17 -8.98
CA THR A 1170 -23.90 -11.04 -10.13
C THR A 1170 -23.81 -10.18 -11.39
N ILE A 1171 -22.61 -10.14 -11.98
CA ILE A 1171 -22.27 -9.37 -13.19
C ILE A 1171 -22.08 -10.36 -14.33
N SER A 1172 -22.73 -10.17 -15.48
CA SER A 1172 -22.66 -11.11 -16.61
C SER A 1172 -22.43 -10.41 -17.94
N ASN A 1173 -21.51 -10.93 -18.75
CA ASN A 1173 -21.34 -10.49 -20.15
C ASN A 1173 -22.48 -11.07 -21.01
N LYS A 1174 -23.28 -10.22 -21.68
CA LYS A 1174 -24.39 -10.65 -22.55
C LYS A 1174 -23.93 -11.12 -23.95
N LYS A 1175 -22.67 -10.90 -24.33
CA LYS A 1175 -22.13 -11.19 -25.68
C LYS A 1175 -21.53 -12.59 -25.80
N ASN A 1176 -21.39 -13.04 -27.06
CA ASN A 1176 -20.66 -14.25 -27.46
C ASN A 1176 -19.15 -13.99 -27.68
N GLU A 1177 -18.63 -12.85 -27.22
CA GLU A 1177 -17.25 -12.38 -27.37
C GLU A 1177 -16.77 -11.75 -26.06
N GLU A 1178 -15.46 -11.54 -25.91
CA GLU A 1178 -14.92 -10.83 -24.74
C GLU A 1178 -15.22 -9.33 -24.80
N VAL A 1179 -15.68 -8.75 -23.68
CA VAL A 1179 -15.89 -7.30 -23.55
C VAL A 1179 -14.82 -6.69 -22.63
N PRO A 1180 -14.09 -5.65 -23.06
CA PRO A 1180 -13.04 -5.00 -22.26
C PRO A 1180 -13.62 -4.09 -21.17
N SER A 1181 -12.77 -3.67 -20.23
CA SER A 1181 -12.98 -2.50 -19.36
C SER A 1181 -14.37 -2.44 -18.71
N THR A 1182 -14.83 -3.57 -18.18
CA THR A 1182 -16.14 -3.66 -17.51
C THR A 1182 -16.04 -3.09 -16.10
N MET A 1183 -16.99 -2.23 -15.75
CA MET A 1183 -17.11 -1.63 -14.42
C MET A 1183 -18.46 -1.99 -13.81
N ALA A 1184 -18.47 -2.23 -12.50
CA ALA A 1184 -19.70 -2.24 -11.71
C ALA A 1184 -19.56 -1.37 -10.46
N ILE A 1185 -20.65 -0.71 -10.07
CA ILE A 1185 -20.77 0.08 -8.84
C ILE A 1185 -21.87 -0.60 -8.03
N ILE A 1186 -21.50 -1.18 -6.89
CA ILE A 1186 -22.40 -1.90 -5.98
C ILE A 1186 -22.77 -0.95 -4.84
N GLY A 1187 -24.05 -0.61 -4.74
CA GLY A 1187 -24.60 0.23 -3.69
C GLY A 1187 -24.87 -0.55 -2.40
N VAL A 1188 -24.46 0.02 -1.27
CA VAL A 1188 -24.55 -0.56 0.07
C VAL A 1188 -25.51 0.30 0.93
N PRO A 1189 -26.44 -0.29 1.70
CA PRO A 1189 -27.34 0.50 2.55
C PRO A 1189 -26.56 1.20 3.68
N ALA A 1190 -26.88 2.46 3.99
CA ALA A 1190 -26.06 3.33 4.84
C ALA A 1190 -25.82 2.83 6.29
N GLY A 1191 -26.67 1.93 6.81
CA GLY A 1191 -26.47 1.30 8.11
C GLY A 1191 -25.43 0.17 8.15
N PHE A 1192 -24.82 -0.18 7.01
CA PHE A 1192 -23.89 -1.30 6.84
C PHE A 1192 -22.48 -0.84 6.45
N SER A 1193 -21.45 -1.57 6.92
CA SER A 1193 -20.05 -1.35 6.53
C SER A 1193 -19.47 -2.53 5.72
N ILE A 1194 -18.79 -2.20 4.62
CA ILE A 1194 -18.00 -3.17 3.83
C ILE A 1194 -16.70 -3.47 4.57
N GLN A 1195 -16.32 -4.74 4.66
CA GLN A 1195 -15.11 -5.15 5.40
C GLN A 1195 -13.86 -5.11 4.50
N PRO A 1196 -12.84 -4.26 4.76
CA PRO A 1196 -11.71 -4.08 3.85
C PRO A 1196 -10.86 -5.34 3.63
N TRP A 1197 -10.76 -6.22 4.64
CA TRP A 1197 -10.04 -7.50 4.53
C TRP A 1197 -10.67 -8.41 3.47
N GLN A 1198 -12.00 -8.42 3.35
CA GLN A 1198 -12.72 -9.24 2.36
C GLN A 1198 -12.44 -8.76 0.94
N LEU A 1199 -12.40 -7.45 0.71
CA LEU A 1199 -12.10 -6.88 -0.62
C LEU A 1199 -10.66 -7.19 -1.06
N LYS A 1200 -9.71 -7.11 -0.11
CA LYS A 1200 -8.31 -7.52 -0.35
C LYS A 1200 -8.24 -9.02 -0.69
N GLU A 1201 -8.93 -9.88 0.04
CA GLU A 1201 -8.97 -11.33 -0.23
C GLU A 1201 -9.61 -11.64 -1.60
N MET A 1202 -10.68 -10.93 -1.97
CA MET A 1202 -11.32 -11.04 -3.30
C MET A 1202 -10.38 -10.61 -4.43
N GLN A 1203 -9.59 -9.55 -4.25
CA GLN A 1203 -8.59 -9.12 -5.22
C GLN A 1203 -7.43 -10.13 -5.31
N GLU A 1204 -6.92 -10.64 -4.18
CA GLU A 1204 -5.91 -11.72 -4.16
C GLU A 1204 -6.41 -13.02 -4.83
N LYS A 1205 -7.73 -13.27 -4.81
CA LYS A 1205 -8.38 -14.40 -5.48
C LYS A 1205 -8.74 -14.14 -6.96
N GLY A 1206 -8.48 -12.94 -7.50
CA GLY A 1206 -8.85 -12.58 -8.88
C GLY A 1206 -10.36 -12.53 -9.15
N VAL A 1207 -11.17 -12.25 -8.12
CA VAL A 1207 -12.62 -12.04 -8.28
C VAL A 1207 -12.86 -10.85 -9.21
N PHE A 1208 -12.20 -9.72 -8.94
CA PHE A 1208 -12.09 -8.51 -9.76
C PHE A 1208 -10.61 -8.05 -9.79
N ASP A 1209 -10.22 -7.22 -10.77
CA ASP A 1209 -8.82 -6.79 -10.95
C ASP A 1209 -8.44 -5.62 -10.02
N TYR A 1210 -9.39 -4.75 -9.69
CA TYR A 1210 -9.21 -3.60 -8.80
C TYR A 1210 -10.54 -3.16 -8.19
N TYR A 1211 -10.52 -2.45 -7.06
CA TYR A 1211 -11.70 -1.91 -6.39
C TYR A 1211 -11.46 -0.55 -5.72
N GLU A 1212 -12.53 0.23 -5.53
CA GLU A 1212 -12.52 1.50 -4.78
C GLU A 1212 -13.81 1.62 -3.95
N ILE A 1213 -13.71 2.11 -2.70
CA ILE A 1213 -14.88 2.45 -1.87
C ILE A 1213 -15.12 3.96 -1.95
N LYS A 1214 -16.34 4.38 -2.28
CA LYS A 1214 -16.72 5.81 -2.41
C LYS A 1214 -18.06 6.07 -1.73
N GLY A 1215 -17.98 6.43 -0.44
CA GLY A 1215 -19.16 6.52 0.43
C GLY A 1215 -19.86 5.16 0.50
N ASN A 1216 -21.18 5.15 0.34
CA ASN A 1216 -22.02 3.95 0.37
C ASN A 1216 -21.96 3.11 -0.93
N ASN A 1217 -20.85 3.14 -1.67
CA ASN A 1217 -20.67 2.39 -2.93
C ASN A 1217 -19.31 1.71 -3.01
N LEU A 1218 -19.28 0.49 -3.54
CA LEU A 1218 -18.08 -0.22 -3.98
C LEU A 1218 -18.01 -0.20 -5.51
N ALA A 1219 -17.02 0.50 -6.08
CA ALA A 1219 -16.66 0.34 -7.47
C ALA A 1219 -15.72 -0.88 -7.61
N VAL A 1220 -15.97 -1.72 -8.61
CA VAL A 1220 -15.12 -2.85 -9.01
C VAL A 1220 -14.85 -2.79 -10.51
N TYR A 1221 -13.63 -3.16 -10.89
CA TYR A 1221 -13.11 -3.02 -12.24
C TYR A 1221 -12.59 -4.36 -12.77
N TYR A 1222 -12.85 -4.60 -14.05
CA TYR A 1222 -12.39 -5.77 -14.80
C TYR A 1222 -11.67 -5.31 -16.07
N ARG A 1223 -10.45 -5.78 -16.32
CA ARG A 1223 -9.69 -5.50 -17.55
C ARG A 1223 -10.41 -6.06 -18.78
N GLY A 1224 -11.05 -7.21 -18.62
CA GLY A 1224 -12.01 -7.76 -19.57
C GLY A 1224 -12.86 -8.88 -18.96
N MET A 1225 -14.04 -9.12 -19.55
CA MET A 1225 -14.90 -10.25 -19.23
C MET A 1225 -15.06 -11.13 -20.47
N ALA A 1226 -14.58 -12.37 -20.40
CA ALA A 1226 -14.68 -13.35 -21.48
C ALA A 1226 -16.13 -13.58 -21.95
N SER A 1227 -16.30 -14.16 -23.14
CA SER A 1227 -17.63 -14.51 -23.70
C SER A 1227 -18.50 -15.24 -22.68
N LYS A 1228 -19.70 -14.70 -22.40
CA LYS A 1228 -20.66 -15.23 -21.42
C LYS A 1228 -20.11 -15.41 -19.99
N ALA A 1229 -19.02 -14.75 -19.64
CA ALA A 1229 -18.49 -14.81 -18.29
C ALA A 1229 -19.51 -14.26 -17.29
N VAL A 1230 -19.69 -15.00 -16.19
CA VAL A 1230 -20.45 -14.58 -15.01
C VAL A 1230 -19.46 -14.41 -13.87
N LYS A 1231 -19.53 -13.27 -13.18
CA LYS A 1231 -18.73 -12.94 -12.00
C LYS A 1231 -19.68 -12.68 -10.84
N GLU A 1232 -19.47 -13.36 -9.73
CA GLU A 1232 -20.26 -13.20 -8.50
C GLU A 1232 -19.38 -12.59 -7.40
N ILE A 1233 -19.91 -11.57 -6.73
CA ILE A 1233 -19.27 -10.88 -5.62
C ILE A 1233 -20.19 -11.01 -4.41
N ASN A 1234 -19.77 -11.77 -3.40
CA ASN A 1234 -20.50 -12.01 -2.16
C ASN A 1234 -19.93 -11.12 -1.05
N LEU A 1235 -20.39 -9.87 -0.96
CA LEU A 1235 -19.98 -8.94 0.08
C LEU A 1235 -20.68 -9.29 1.40
N ASP A 1236 -19.93 -9.48 2.48
CA ASP A 1236 -20.46 -9.76 3.80
C ASP A 1236 -20.42 -8.48 4.65
N LEU A 1237 -21.57 -7.82 4.73
CA LEU A 1237 -21.70 -6.47 5.26
C LEU A 1237 -22.04 -6.50 6.75
N LYS A 1238 -21.26 -5.82 7.59
CA LYS A 1238 -21.54 -5.70 9.02
C LYS A 1238 -22.64 -4.66 9.26
N ALA A 1239 -23.69 -5.04 9.98
CA ALA A 1239 -24.75 -4.14 10.42
C ALA A 1239 -24.24 -3.27 11.59
N GLU A 1240 -24.06 -1.96 11.37
CA GLU A 1240 -23.45 -1.07 12.37
C GLU A 1240 -24.43 -0.08 13.01
N MET A 1241 -25.45 0.37 12.28
CA MET A 1241 -26.39 1.37 12.77
C MET A 1241 -27.83 0.87 12.75
N PRO A 1242 -28.57 0.88 13.88
CA PRO A 1242 -29.98 0.52 13.88
C PRO A 1242 -30.82 1.59 13.17
N GLY A 1243 -31.83 1.15 12.41
CA GLY A 1243 -32.61 2.03 11.54
C GLY A 1243 -33.30 1.27 10.40
N GLU A 1244 -33.86 2.02 9.45
CA GLU A 1244 -34.38 1.49 8.19
C GLU A 1244 -33.76 2.22 7.01
N TYR A 1245 -33.07 1.46 6.15
CA TYR A 1245 -32.25 2.00 5.07
C TYR A 1245 -32.67 1.44 3.72
N ASP A 1246 -32.80 2.32 2.73
CA ASP A 1246 -32.82 1.95 1.33
C ASP A 1246 -31.36 1.91 0.82
N ALA A 1247 -30.99 0.93 0.00
CA ALA A 1247 -29.66 0.89 -0.60
C ALA A 1247 -29.62 1.70 -1.91
N PRO A 1248 -28.46 2.30 -2.27
CA PRO A 1248 -28.26 2.79 -3.62
C PRO A 1248 -28.43 1.65 -4.64
N ALA A 1249 -29.17 1.89 -5.71
CA ALA A 1249 -29.20 1.01 -6.87
C ALA A 1249 -27.78 0.84 -7.44
N SER A 1250 -27.42 -0.41 -7.68
CA SER A 1250 -26.13 -0.77 -8.27
C SER A 1250 -26.19 -0.64 -9.79
N THR A 1251 -25.07 -0.39 -10.46
CA THR A 1251 -24.99 -0.30 -11.92
C THR A 1251 -23.79 -1.03 -12.51
N ALA A 1252 -23.90 -1.54 -13.73
CA ALA A 1252 -22.78 -2.06 -14.49
C ALA A 1252 -22.83 -1.63 -15.97
N TYR A 1253 -21.66 -1.37 -16.54
CA TYR A 1253 -21.46 -0.83 -17.88
C TYR A 1253 -20.02 -1.06 -18.36
N LEU A 1254 -19.73 -0.74 -19.63
CA LEU A 1254 -18.35 -0.69 -20.14
C LEU A 1254 -17.82 0.73 -19.96
N TYR A 1255 -16.61 0.91 -19.42
CA TYR A 1255 -16.10 2.21 -18.96
C TYR A 1255 -16.13 3.29 -20.06
N TYR A 1256 -15.72 2.94 -21.28
CA TYR A 1256 -15.72 3.79 -22.48
C TYR A 1256 -17.03 3.79 -23.29
N THR A 1257 -18.06 3.07 -22.84
CA THR A 1257 -19.39 3.06 -23.47
C THR A 1257 -20.46 3.17 -22.38
N ASN A 1258 -20.29 4.21 -21.55
CA ASN A 1258 -21.09 4.41 -20.35
C ASN A 1258 -22.45 5.08 -20.63
N GLU A 1259 -22.76 5.43 -21.88
CA GLU A 1259 -24.12 5.77 -22.32
C GLU A 1259 -25.10 4.61 -22.04
N PHE A 1260 -24.67 3.36 -22.18
CA PHE A 1260 -25.50 2.18 -21.94
C PHE A 1260 -25.19 1.56 -20.57
N LYS A 1261 -26.16 1.62 -19.65
CA LYS A 1261 -26.03 1.08 -18.28
C LYS A 1261 -27.17 0.13 -17.91
N THR A 1262 -26.85 -0.97 -17.24
CA THR A 1262 -27.84 -1.78 -16.51
C THR A 1262 -27.83 -1.40 -15.03
N TRP A 1263 -29.00 -1.42 -14.39
CA TRP A 1263 -29.26 -0.94 -13.04
C TRP A 1263 -30.04 -1.97 -12.21
N ALA A 1264 -29.62 -2.22 -10.98
CA ALA A 1264 -30.22 -3.21 -10.07
C ALA A 1264 -30.42 -2.62 -8.66
N GLY A 1265 -31.68 -2.45 -8.26
CA GLY A 1265 -32.05 -2.01 -6.91
C GLY A 1265 -32.11 -3.17 -5.91
N LEU A 1266 -31.88 -2.86 -4.64
CA LEU A 1266 -32.13 -3.77 -3.51
C LEU A 1266 -33.42 -3.39 -2.78
N SER A 1267 -33.99 -4.34 -2.05
CA SER A 1267 -35.10 -4.07 -1.11
C SER A 1267 -34.60 -3.31 0.12
N LYS A 1268 -35.48 -2.50 0.73
CA LYS A 1268 -35.24 -1.85 2.02
C LYS A 1268 -34.84 -2.87 3.08
N ILE A 1269 -33.94 -2.47 3.99
CA ILE A 1269 -33.41 -3.31 5.06
C ILE A 1269 -33.52 -2.62 6.42
N THR A 1270 -33.94 -3.39 7.43
CA THR A 1270 -34.10 -2.92 8.82
C THR A 1270 -32.97 -3.48 9.69
N ILE A 1271 -32.23 -2.62 10.37
CA ILE A 1271 -31.29 -3.03 11.42
C ILE A 1271 -31.94 -2.76 12.78
N LYS A 1272 -32.11 -3.83 13.58
CA LYS A 1272 -32.66 -3.77 14.93
C LYS A 1272 -31.59 -3.33 15.93
N LYS A 1273 -32.03 -2.59 16.94
CA LYS A 1273 -31.26 -2.24 18.14
C LYS A 1273 -30.72 -3.50 18.82
N ALA A 1274 -29.53 -3.42 19.42
CA ALA A 1274 -29.03 -4.50 20.28
C ALA A 1274 -30.01 -4.75 21.45
N SER A 1275 -30.11 -6.01 21.87
CA SER A 1275 -31.14 -6.51 22.81
C SER A 1275 -30.83 -6.24 24.28
#